data_AF-Q5AME2-F1
#
_entry.id   AF-Q5AME2-F1
#
_cell.length_a   1.000
_cell.length_b   1.000
_cell.length_c   1.000
_cell.angle_alpha   90.00
_cell.angle_beta   90.00
_cell.angle_gamma   90.00
#
_symmetry.space_group_name_H-M   'P 1'
#
loop_
_entity.id
_entity.type
_entity.pdbx_description
1 polymer ?
#
loop_
_entity_poly.entity_id
_entity_poly.type
_entity_poly.pdbx_seq_one_letter_code
_entity_poly.pdbx_strand_id
1 'polypeptide(L)'
;MSIEKVPILGKETIHVGYGIADHIVREVIANLASSTYVIVTDTNMARTPQYSKLTDDFKTNLSEKRPESRLLTYCVSPGENNKNRATKAAVEDFLLQQGCTRDTVILAVGGGVIGDMIGFVAATFMRGVRVVQVPTTLLAMVDSSVGGKTAIDTPLGKNFIGAFHQPEYVFCDVSFLETLPARQFINGMAEVVKTAAIWNEEEFTRLENFSKKFLSVVTSKKPDLQSIKAELVKTVLESVRVKAGVVSSDEKEAGLRNLLNFGHTIGHAIEAVLTPEALHGECVSIGMIKEAELSRYLGILPPVAVARLSKCLVAYGLPVSIDDKEFLKKVGPKRHYVEIDILLKKMAIDKKNDGSKIRCVLLEKIGKCYQLKAHQVSKQDLSFVLTDEVLVHPFTNPPKENIIVPPGSKSISNRALILAALGNGTVRVKNLLHSDDTKHMLDAVASLKGAEISTEDNGETIVVKGNGGNLVTSGEELYLGNAGTASRFLTTVASLVGKSQASDDVILTGNARMQERPIGPLVDALGSNGSEIEYLNKQGSLPLKISAGNGLKGGRIELAATISSQYVSSILMCAPYAKEPVTLALVGGKPISQLYIDMTCAMMKSFGIEVTKSTTEEYTYHIPKGTYKNPSEYVIESDASSATYPLAFAAMTGTSCTIPNIGSSSLQGDAKFAVDVLKPMGCKVEQTTTSTTVTGPPRGHLKPLPHVDMEPMTDAFLTASVVAAVAKGGSSTSITGIANQRVKECNRIEAMVTELAKFGVPANELPDGIEIHGIDIEDLKTPEISKRGVSSYDDHRVAMSFSLLAGLCKEPVLILERSTTGKTWPGWWDILHSKFKIELDGYEPPFNTDKHVDKSSDKSIIVIGMRGTGKSTLSEWLASFLGFKMLDMDKYLEEKLGTGIKSLIKAKGWEYFRQEEAIVAKECFTKFSKGYVLSTGGGIVEGEDARQQLKSYADNGGIVLHLHRDLDETVTFLAADTTRPAYSSEVQEVWLRREKWYHECSNYHFYSSHCSTEDEFNHLRRSFVNYIKLITGAERPVVPAGRSAAVVLTSPDLNEVVGDLESITIGADAVELRVDLFKDTSAEFVAAQIAVIRKHADLPIIYTVRTVSQGGKFPDENVDELKSLLLLGIRLGVAYVDLQLTAPNELIEEISSKKGFTRVIGTYQDINGELKWNNVEWKNKYNQGVSMNADIVRLVGKANSIQDNLDLENFKKQNTLKPLIAFNLGSQGKLSQVLNGTFTPISHKLLPNDEEFLTIGELNQTYFDIGGFTAKKFWVIGSPIEHSRSPNLHNAGYKALNLPYQFGRFEATDVDVVYDNLINKPDFGGLAITMPLKLDIMKFATKLSDAAETIGAVNTLIPIEGGYFGDNTDWVGISNSFIRAGVPPKSSSNGLVVGAGGTSRAAIYALHQMGCAKIYLVNRTAAKLEELVKSFPKDYNLEIVETEQQADKASKVSLAVSCIPADKPLDGEVLKKIERILSNGSEQSAGFKPTLLEASYKPRVTPIMKLTEEQYKWKVIPGVEMLVNQGDRQFKLHTGFTAPYEIIHRAVVEE
;
A
#
# COMPACT_ATOMS: atom_id res chain seq x y z
N MET A 1 6.06 -23.10 45.78
CA MET A 1 7.36 -22.69 45.19
C MET A 1 8.08 -21.86 46.23
N SER A 2 9.39 -22.07 46.41
CA SER A 2 10.26 -21.19 47.19
C SER A 2 10.38 -19.82 46.53
N ILE A 3 10.71 -18.80 47.33
CA ILE A 3 11.20 -17.52 46.81
C ILE A 3 12.67 -17.70 46.50
N GLU A 4 13.05 -17.43 45.25
CA GLU A 4 14.45 -17.50 44.80
C GLU A 4 15.08 -16.12 44.96
N LYS A 5 16.22 -16.05 45.66
CA LYS A 5 16.98 -14.82 45.84
C LYS A 5 18.17 -14.81 44.91
N VAL A 6 18.33 -13.73 44.13
CA VAL A 6 19.43 -13.56 43.18
C VAL A 6 20.35 -12.45 43.68
N PRO A 7 21.66 -12.70 43.82
CA PRO A 7 22.61 -11.68 44.21
C PRO A 7 22.87 -10.70 43.06
N ILE A 8 22.92 -9.41 43.39
CA ILE A 8 23.38 -8.33 42.52
C ILE A 8 24.28 -7.39 43.33
N LEU A 9 25.45 -7.04 42.80
CA LEU A 9 26.44 -6.19 43.49
C LEU A 9 26.75 -6.68 44.93
N GLY A 10 26.80 -8.00 45.12
CA GLY A 10 27.12 -8.64 46.41
C GLY A 10 25.97 -8.71 47.43
N LYS A 11 24.74 -8.31 47.07
CA LYS A 11 23.56 -8.39 47.94
C LYS A 11 22.43 -9.20 47.31
N GLU A 12 21.75 -10.02 48.10
CA GLU A 12 20.58 -10.81 47.68
C GLU A 12 19.31 -9.95 47.69
N THR A 13 19.21 -8.95 46.80
CA THR A 13 18.10 -7.97 46.80
C THR A 13 17.07 -8.20 45.70
N ILE A 14 17.30 -9.15 44.79
CA ILE A 14 16.32 -9.52 43.77
C ILE A 14 15.61 -10.79 44.21
N HIS A 15 14.32 -10.71 44.50
CA HIS A 15 13.51 -11.84 44.96
C HIS A 15 12.48 -12.19 43.89
N VAL A 16 12.50 -13.43 43.41
CA VAL A 16 11.62 -13.94 42.35
C VAL A 16 10.69 -15.01 42.93
N GLY A 17 9.40 -14.92 42.63
CA GLY A 17 8.42 -15.91 43.07
C GLY A 17 7.05 -15.73 42.45
N TYR A 18 6.06 -16.46 42.97
CA TYR A 18 4.68 -16.42 42.47
C TYR A 18 3.71 -16.23 43.63
N GLY A 19 3.00 -15.11 43.66
CA GLY A 19 2.07 -14.73 44.72
C GLY A 19 2.80 -14.37 46.02
N ILE A 20 3.78 -13.47 45.94
CA ILE A 20 4.71 -13.14 47.03
C ILE A 20 4.45 -11.77 47.67
N ALA A 21 3.28 -11.17 47.44
CA ALA A 21 2.92 -9.85 48.00
C ALA A 21 3.18 -9.72 49.53
N ASP A 22 2.88 -10.75 50.32
CA ASP A 22 3.15 -10.77 51.77
C ASP A 22 4.65 -10.67 52.09
N HIS A 23 5.48 -11.31 51.27
CA HIS A 23 6.93 -11.31 51.39
C HIS A 23 7.50 -9.95 51.02
N ILE A 24 7.01 -9.31 49.95
CA ILE A 24 7.40 -7.95 49.55
C ILE A 24 7.21 -7.00 50.73
N VAL A 25 6.00 -6.98 51.30
CA VAL A 25 5.63 -6.11 52.41
C VAL A 25 6.51 -6.39 53.63
N ARG A 26 6.69 -7.67 53.98
CA ARG A 26 7.49 -8.09 55.14
C ARG A 26 8.94 -7.65 55.04
N GLU A 27 9.58 -7.85 53.89
CA GLU A 27 10.98 -7.47 53.66
C GLU A 27 11.15 -5.94 53.67
N VAL A 28 10.25 -5.20 53.00
CA VAL A 28 10.32 -3.73 52.94
C VAL A 28 10.15 -3.11 54.33
N ILE A 29 9.14 -3.53 55.09
CA ILE A 29 8.86 -2.95 56.42
C ILE A 29 9.94 -3.33 57.44
N ALA A 30 10.45 -4.57 57.38
CA ALA A 30 11.49 -5.03 58.29
C ALA A 30 12.86 -4.41 58.00
N ASN A 31 13.25 -4.31 56.73
CA ASN A 31 14.62 -3.95 56.33
C ASN A 31 14.78 -2.50 55.87
N LEU A 32 13.70 -1.80 55.46
CA LEU A 32 13.76 -0.41 54.98
C LEU A 32 12.94 0.53 55.86
N ALA A 33 13.53 0.93 56.98
CA ALA A 33 12.92 1.86 57.94
C ALA A 33 12.69 3.26 57.38
N SER A 34 11.43 3.73 57.34
CA SER A 34 11.03 5.06 56.84
C SER A 34 9.83 5.61 57.59
N SER A 35 9.74 6.92 57.77
CA SER A 35 8.52 7.60 58.25
C SER A 35 7.42 7.65 57.18
N THR A 36 7.79 7.63 55.90
CA THR A 36 6.85 7.74 54.77
C THR A 36 7.19 6.72 53.69
N TYR A 37 6.22 5.89 53.35
CA TYR A 37 6.26 4.99 52.20
C TYR A 37 5.34 5.56 51.11
N VAL A 38 5.80 5.57 49.86
CA VAL A 38 5.02 6.08 48.73
C VAL A 38 4.94 5.01 47.65
N ILE A 39 3.73 4.58 47.31
CA ILE A 39 3.50 3.68 46.17
C ILE A 39 3.13 4.52 44.96
N VAL A 40 3.92 4.42 43.89
CA VAL A 40 3.60 5.06 42.61
C VAL A 40 3.30 3.98 41.57
N THR A 41 2.17 4.12 40.91
CA THR A 41 1.62 3.13 39.97
C THR A 41 0.94 3.82 38.78
N ASP A 42 0.50 3.05 37.79
CA ASP A 42 -0.36 3.53 36.71
C ASP A 42 -1.85 3.20 36.96
N THR A 43 -2.75 3.92 36.28
CA THR A 43 -4.20 3.76 36.49
C THR A 43 -4.76 2.40 36.07
N ASN A 44 -4.10 1.65 35.18
CA ASN A 44 -4.53 0.29 34.83
C ASN A 44 -4.15 -0.68 35.94
N MET A 45 -2.90 -0.59 36.40
CA MET A 45 -2.37 -1.44 37.47
C MET A 45 -3.13 -1.24 38.79
N ALA A 46 -3.50 0.02 39.10
CA ALA A 46 -4.27 0.39 40.29
C ALA A 46 -5.64 -0.31 40.38
N ARG A 47 -6.19 -0.83 39.27
CA ARG A 47 -7.49 -1.50 39.22
C ARG A 47 -7.41 -3.01 39.40
N THR A 48 -6.21 -3.57 39.55
CA THR A 48 -6.02 -5.02 39.62
C THR A 48 -6.16 -5.57 41.03
N PRO A 49 -6.64 -6.82 41.19
CA PRO A 49 -6.69 -7.49 42.50
C PRO A 49 -5.33 -7.63 43.17
N GLN A 50 -4.27 -7.86 42.40
CA GLN A 50 -2.90 -8.04 42.89
C GLN A 50 -2.35 -6.74 43.50
N TYR A 51 -2.62 -5.59 42.88
CA TYR A 51 -2.26 -4.29 43.45
C TYR A 51 -3.02 -4.00 44.74
N SER A 52 -4.35 -4.21 44.74
CA SER A 52 -5.17 -4.01 45.95
C SER A 52 -4.66 -4.86 47.11
N LYS A 53 -4.40 -6.15 46.88
CA LYS A 53 -3.83 -7.05 47.87
C LYS A 53 -2.49 -6.53 48.40
N LEU A 54 -1.56 -6.14 47.53
CA LEU A 54 -0.28 -5.56 47.94
C LEU A 54 -0.47 -4.33 48.83
N THR A 55 -1.37 -3.41 48.46
CA THR A 55 -1.62 -2.20 49.24
C THR A 55 -2.29 -2.48 50.59
N ASP A 56 -3.20 -3.45 50.66
CA ASP A 56 -3.90 -3.83 51.88
C ASP A 56 -2.97 -4.57 52.86
N ASP A 57 -2.14 -5.48 52.33
CA ASP A 57 -1.08 -6.15 53.09
C ASP A 57 -0.10 -5.10 53.66
N PHE A 58 0.27 -4.08 52.86
CA PHE A 58 1.15 -3.00 53.28
C PHE A 58 0.55 -2.16 54.40
N LYS A 59 -0.70 -1.70 54.26
CA LYS A 59 -1.41 -0.93 55.31
C LYS A 59 -1.51 -1.71 56.62
N THR A 60 -1.89 -2.98 56.53
CA THR A 60 -2.04 -3.86 57.70
C THR A 60 -0.71 -4.02 58.44
N ASN A 61 0.35 -4.44 57.74
CA ASN A 61 1.67 -4.63 58.36
C ASN A 61 2.28 -3.31 58.86
N LEU A 62 2.00 -2.19 58.20
CA LEU A 62 2.49 -0.88 58.63
C LEU A 62 1.85 -0.49 59.97
N SER A 63 0.53 -0.67 60.11
CA SER A 63 -0.18 -0.39 61.36
C SER A 63 0.27 -1.27 62.53
N GLU A 64 0.66 -2.52 62.26
CA GLU A 64 1.12 -3.46 63.29
C GLU A 64 2.58 -3.25 63.69
N LYS A 65 3.46 -2.97 62.73
CA LYS A 65 4.92 -2.99 62.95
C LYS A 65 5.57 -1.61 63.03
N ARG A 66 4.94 -0.58 62.44
CA ARG A 66 5.45 0.80 62.37
C ARG A 66 4.29 1.82 62.41
N PRO A 67 3.48 1.86 63.47
CA PRO A 67 2.29 2.72 63.55
C PRO A 67 2.59 4.23 63.39
N GLU A 68 3.83 4.65 63.62
CA GLU A 68 4.31 6.02 63.40
C GLU A 68 4.56 6.38 61.93
N SER A 69 4.59 5.38 61.05
CA SER A 69 4.86 5.55 59.62
C SER A 69 3.56 5.69 58.83
N ARG A 70 3.61 6.41 57.70
CA ARG A 70 2.45 6.61 56.82
C ARG A 70 2.67 6.05 55.41
N LEU A 71 1.57 5.74 54.73
CA LEU A 71 1.55 5.29 53.34
C LEU A 71 0.84 6.32 52.44
N LEU A 72 1.48 6.73 51.36
CA LEU A 72 0.92 7.58 50.31
C LEU A 72 0.84 6.83 48.98
N THR A 73 -0.08 7.22 48.11
CA THR A 73 -0.22 6.65 46.76
C THR A 73 -0.30 7.75 45.72
N TYR A 74 0.31 7.52 44.55
CA TYR A 74 0.19 8.40 43.39
C TYR A 74 -0.03 7.57 42.12
N CYS A 75 -1.01 7.98 41.30
CA CYS A 75 -1.35 7.28 40.06
C CYS A 75 -1.00 8.15 38.86
N VAL A 76 -0.26 7.57 37.91
CA VAL A 76 0.08 8.19 36.62
C VAL A 76 -0.79 7.59 35.52
N SER A 77 -1.12 8.35 34.49
CA SER A 77 -1.71 7.79 33.27
C SER A 77 -0.73 6.80 32.60
N PRO A 78 -1.20 5.64 32.10
CA PRO A 78 -0.34 4.63 31.49
C PRO A 78 0.28 5.11 30.16
N GLY A 79 1.35 4.43 29.73
CA GLY A 79 1.96 4.59 28.41
C GLY A 79 3.23 5.45 28.38
N GLU A 80 4.07 5.20 27.37
CA GLU A 80 5.40 5.83 27.21
C GLU A 80 5.32 7.37 27.12
N ASN A 81 4.22 7.91 26.57
CA ASN A 81 4.02 9.35 26.45
C ASN A 81 4.07 10.08 27.80
N ASN A 82 3.78 9.39 28.91
CA ASN A 82 3.86 9.95 30.27
C ASN A 82 5.26 9.82 30.88
N LYS A 83 6.20 9.14 30.24
CA LYS A 83 7.60 9.04 30.66
C LYS A 83 8.39 10.30 30.28
N ASN A 84 7.96 11.46 30.77
CA ASN A 84 8.46 12.76 30.34
C ASN A 84 8.77 13.69 31.53
N ARG A 85 9.34 14.87 31.25
CA ARG A 85 9.71 15.87 32.27
C ARG A 85 8.52 16.41 33.06
N ALA A 86 7.37 16.59 32.41
CA ALA A 86 6.19 17.17 33.05
C ALA A 86 5.60 16.21 34.08
N THR A 87 5.44 14.93 33.72
CA THR A 87 4.98 13.90 34.66
C THR A 87 5.97 13.72 35.81
N LYS A 88 7.28 13.70 35.52
CA LYS A 88 8.31 13.65 36.55
C LYS A 88 8.17 14.81 37.55
N ALA A 89 8.02 16.04 37.05
CA ALA A 89 7.82 17.22 37.87
C ALA A 89 6.56 17.12 38.72
N ALA A 90 5.44 16.65 38.17
CA ALA A 90 4.19 16.47 38.90
C ALA A 90 4.31 15.47 40.07
N VAL A 91 5.08 14.38 39.89
CA VAL A 91 5.36 13.43 40.97
C VAL A 91 6.26 14.07 42.03
N GLU A 92 7.30 14.80 41.64
CA GLU A 92 8.18 15.51 42.59
C GLU A 92 7.43 16.57 43.38
N ASP A 93 6.57 17.36 42.73
CA ASP A 93 5.73 18.37 43.36
C ASP A 93 4.75 17.74 44.33
N PHE A 94 4.15 16.59 43.98
CA PHE A 94 3.32 15.82 44.89
C PHE A 94 4.10 15.38 46.14
N LEU A 95 5.32 14.86 45.99
CA LEU A 95 6.18 14.47 47.12
C LEU A 95 6.51 15.68 48.02
N LEU A 96 6.80 16.84 47.43
CA LEU A 96 7.04 18.09 48.18
C LEU A 96 5.78 18.55 48.94
N GLN A 97 4.63 18.57 48.27
CA GLN A 97 3.35 18.99 48.85
C GLN A 97 2.91 18.09 50.00
N GLN A 98 3.17 16.78 49.91
CA GLN A 98 2.88 15.83 50.99
C GLN A 98 3.90 15.87 52.14
N GLY A 99 4.96 16.69 52.03
CA GLY A 99 6.00 16.82 53.04
C GLY A 99 6.90 15.59 53.16
N CYS A 100 7.15 14.87 52.06
CA CYS A 100 8.11 13.76 52.03
C CYS A 100 9.53 14.28 52.28
N THR A 101 10.34 13.53 53.05
CA THR A 101 11.72 13.91 53.38
C THR A 101 12.75 12.88 52.89
N ARG A 102 14.04 13.08 53.17
CA ARG A 102 15.14 12.23 52.67
C ARG A 102 15.06 10.76 53.12
N ASP A 103 14.33 10.47 54.19
CA ASP A 103 14.09 9.10 54.65
C ASP A 103 13.02 8.36 53.84
N THR A 104 12.30 9.02 52.94
CA THR A 104 11.19 8.41 52.17
C THR A 104 11.64 7.17 51.39
N VAL A 105 10.76 6.16 51.34
CA VAL A 105 10.94 4.95 50.52
C VAL A 105 9.84 4.96 49.46
N ILE A 106 10.24 4.95 48.19
CA ILE A 106 9.31 4.94 47.05
C ILE A 106 9.25 3.53 46.47
N LEU A 107 8.05 2.98 46.31
CA LEU A 107 7.78 1.73 45.64
C LEU A 107 7.23 2.03 44.24
N ALA A 108 7.99 1.67 43.21
CA ALA A 108 7.56 1.74 41.82
C ALA A 108 6.85 0.43 41.46
N VAL A 109 5.51 0.46 41.39
CA VAL A 109 4.68 -0.72 41.09
C VAL A 109 4.08 -0.55 39.70
N GLY A 110 4.62 -1.25 38.71
CA GLY A 110 4.17 -1.10 37.33
C GLY A 110 5.10 -1.71 36.30
N GLY A 111 4.83 -1.41 35.03
CA GLY A 111 5.74 -1.75 33.93
C GLY A 111 7.00 -0.88 33.90
N GLY A 112 7.82 -1.06 32.86
CA GLY A 112 9.12 -0.39 32.73
C GLY A 112 9.05 1.14 32.77
N VAL A 113 7.96 1.74 32.25
CA VAL A 113 7.73 3.20 32.31
C VAL A 113 7.72 3.71 33.74
N ILE A 114 6.94 3.06 34.61
CA ILE A 114 6.85 3.43 36.03
C ILE A 114 8.20 3.17 36.69
N GLY A 115 8.81 2.00 36.45
CA GLY A 115 10.11 1.66 37.03
C GLY A 115 11.21 2.67 36.72
N ASP A 116 11.38 3.04 35.45
CA ASP A 116 12.40 3.98 35.00
C ASP A 116 12.14 5.41 35.50
N MET A 117 10.92 5.91 35.32
CA MET A 117 10.58 7.29 35.67
C MET A 117 10.65 7.51 37.18
N ILE A 118 10.07 6.60 37.96
CA ILE A 118 10.02 6.72 39.42
C ILE A 118 11.38 6.43 40.04
N GLY A 119 12.17 5.53 39.45
CA GLY A 119 13.58 5.41 39.77
C GLY A 119 14.34 6.73 39.60
N PHE A 120 14.02 7.51 38.56
CA PHE A 120 14.70 8.78 38.32
C PHE A 120 14.18 9.89 39.24
N VAL A 121 12.88 9.91 39.54
CA VAL A 121 12.32 10.74 40.64
C VAL A 121 13.05 10.45 41.94
N ALA A 122 13.22 9.18 42.30
CA ALA A 122 13.91 8.79 43.52
C ALA A 122 15.40 9.19 43.52
N ALA A 123 16.06 9.15 42.37
CA ALA A 123 17.45 9.57 42.22
C ALA A 123 17.64 11.08 42.43
N THR A 124 16.67 11.91 42.05
CA THR A 124 16.80 13.38 42.09
C THR A 124 16.13 14.02 43.29
N PHE A 125 15.00 13.48 43.76
CA PHE A 125 14.27 14.00 44.91
C PHE A 125 15.17 13.98 46.15
N MET A 126 15.32 15.14 46.80
CA MET A 126 16.22 15.32 47.95
C MET A 126 17.65 14.79 47.74
N ARG A 127 18.14 14.82 46.48
CA ARG A 127 19.46 14.29 46.06
C ARG A 127 19.62 12.78 46.26
N GLY A 128 18.53 12.03 46.18
CA GLY A 128 18.52 10.57 46.28
C GLY A 128 17.76 10.08 47.51
N VAL A 129 16.66 9.36 47.27
CA VAL A 129 15.89 8.60 48.26
C VAL A 129 15.83 7.13 47.89
N ARG A 130 15.50 6.26 48.84
CA ARG A 130 15.46 4.80 48.62
C ARG A 130 14.29 4.42 47.71
N VAL A 131 14.53 3.51 46.78
CA VAL A 131 13.52 3.02 45.83
C VAL A 131 13.46 1.49 45.82
N VAL A 132 12.26 0.94 45.68
CA VAL A 132 11.99 -0.48 45.51
C VAL A 132 11.24 -0.67 44.19
N GLN A 133 11.66 -1.65 43.39
CA GLN A 133 11.01 -2.00 42.13
C GLN A 133 10.10 -3.20 42.34
N VAL A 134 8.83 -3.07 41.94
CA VAL A 134 7.86 -4.18 41.86
C VAL A 134 7.38 -4.25 40.41
N PRO A 135 8.16 -4.88 39.50
CA PRO A 135 7.81 -4.99 38.09
C PRO A 135 6.56 -5.84 37.88
N THR A 136 5.59 -5.34 37.12
CA THR A 136 4.30 -6.02 36.88
C THR A 136 4.10 -6.50 35.45
N THR A 137 5.05 -6.21 34.55
CA THR A 137 5.09 -6.74 33.18
C THR A 137 6.28 -7.66 33.00
N LEU A 138 6.18 -8.65 32.10
CA LEU A 138 7.29 -9.58 31.85
C LEU A 138 8.55 -8.81 31.44
N LEU A 139 8.39 -7.82 30.55
CA LEU A 139 9.47 -6.96 30.10
C LEU A 139 10.19 -6.25 31.27
N ALA A 140 9.42 -5.70 32.22
CA ALA A 140 10.00 -5.04 33.38
C ALA A 140 10.73 -6.03 34.30
N MET A 141 10.21 -7.24 34.47
CA MET A 141 10.79 -8.28 35.32
C MET A 141 12.15 -8.76 34.80
N VAL A 142 12.30 -8.92 33.48
CA VAL A 142 13.51 -9.50 32.87
C VAL A 142 14.52 -8.46 32.42
N ASP A 143 14.10 -7.22 32.22
CA ASP A 143 14.94 -6.15 31.71
C ASP A 143 14.96 -4.93 32.65
N SER A 144 14.07 -3.95 32.51
CA SER A 144 14.28 -2.60 33.06
C SER A 144 14.41 -2.50 34.59
N SER A 145 13.76 -3.39 35.37
CA SER A 145 13.86 -3.35 36.84
C SER A 145 15.25 -3.73 37.37
N VAL A 146 16.06 -4.44 36.58
CA VAL A 146 17.37 -4.96 36.99
C VAL A 146 18.49 -4.12 36.38
N GLY A 147 19.22 -3.42 37.24
CA GLY A 147 20.49 -2.77 36.91
C GLY A 147 20.57 -1.26 37.11
N GLY A 148 19.61 -0.66 37.82
CA GLY A 148 19.69 0.68 38.38
C GLY A 148 19.68 1.84 37.37
N LYS A 149 19.39 1.59 36.10
CA LYS A 149 19.21 2.68 35.13
C LYS A 149 17.81 3.21 35.24
N THR A 150 17.70 4.52 35.35
CA THR A 150 16.42 5.21 35.53
C THR A 150 16.44 6.44 34.66
N ALA A 151 15.37 6.73 33.93
CA ALA A 151 15.38 7.80 32.95
C ALA A 151 13.97 8.25 32.54
N ILE A 152 13.93 9.39 31.86
CA ILE A 152 12.77 9.90 31.15
C ILE A 152 13.11 10.15 29.69
N ASP A 153 12.07 10.25 28.88
CA ASP A 153 12.16 10.51 27.45
C ASP A 153 12.08 12.01 27.16
N THR A 154 12.64 12.37 26.01
CA THR A 154 12.60 13.71 25.45
C THR A 154 12.11 13.65 24.01
N PRO A 155 11.64 14.76 23.42
CA PRO A 155 11.32 14.80 21.99
C PRO A 155 12.48 14.40 21.07
N LEU A 156 13.73 14.48 21.55
CA LEU A 156 14.93 14.11 20.80
C LEU A 156 15.27 12.62 20.89
N GLY A 157 14.76 11.90 21.89
CA GLY A 157 15.07 10.49 22.11
C GLY A 157 14.68 9.97 23.49
N LYS A 158 14.62 8.64 23.60
CA LYS A 158 14.30 7.91 24.83
C LYS A 158 15.50 7.81 25.75
N ASN A 159 15.24 7.83 27.06
CA ASN A 159 16.22 7.57 28.11
C ASN A 159 17.51 8.43 28.10
N PHE A 160 17.55 9.56 27.38
CA PHE A 160 18.73 10.44 27.32
C PHE A 160 18.98 11.21 28.63
N ILE A 161 17.96 11.36 29.47
CA ILE A 161 18.07 12.07 30.74
C ILE A 161 17.69 11.12 31.85
N GLY A 162 18.67 10.79 32.70
CA GLY A 162 18.51 9.78 33.73
C GLY A 162 19.64 9.76 34.74
N ALA A 163 19.60 8.76 35.61
CA ALA A 163 20.62 8.50 36.63
C ALA A 163 20.84 7.00 36.81
N PHE A 164 22.04 6.63 37.25
CA PHE A 164 22.31 5.33 37.84
C PHE A 164 21.94 5.38 39.32
N HIS A 165 20.83 4.74 39.69
CA HIS A 165 20.29 4.68 41.05
C HIS A 165 19.78 3.26 41.33
N GLN A 166 20.56 2.48 42.08
CA GLN A 166 20.20 1.08 42.37
C GLN A 166 19.00 1.01 43.31
N PRO A 167 17.99 0.19 43.02
CA PRO A 167 16.91 -0.08 43.97
C PRO A 167 17.44 -0.89 45.16
N GLU A 168 16.86 -0.67 46.33
CA GLU A 168 17.17 -1.45 47.54
C GLU A 168 16.65 -2.89 47.41
N TYR A 169 15.52 -3.08 46.71
CA TYR A 169 14.97 -4.38 46.36
C TYR A 169 14.32 -4.37 44.98
N VAL A 170 14.37 -5.52 44.31
CA VAL A 170 13.55 -5.83 43.12
C VAL A 170 12.73 -7.07 43.43
N PHE A 171 11.40 -6.94 43.45
CA PHE A 171 10.49 -8.05 43.73
C PHE A 171 9.72 -8.47 42.49
N CYS A 172 10.12 -9.58 41.87
CA CYS A 172 9.44 -10.14 40.71
C CYS A 172 8.36 -11.13 41.16
N ASP A 173 7.15 -10.63 41.42
CA ASP A 173 5.98 -11.47 41.63
C ASP A 173 5.32 -11.82 40.28
N VAL A 174 5.60 -13.03 39.80
CA VAL A 174 5.13 -13.55 38.51
C VAL A 174 3.59 -13.59 38.41
N SER A 175 2.86 -13.56 39.54
CA SER A 175 1.39 -13.54 39.52
C SER A 175 0.79 -12.25 38.95
N PHE A 176 1.54 -11.13 38.89
CA PHE A 176 1.07 -9.92 38.21
C PHE A 176 0.81 -10.14 36.70
N LEU A 177 1.51 -11.10 36.08
CA LEU A 177 1.37 -11.41 34.65
C LEU A 177 -0.02 -11.98 34.30
N GLU A 178 -0.79 -12.47 35.28
CA GLU A 178 -2.19 -12.91 35.08
C GLU A 178 -3.10 -11.78 34.58
N THR A 179 -2.75 -10.53 34.88
CA THR A 179 -3.51 -9.34 34.48
C THR A 179 -3.03 -8.70 33.18
N LEU A 180 -1.93 -9.21 32.62
CA LEU A 180 -1.26 -8.58 31.51
C LEU A 180 -1.92 -8.99 30.18
N PRO A 181 -2.29 -8.04 29.31
CA PRO A 181 -2.80 -8.38 27.98
C PRO A 181 -1.78 -9.22 27.19
N ALA A 182 -2.27 -10.20 26.43
CA ALA A 182 -1.43 -11.18 25.71
C ALA A 182 -0.29 -10.52 24.90
N ARG A 183 -0.58 -9.42 24.18
CA ARG A 183 0.43 -8.67 23.41
C ARG A 183 1.56 -8.12 24.29
N GLN A 184 1.24 -7.58 25.48
CA GLN A 184 2.24 -7.05 26.41
C GLN A 184 3.02 -8.17 27.12
N PHE A 185 2.42 -9.35 27.24
CA PHE A 185 3.13 -10.53 27.73
C PHE A 185 4.15 -11.01 26.69
N ILE A 186 3.71 -11.21 25.44
CA ILE A 186 4.56 -11.59 24.30
C ILE A 186 5.70 -10.58 24.10
N ASN A 187 5.42 -9.29 24.26
CA ASN A 187 6.41 -8.21 24.21
C ASN A 187 7.64 -8.48 25.10
N GLY A 188 7.45 -8.99 26.32
CA GLY A 188 8.56 -9.33 27.22
C GLY A 188 9.38 -10.55 26.80
N MET A 189 8.82 -11.45 25.97
CA MET A 189 9.55 -12.65 25.51
C MET A 189 10.70 -12.32 24.57
N ALA A 190 10.68 -11.16 23.89
CA ALA A 190 11.78 -10.74 23.04
C ALA A 190 13.10 -10.62 23.82
N GLU A 191 13.03 -10.03 25.01
CA GLU A 191 14.18 -9.86 25.92
C GLU A 191 14.67 -11.19 26.50
N VAL A 192 13.75 -12.11 26.78
CA VAL A 192 14.07 -13.48 27.22
C VAL A 192 14.82 -14.24 26.12
N VAL A 193 14.28 -14.26 24.90
CA VAL A 193 14.89 -14.94 23.75
C VAL A 193 16.23 -14.31 23.41
N LYS A 194 16.34 -12.97 23.44
CA LYS A 194 17.60 -12.24 23.28
C LYS A 194 18.66 -12.74 24.25
N THR A 195 18.31 -12.80 25.54
CA THR A 195 19.22 -13.21 26.62
C THR A 195 19.74 -14.63 26.40
N ALA A 196 18.86 -15.56 26.05
CA ALA A 196 19.27 -16.93 25.73
C ALA A 196 20.14 -16.99 24.45
N ALA A 197 19.78 -16.24 23.40
CA ALA A 197 20.49 -16.22 22.13
C ALA A 197 21.93 -15.71 22.24
N ILE A 198 22.23 -14.81 23.18
CA ILE A 198 23.58 -14.28 23.37
C ILE A 198 24.43 -15.08 24.37
N TRP A 199 23.83 -15.91 25.23
CA TRP A 199 24.51 -16.46 26.41
C TRP A 199 24.42 -17.97 26.64
N ASN A 200 23.31 -18.62 26.28
CA ASN A 200 23.09 -20.02 26.61
C ASN A 200 22.19 -20.73 25.59
N GLU A 201 22.81 -21.63 24.81
CA GLU A 201 22.12 -22.43 23.80
C GLU A 201 21.14 -23.47 24.40
N GLU A 202 21.47 -24.06 25.56
CA GLU A 202 20.59 -25.03 26.23
C GLU A 202 19.30 -24.34 26.69
N GLU A 203 19.43 -23.15 27.25
CA GLU A 203 18.28 -22.32 27.64
C GLU A 203 17.48 -21.87 26.41
N PHE A 204 18.15 -21.51 25.31
CA PHE A 204 17.48 -21.20 24.05
C PHE A 204 16.65 -22.40 23.56
N THR A 205 17.22 -23.61 23.61
CA THR A 205 16.55 -24.87 23.26
C THR A 205 15.34 -25.14 24.17
N ARG A 206 15.44 -24.84 25.47
CA ARG A 206 14.31 -24.92 26.40
C ARG A 206 13.17 -23.98 25.98
N LEU A 207 13.49 -22.74 25.61
CA LEU A 207 12.50 -21.77 25.14
C LEU A 207 11.83 -22.22 23.83
N GLU A 208 12.60 -22.77 22.89
CA GLU A 208 12.05 -23.37 21.67
C GLU A 208 10.98 -24.43 22.00
N ASN A 209 11.27 -25.32 22.94
CA ASN A 209 10.35 -26.38 23.37
C ASN A 209 9.14 -25.85 24.17
N PHE A 210 9.30 -24.75 24.90
CA PHE A 210 8.25 -24.16 25.73
C PHE A 210 7.26 -23.29 24.93
N SER A 211 7.69 -22.72 23.81
CA SER A 211 6.97 -21.74 22.99
C SER A 211 5.50 -22.09 22.69
N LYS A 212 5.23 -23.31 22.19
CA LYS A 212 3.87 -23.75 21.84
C LYS A 212 2.93 -23.75 23.04
N LYS A 213 3.38 -24.31 24.17
CA LYS A 213 2.58 -24.36 25.40
C LYS A 213 2.35 -22.96 25.95
N PHE A 214 3.39 -22.12 25.97
CA PHE A 214 3.28 -20.72 26.38
C PHE A 214 2.22 -19.98 25.56
N LEU A 215 2.33 -20.01 24.23
CA LEU A 215 1.45 -19.25 23.35
C LEU A 215 -0.01 -19.68 23.52
N SER A 216 -0.27 -21.00 23.57
CA SER A 216 -1.63 -21.54 23.78
C SER A 216 -2.32 -21.05 25.06
N VAL A 217 -1.55 -20.83 26.14
CA VAL A 217 -2.08 -20.39 27.43
C VAL A 217 -2.32 -18.88 27.41
N VAL A 218 -1.32 -18.12 26.98
CA VAL A 218 -1.34 -16.64 27.03
C VAL A 218 -2.33 -16.04 26.04
N THR A 219 -2.59 -16.69 24.90
CA THR A 219 -3.60 -16.22 23.93
C THR A 219 -5.00 -16.76 24.19
N SER A 220 -5.20 -17.57 25.23
CA SER A 220 -6.53 -18.07 25.58
C SER A 220 -7.43 -16.95 26.15
N LYS A 221 -8.75 -17.08 26.03
CA LYS A 221 -9.70 -16.08 26.54
C LYS A 221 -9.63 -15.87 28.07
N LYS A 222 -9.16 -16.88 28.80
CA LYS A 222 -8.94 -16.86 30.25
C LYS A 222 -7.60 -17.53 30.55
N PRO A 223 -6.47 -16.81 30.43
CA PRO A 223 -5.15 -17.40 30.67
C PRO A 223 -5.04 -17.96 32.08
N ASP A 224 -4.79 -19.28 32.18
CA ASP A 224 -4.43 -19.93 33.44
C ASP A 224 -2.94 -20.26 33.46
N LEU A 225 -2.18 -19.42 34.19
CA LEU A 225 -0.74 -19.57 34.29
C LEU A 225 -0.32 -20.76 35.16
N GLN A 226 -1.22 -21.43 35.90
CA GLN A 226 -0.85 -22.58 36.74
C GLN A 226 -0.18 -23.70 35.93
N SER A 227 -0.66 -23.95 34.71
CA SER A 227 -0.14 -25.00 33.81
C SER A 227 1.30 -24.75 33.34
N ILE A 228 1.76 -23.50 33.34
CA ILE A 228 3.10 -23.08 32.88
C ILE A 228 3.92 -22.37 33.97
N LYS A 229 3.40 -22.32 35.20
CA LYS A 229 3.97 -21.58 36.32
C LYS A 229 5.44 -21.88 36.56
N ALA A 230 5.81 -23.16 36.58
CA ALA A 230 7.20 -23.55 36.84
C ALA A 230 8.16 -23.07 35.75
N GLU A 231 7.77 -23.25 34.48
CA GLU A 231 8.55 -22.80 33.32
C GLU A 231 8.63 -21.27 33.26
N LEU A 232 7.56 -20.56 33.64
CA LEU A 232 7.51 -19.11 33.63
C LEU A 232 8.40 -18.50 34.73
N VAL A 233 8.34 -19.02 35.96
CA VAL A 233 9.23 -18.60 37.05
C VAL A 233 10.69 -18.88 36.69
N LYS A 234 11.00 -20.05 36.10
CA LYS A 234 12.34 -20.35 35.59
C LYS A 234 12.79 -19.34 34.53
N THR A 235 11.90 -19.01 33.58
CA THR A 235 12.19 -18.05 32.50
C THR A 235 12.56 -16.66 33.02
N VAL A 236 11.81 -16.15 34.01
CA VAL A 236 12.14 -14.88 34.68
C VAL A 236 13.46 -15.00 35.43
N LEU A 237 13.64 -16.07 36.19
CA LEU A 237 14.83 -16.28 37.03
C LEU A 237 16.12 -16.36 36.21
N GLU A 238 16.14 -17.11 35.11
CA GLU A 238 17.32 -17.24 34.25
C GLU A 238 17.68 -15.91 33.58
N SER A 239 16.70 -15.16 33.08
CA SER A 239 16.93 -13.84 32.50
C SER A 239 17.50 -12.86 33.54
N VAL A 240 16.92 -12.84 34.74
CA VAL A 240 17.38 -12.03 35.88
C VAL A 240 18.80 -12.41 36.29
N ARG A 241 19.15 -13.71 36.37
CA ARG A 241 20.49 -14.19 36.73
C ARG A 241 21.54 -13.70 35.76
N VAL A 242 21.30 -13.81 34.45
CA VAL A 242 22.22 -13.32 33.42
C VAL A 242 22.41 -11.81 33.56
N LYS A 243 21.31 -11.06 33.68
CA LYS A 243 21.39 -9.60 33.78
C LYS A 243 22.06 -9.14 35.07
N ALA A 244 21.74 -9.75 36.21
CA ALA A 244 22.38 -9.46 37.50
C ALA A 244 23.88 -9.78 37.49
N GLY A 245 24.29 -10.89 36.86
CA GLY A 245 25.70 -11.25 36.68
C GLY A 245 26.46 -10.23 35.83
N VAL A 246 25.87 -9.79 34.71
CA VAL A 246 26.44 -8.77 33.84
C VAL A 246 26.55 -7.41 34.55
N VAL A 247 25.48 -6.97 35.24
CA VAL A 247 25.50 -5.70 35.99
C VAL A 247 26.49 -5.74 37.15
N SER A 248 26.60 -6.87 37.85
CA SER A 248 27.57 -7.03 38.94
C SER A 248 29.02 -6.97 38.44
N SER A 249 29.25 -7.37 37.19
CA SER A 249 30.56 -7.35 36.55
C SER A 249 30.88 -5.99 35.90
N ASP A 250 29.87 -5.30 35.38
CA ASP A 250 30.00 -4.07 34.60
C ASP A 250 28.79 -3.14 34.83
N GLU A 251 28.74 -2.52 36.02
CA GLU A 251 27.60 -1.69 36.43
C GLU A 251 27.44 -0.45 35.53
N LYS A 252 28.53 0.19 35.10
CA LYS A 252 28.52 1.49 34.42
C LYS A 252 28.68 1.42 32.89
N GLU A 253 28.47 0.26 32.27
CA GLU A 253 28.55 0.06 30.81
C GLU A 253 29.92 0.33 30.17
N ALA A 254 31.00 -0.19 30.76
CA ALA A 254 32.35 -0.05 30.20
C ALA A 254 32.66 -1.07 29.08
N GLY A 255 31.97 -2.22 29.02
CA GLY A 255 32.26 -3.26 28.02
C GLY A 255 31.23 -4.38 27.96
N LEU A 256 31.24 -5.29 28.93
CA LEU A 256 30.44 -6.53 28.92
C LEU A 256 28.93 -6.23 28.86
N ARG A 257 28.47 -5.15 29.50
CA ARG A 257 27.05 -4.77 29.51
C ARG A 257 26.52 -4.37 28.12
N ASN A 258 27.41 -4.05 27.17
CA ASN A 258 27.01 -3.74 25.79
C ASN A 258 26.41 -4.95 25.05
N LEU A 259 26.77 -6.18 25.44
CA LEU A 259 26.26 -7.40 24.82
C LEU A 259 24.74 -7.58 24.99
N LEU A 260 24.17 -7.01 26.07
CA LEU A 260 22.73 -7.02 26.31
C LEU A 260 21.94 -6.22 25.25
N ASN A 261 22.61 -5.44 24.40
CA ASN A 261 21.97 -4.63 23.37
C ASN A 261 21.85 -5.34 22.01
N PHE A 262 21.91 -6.68 21.96
CA PHE A 262 21.61 -7.43 20.74
C PHE A 262 20.20 -7.14 20.24
N GLY A 263 20.08 -6.81 18.95
CA GLY A 263 18.86 -6.35 18.31
C GLY A 263 18.45 -4.91 18.63
N HIS A 264 19.11 -4.23 19.55
CA HIS A 264 18.68 -2.89 19.99
C HIS A 264 19.12 -1.77 19.05
N THR A 265 20.19 -1.95 18.27
CA THR A 265 20.67 -0.89 17.37
C THR A 265 19.60 -0.59 16.33
N ILE A 266 19.17 -1.64 15.64
CA ILE A 266 18.13 -1.56 14.61
C ILE A 266 16.75 -1.45 15.27
N GLY A 267 16.49 -2.23 16.33
CA GLY A 267 15.22 -2.23 17.03
C GLY A 267 14.83 -0.86 17.60
N HIS A 268 15.74 -0.16 18.28
CA HIS A 268 15.45 1.18 18.79
C HIS A 268 15.25 2.22 17.69
N ALA A 269 15.95 2.09 16.56
CA ALA A 269 15.76 2.99 15.43
C ALA A 269 14.34 2.84 14.86
N ILE A 270 13.86 1.60 14.71
CA ILE A 270 12.47 1.30 14.31
C ILE A 270 11.48 1.82 15.37
N GLU A 271 11.72 1.52 16.64
CA GLU A 271 10.87 1.93 17.75
C GLU A 271 10.71 3.45 17.84
N ALA A 272 11.79 4.21 17.60
CA ALA A 272 11.78 5.67 17.64
C ALA A 272 10.90 6.29 16.56
N VAL A 273 10.64 5.58 15.46
CA VAL A 273 9.77 6.02 14.38
C VAL A 273 8.33 5.54 14.61
N LEU A 274 8.15 4.31 15.09
CA LEU A 274 6.85 3.65 15.21
C LEU A 274 6.18 3.77 16.59
N THR A 275 6.80 4.45 17.55
CA THR A 275 6.18 4.72 18.87
C THR A 275 4.92 5.60 18.71
N PRO A 276 3.86 5.37 19.52
CA PRO A 276 3.70 4.30 20.52
C PRO A 276 3.05 3.00 20.01
N GLU A 277 2.75 2.89 18.71
CA GLU A 277 1.99 1.78 18.13
C GLU A 277 2.80 0.47 18.11
N ALA A 278 4.09 0.52 17.82
CA ALA A 278 5.00 -0.62 17.93
C ALA A 278 5.52 -0.76 19.36
N LEU A 279 5.43 -1.97 19.92
CA LEU A 279 6.00 -2.25 21.23
C LEU A 279 7.51 -2.49 21.15
N HIS A 280 8.20 -2.23 22.25
CA HIS A 280 9.65 -2.39 22.36
C HIS A 280 10.16 -3.76 21.90
N GLY A 281 9.62 -4.85 22.46
CA GLY A 281 10.00 -6.23 22.13
C GLY A 281 9.66 -6.64 20.70
N GLU A 282 8.61 -6.06 20.09
CA GLU A 282 8.32 -6.25 18.66
C GLU A 282 9.42 -5.60 17.79
N CYS A 283 9.92 -4.43 18.19
CA CYS A 283 11.01 -3.77 17.48
C CYS A 283 12.35 -4.48 17.71
N VAL A 284 12.62 -4.93 18.95
CA VAL A 284 13.84 -5.69 19.29
C VAL A 284 13.85 -7.05 18.59
N SER A 285 12.72 -7.74 18.43
CA SER A 285 12.68 -9.01 17.69
C SER A 285 13.02 -8.85 16.21
N ILE A 286 12.51 -7.80 15.56
CA ILE A 286 12.91 -7.45 14.18
C ILE A 286 14.40 -7.08 14.15
N GLY A 287 14.87 -6.27 15.10
CA GLY A 287 16.26 -5.87 15.22
C GLY A 287 17.21 -7.05 15.41
N MET A 288 16.84 -8.07 16.21
CA MET A 288 17.62 -9.28 16.40
C MET A 288 17.81 -10.06 15.10
N ILE A 289 16.76 -10.17 14.28
CA ILE A 289 16.85 -10.83 12.98
C ILE A 289 17.75 -10.04 12.03
N LYS A 290 17.60 -8.72 11.98
CA LYS A 290 18.46 -7.88 11.15
C LYS A 290 19.92 -7.89 11.58
N GLU A 291 20.21 -7.87 12.88
CA GLU A 291 21.59 -8.00 13.38
C GLU A 291 22.16 -9.43 13.16
N ALA A 292 21.31 -10.47 13.18
CA ALA A 292 21.71 -11.84 12.82
C ALA A 292 21.95 -12.01 11.31
N GLU A 293 21.11 -11.42 10.46
CA GLU A 293 21.32 -11.34 9.00
C GLU A 293 22.61 -10.59 8.67
N LEU A 294 22.92 -9.50 9.38
CA LEU A 294 24.18 -8.79 9.27
C LEU A 294 25.37 -9.66 9.68
N SER A 295 25.25 -10.41 10.78
CA SER A 295 26.28 -11.36 11.21
C SER A 295 26.52 -12.45 10.15
N ARG A 296 25.45 -12.93 9.49
CA ARG A 296 25.52 -13.90 8.39
C ARG A 296 26.18 -13.30 7.14
N TYR A 297 25.77 -12.09 6.75
CA TYR A 297 26.31 -11.33 5.63
C TYR A 297 27.82 -11.06 5.75
N LEU A 298 28.30 -10.86 6.98
CA LEU A 298 29.72 -10.70 7.32
C LEU A 298 30.49 -12.03 7.44
N GLY A 299 29.82 -13.18 7.25
CA GLY A 299 30.43 -14.52 7.35
C GLY A 299 30.73 -14.98 8.77
N ILE A 300 30.08 -14.38 9.78
CA ILE A 300 30.29 -14.68 11.20
C ILE A 300 29.29 -15.71 11.72
N LEU A 301 28.03 -15.65 11.24
CA LEU A 301 26.93 -16.51 11.70
C LEU A 301 26.46 -17.44 10.57
N PRO A 302 26.30 -18.76 10.80
CA PRO A 302 25.74 -19.64 9.80
C PRO A 302 24.25 -19.33 9.53
N PRO A 303 23.76 -19.50 8.29
CA PRO A 303 22.36 -19.26 7.94
C PRO A 303 21.35 -20.02 8.81
N VAL A 304 21.72 -21.21 9.29
CA VAL A 304 20.90 -22.07 10.16
C VAL A 304 20.57 -21.37 11.49
N ALA A 305 21.53 -20.63 12.07
CA ALA A 305 21.31 -19.93 13.33
C ALA A 305 20.32 -18.76 13.17
N VAL A 306 20.33 -18.07 12.02
CA VAL A 306 19.32 -17.03 11.71
C VAL A 306 17.93 -17.66 11.62
N ALA A 307 17.80 -18.79 10.91
CA ALA A 307 16.54 -19.51 10.77
C ALA A 307 16.00 -20.02 12.12
N ARG A 308 16.89 -20.53 12.97
CA ARG A 308 16.57 -20.99 14.33
C ARG A 308 16.08 -19.84 15.22
N LEU A 309 16.75 -18.70 15.19
CA LEU A 309 16.33 -17.48 15.89
C LEU A 309 14.96 -16.99 15.42
N SER A 310 14.76 -16.90 14.10
CA SER A 310 13.47 -16.53 13.51
C SER A 310 12.35 -17.45 13.94
N LYS A 311 12.57 -18.77 13.92
CA LYS A 311 11.56 -19.76 14.32
C LYS A 311 11.16 -19.61 15.78
N CYS A 312 12.12 -19.40 16.67
CA CYS A 312 11.85 -19.21 18.09
C CYS A 312 10.98 -17.96 18.33
N LEU A 313 11.33 -16.82 17.72
CA LEU A 313 10.58 -15.57 17.86
C LEU A 313 9.14 -15.70 17.32
N VAL A 314 8.98 -16.27 16.13
CA VAL A 314 7.65 -16.52 15.54
C VAL A 314 6.81 -17.45 16.41
N ALA A 315 7.42 -18.48 17.01
CA ALA A 315 6.71 -19.42 17.90
C ALA A 315 6.18 -18.77 19.19
N TYR A 316 6.73 -17.61 19.58
CA TYR A 316 6.23 -16.78 20.67
C TYR A 316 5.25 -15.68 20.22
N GLY A 317 4.94 -15.57 18.92
CA GLY A 317 4.05 -14.55 18.37
C GLY A 317 4.73 -13.19 18.16
N LEU A 318 6.07 -13.13 18.08
CA LEU A 318 6.84 -11.92 17.82
C LEU A 318 7.08 -11.73 16.32
N PRO A 319 7.06 -10.48 15.81
CA PRO A 319 7.39 -10.20 14.42
C PRO A 319 8.90 -10.34 14.17
N VAL A 320 9.25 -10.88 13.01
CA VAL A 320 10.63 -11.05 12.54
C VAL A 320 10.97 -10.16 11.34
N SER A 321 9.98 -9.44 10.82
CA SER A 321 10.11 -8.47 9.74
C SER A 321 9.21 -7.28 10.02
N ILE A 322 9.61 -6.10 9.50
CA ILE A 322 8.77 -4.90 9.52
C ILE A 322 7.52 -5.04 8.62
N ASP A 323 7.55 -5.99 7.69
CA ASP A 323 6.46 -6.28 6.76
C ASP A 323 5.60 -7.49 7.22
N ASP A 324 5.77 -7.92 8.47
CA ASP A 324 4.89 -8.92 9.08
C ASP A 324 3.44 -8.41 9.07
N LYS A 325 2.50 -9.25 8.60
CA LYS A 325 1.10 -8.85 8.37
C LYS A 325 0.40 -8.37 9.64
N GLU A 326 0.63 -9.02 10.78
CA GLU A 326 0.00 -8.66 12.05
C GLU A 326 0.69 -7.43 12.66
N PHE A 327 2.00 -7.29 12.46
CA PHE A 327 2.72 -6.07 12.83
C PHE A 327 2.24 -4.85 12.03
N LEU A 328 2.09 -4.99 10.70
CA LEU A 328 1.59 -3.93 9.82
C LEU A 328 0.18 -3.46 10.19
N LYS A 329 -0.72 -4.37 10.60
CA LYS A 329 -2.05 -3.99 11.11
C LYS A 329 -1.96 -3.11 12.36
N LYS A 330 -0.99 -3.37 13.25
CA LYS A 330 -0.82 -2.63 14.51
C LYS A 330 -0.17 -1.26 14.31
N VAL A 331 0.83 -1.16 13.43
CA VAL A 331 1.57 0.11 13.19
C VAL A 331 0.93 0.97 12.10
N GLY A 332 0.13 0.37 11.23
CA GLY A 332 -0.59 1.03 10.16
C GLY A 332 0.33 1.84 9.23
N PRO A 333 -0.09 3.03 8.78
CA PRO A 333 0.65 3.85 7.83
C PRO A 333 1.95 4.42 8.40
N LYS A 334 2.21 4.32 9.72
CA LYS A 334 3.51 4.75 10.27
C LYS A 334 4.68 3.94 9.72
N ARG A 335 4.43 2.72 9.22
CA ARG A 335 5.39 1.94 8.43
C ARG A 335 6.07 2.77 7.33
N HIS A 336 5.36 3.72 6.75
CA HIS A 336 5.84 4.58 5.66
C HIS A 336 6.90 5.59 6.11
N TYR A 337 6.97 5.89 7.41
CA TYR A 337 8.01 6.78 7.95
C TYR A 337 9.28 6.02 8.35
N VAL A 338 9.29 4.69 8.23
CA VAL A 338 10.45 3.86 8.54
C VAL A 338 11.34 3.80 7.30
N GLU A 339 11.96 4.94 7.02
CA GLU A 339 12.90 5.14 5.92
C GLU A 339 14.32 4.81 6.37
N ILE A 340 15.12 4.27 5.45
CA ILE A 340 16.50 3.86 5.69
C ILE A 340 17.36 4.99 6.23
N ASP A 341 17.22 6.20 5.66
CA ASP A 341 17.97 7.39 6.08
C ASP A 341 17.58 7.86 7.48
N ILE A 342 16.29 7.74 7.82
CA ILE A 342 15.79 8.04 9.15
C ILE A 342 16.35 7.02 10.15
N LEU A 343 16.32 5.73 9.82
CA LEU A 343 16.89 4.67 10.64
C LEU A 343 18.39 4.87 10.86
N LEU A 344 19.17 5.15 9.82
CA LEU A 344 20.61 5.44 9.91
C LEU A 344 20.90 6.67 10.77
N LYS A 345 20.09 7.74 10.67
CA LYS A 345 20.21 8.92 11.54
C LYS A 345 19.91 8.60 13.00
N LYS A 346 18.88 7.78 13.28
CA LYS A 346 18.54 7.32 14.64
C LYS A 346 19.60 6.38 15.22
N MET A 347 20.15 5.48 14.41
CA MET A 347 21.25 4.60 14.82
C MET A 347 22.54 5.37 15.08
N ALA A 348 22.80 6.49 14.38
CA ALA A 348 24.01 7.30 14.58
C ALA A 348 24.08 7.97 15.96
N ILE A 349 22.94 8.21 16.62
CA ILE A 349 22.85 8.75 17.97
C ILE A 349 22.69 7.68 19.06
N ASP A 350 22.84 6.39 18.70
CA ASP A 350 22.80 5.29 19.67
C ASP A 350 23.95 5.44 20.69
N LYS A 351 23.61 5.28 21.98
CA LYS A 351 24.52 5.39 23.12
C LYS A 351 25.77 4.49 23.07
N LYS A 352 25.76 3.41 22.26
CA LYS A 352 26.89 2.49 22.06
C LYS A 352 27.96 3.07 21.13
N ASN A 353 27.63 4.10 20.36
CA ASN A 353 28.50 4.64 19.34
C ASN A 353 29.65 5.45 19.95
N ASP A 354 30.77 5.45 19.23
CA ASP A 354 31.90 6.34 19.49
C ASP A 354 32.01 7.29 18.30
N GLY A 355 31.57 8.54 18.49
CA GLY A 355 31.39 9.49 17.39
C GLY A 355 30.32 9.04 16.39
N SER A 356 30.63 9.10 15.10
CA SER A 356 29.70 8.76 14.01
C SER A 356 29.68 7.28 13.62
N LYS A 357 30.40 6.41 14.35
CA LYS A 357 30.58 4.99 14.02
C LYS A 357 29.49 4.15 14.67
N ILE A 358 28.61 3.58 13.86
CA ILE A 358 27.52 2.70 14.33
C ILE A 358 28.10 1.37 14.82
N ARG A 359 27.63 0.90 15.99
CA ARG A 359 28.04 -0.39 16.57
C ARG A 359 26.86 -1.32 16.85
N CYS A 360 26.93 -2.55 16.33
CA CYS A 360 25.94 -3.62 16.52
C CYS A 360 26.52 -4.78 17.32
N VAL A 361 25.69 -5.51 18.08
CA VAL A 361 26.12 -6.77 18.71
C VAL A 361 25.90 -7.89 17.69
N LEU A 362 26.94 -8.66 17.40
CA LEU A 362 26.89 -9.72 16.39
C LEU A 362 26.97 -11.09 17.08
N LEU A 363 26.19 -12.05 16.57
CA LEU A 363 26.21 -13.43 17.03
C LEU A 363 27.23 -14.25 16.22
N GLU A 364 27.97 -15.12 16.89
CA GLU A 364 28.83 -16.15 16.25
C GLU A 364 28.09 -17.47 16.12
N LYS A 365 27.30 -17.81 17.14
CA LYS A 365 26.36 -18.92 17.18
C LYS A 365 25.27 -18.64 18.22
N ILE A 366 24.22 -19.44 18.25
CA ILE A 366 23.24 -19.36 19.33
C ILE A 366 23.95 -19.63 20.67
N GLY A 367 23.70 -18.76 21.65
CA GLY A 367 24.34 -18.78 22.96
C GLY A 367 25.71 -18.10 23.04
N LYS A 368 26.21 -17.46 21.97
CA LYS A 368 27.52 -16.80 21.99
C LYS A 368 27.63 -15.60 21.02
N CYS A 369 27.97 -14.43 21.55
CA CYS A 369 28.37 -13.26 20.75
C CYS A 369 29.77 -13.44 20.13
N TYR A 370 29.98 -12.81 18.96
CA TYR A 370 31.26 -12.83 18.22
C TYR A 370 32.40 -12.13 18.94
N GLN A 371 32.10 -11.01 19.61
CA GLN A 371 33.06 -10.25 20.40
C GLN A 371 32.45 -9.91 21.76
N LEU A 372 33.29 -9.63 22.76
CA LEU A 372 32.87 -9.18 24.09
C LEU A 372 32.45 -7.69 24.14
N LYS A 373 32.28 -7.06 22.98
CA LYS A 373 31.78 -5.69 22.79
C LYS A 373 31.06 -5.58 21.45
N ALA A 374 30.24 -4.54 21.27
CA ALA A 374 29.58 -4.25 20.01
C ALA A 374 30.61 -3.98 18.89
N HIS A 375 30.36 -4.55 17.71
CA HIS A 375 31.19 -4.48 16.52
C HIS A 375 30.86 -3.23 15.69
N GLN A 376 31.88 -2.54 15.15
CA GLN A 376 31.66 -1.42 14.24
C GLN A 376 31.17 -1.94 12.89
N VAL A 377 30.08 -1.38 12.39
CA VAL A 377 29.47 -1.77 11.11
C VAL A 377 29.40 -0.58 10.16
N SER A 378 29.50 -0.82 8.85
CA SER A 378 29.37 0.26 7.86
C SER A 378 27.89 0.62 7.66
N LYS A 379 27.62 1.86 7.23
CA LYS A 379 26.26 2.28 6.86
C LYS A 379 25.75 1.54 5.61
N GLN A 380 26.66 1.18 4.70
CA GLN A 380 26.38 0.42 3.48
C GLN A 380 25.88 -0.99 3.81
N ASP A 381 26.59 -1.74 4.65
CA ASP A 381 26.16 -3.08 5.08
C ASP A 381 24.82 -3.03 5.82
N LEU A 382 24.63 -2.02 6.68
CA LEU A 382 23.35 -1.79 7.35
C LEU A 382 22.24 -1.50 6.34
N SER A 383 22.52 -0.68 5.33
CA SER A 383 21.55 -0.34 4.31
C SER A 383 21.09 -1.58 3.56
N PHE A 384 22.06 -2.40 3.12
CA PHE A 384 21.79 -3.67 2.43
C PHE A 384 20.91 -4.63 3.26
N VAL A 385 21.19 -4.78 4.56
CA VAL A 385 20.41 -5.70 5.42
C VAL A 385 19.02 -5.15 5.73
N LEU A 386 18.85 -3.83 5.77
CA LEU A 386 17.58 -3.17 6.10
C LEU A 386 16.59 -3.10 4.92
N THR A 387 17.06 -3.13 3.66
CA THR A 387 16.18 -3.12 2.48
C THR A 387 16.05 -4.50 1.84
N ASP A 388 14.99 -4.72 1.05
CA ASP A 388 14.86 -5.92 0.21
C ASP A 388 15.31 -5.66 -1.23
N GLU A 389 15.31 -4.41 -1.67
CA GLU A 389 15.91 -3.98 -2.91
C GLU A 389 17.42 -3.72 -2.75
N VAL A 390 18.20 -4.19 -3.72
CA VAL A 390 19.67 -4.14 -3.71
C VAL A 390 20.19 -3.48 -4.97
N LEU A 391 21.17 -2.59 -4.80
CA LEU A 391 22.02 -2.10 -5.88
C LEU A 391 23.25 -2.99 -5.96
N VAL A 392 23.40 -3.65 -7.11
CA VAL A 392 24.60 -4.42 -7.44
C VAL A 392 25.54 -3.51 -8.22
N HIS A 393 26.72 -3.23 -7.67
CA HIS A 393 27.72 -2.39 -8.31
C HIS A 393 28.52 -3.15 -9.38
N PRO A 394 29.17 -2.41 -10.30
CA PRO A 394 30.07 -3.00 -11.28
C PRO A 394 31.15 -3.89 -10.63
N PHE A 395 31.39 -5.06 -11.22
CA PHE A 395 32.42 -6.01 -10.79
C PHE A 395 33.82 -5.41 -11.03
N THR A 396 34.35 -4.76 -10.00
CA THR A 396 35.68 -4.15 -9.99
C THR A 396 36.66 -5.04 -9.24
N ASN A 397 37.73 -5.49 -9.92
CA ASN A 397 38.79 -6.33 -9.34
C ASN A 397 38.32 -7.57 -8.55
N PRO A 398 37.44 -8.42 -9.11
CA PRO A 398 37.05 -9.66 -8.43
C PRO A 398 38.27 -10.56 -8.20
N PRO A 399 38.31 -11.35 -7.10
CA PRO A 399 39.43 -12.24 -6.83
C PRO A 399 39.65 -13.23 -7.99
N LYS A 400 40.92 -13.40 -8.39
CA LYS A 400 41.29 -14.24 -9.54
C LYS A 400 40.90 -15.71 -9.38
N GLU A 401 40.89 -16.22 -8.16
CA GLU A 401 40.56 -17.60 -7.82
C GLU A 401 39.63 -17.64 -6.61
N ASN A 402 38.56 -18.43 -6.68
CA ASN A 402 37.57 -18.57 -5.61
C ASN A 402 37.18 -20.04 -5.44
N ILE A 403 36.91 -20.45 -4.20
CA ILE A 403 36.29 -21.74 -3.89
C ILE A 403 34.94 -21.45 -3.24
N ILE A 404 33.86 -21.90 -3.90
CA ILE A 404 32.49 -21.66 -3.44
C ILE A 404 31.82 -23.00 -3.20
N VAL A 405 31.16 -23.14 -2.05
CA VAL A 405 30.35 -24.32 -1.69
C VAL A 405 28.88 -23.90 -1.70
N PRO A 406 28.10 -24.25 -2.73
CA PRO A 406 26.67 -24.00 -2.76
C PRO A 406 25.94 -24.81 -1.68
N PRO A 407 24.71 -24.43 -1.29
CA PRO A 407 23.91 -25.21 -0.35
C PRO A 407 23.53 -26.58 -0.93
N GLY A 408 23.02 -27.48 -0.09
CA GLY A 408 22.51 -28.79 -0.54
C GLY A 408 21.46 -28.72 -1.64
N SER A 409 21.41 -29.75 -2.49
CA SER A 409 20.45 -29.87 -3.57
C SER A 409 19.01 -29.94 -3.06
N LYS A 410 18.14 -29.06 -3.57
CA LYS A 410 16.69 -29.08 -3.25
C LYS A 410 16.04 -30.40 -3.66
N SER A 411 16.41 -30.91 -4.84
CA SER A 411 15.87 -32.13 -5.43
C SER A 411 16.27 -33.39 -4.67
N ILE A 412 17.52 -33.47 -4.22
CA ILE A 412 18.01 -34.59 -3.41
C ILE A 412 17.45 -34.48 -1.99
N SER A 413 17.45 -33.28 -1.39
CA SER A 413 16.94 -33.04 -0.03
C SER A 413 15.53 -33.60 0.15
N ASN A 414 14.58 -33.21 -0.72
CA ASN A 414 13.19 -33.69 -0.60
C ASN A 414 13.05 -35.20 -0.76
N ARG A 415 13.81 -35.81 -1.69
CA ARG A 415 13.81 -37.28 -1.88
C ARG A 415 14.40 -38.00 -0.66
N ALA A 416 15.52 -37.49 -0.14
CA ALA A 416 16.19 -38.06 1.03
C ALA A 416 15.27 -38.00 2.27
N LEU A 417 14.52 -36.91 2.45
CA LEU A 417 13.57 -36.79 3.55
C LEU A 417 12.41 -37.78 3.43
N ILE A 418 11.84 -37.97 2.23
CA ILE A 418 10.79 -38.98 2.00
C ILE A 418 11.33 -40.40 2.20
N LEU A 419 12.49 -40.73 1.63
CA LEU A 419 13.11 -42.05 1.80
C LEU A 419 13.46 -42.31 3.27
N ALA A 420 13.98 -41.32 3.98
CA ALA A 420 14.28 -41.41 5.40
C ALA A 420 13.01 -41.62 6.25
N ALA A 421 11.90 -40.97 5.89
CA ALA A 421 10.61 -41.14 6.54
C ALA A 421 9.99 -42.53 6.32
N LEU A 422 10.04 -43.00 5.07
CA LEU A 422 9.55 -44.33 4.72
C LEU A 422 10.48 -45.42 5.27
N GLY A 423 11.77 -45.15 5.41
CA GLY A 423 12.74 -46.13 5.88
C GLY A 423 12.69 -46.44 7.36
N ASN A 424 13.24 -47.60 7.71
CA ASN A 424 13.40 -48.03 9.10
C ASN A 424 14.80 -47.64 9.62
N GLY A 425 14.86 -47.12 10.85
CA GLY A 425 16.09 -46.72 11.54
C GLY A 425 16.38 -45.23 11.50
N THR A 426 17.54 -44.84 12.02
CA THR A 426 17.96 -43.43 12.12
C THR A 426 19.02 -43.10 11.07
N VAL A 427 18.83 -41.97 10.38
CA VAL A 427 19.80 -41.39 9.45
C VAL A 427 20.16 -39.97 9.88
N ARG A 428 21.45 -39.65 9.85
CA ARG A 428 21.96 -38.27 9.96
C ARG A 428 22.08 -37.67 8.56
N VAL A 429 21.23 -36.71 8.25
CA VAL A 429 21.23 -36.01 6.96
C VAL A 429 22.08 -34.75 7.10
N LYS A 430 23.21 -34.71 6.37
CA LYS A 430 24.16 -33.59 6.36
C LYS A 430 24.04 -32.79 5.07
N ASN A 431 24.39 -31.50 5.14
CA ASN A 431 24.28 -30.55 4.03
C ASN A 431 22.85 -30.47 3.46
N LEU A 432 21.81 -30.70 4.29
CA LEU A 432 20.43 -30.54 3.86
C LEU A 432 20.19 -29.08 3.47
N LEU A 433 19.46 -28.85 2.39
CA LEU A 433 19.01 -27.50 2.08
C LEU A 433 18.11 -26.96 3.20
N HIS A 434 18.49 -25.88 3.86
CA HIS A 434 17.63 -25.17 4.80
C HIS A 434 16.78 -24.14 4.02
N SER A 435 15.57 -24.54 3.67
CA SER A 435 14.62 -23.74 2.88
C SER A 435 13.19 -23.97 3.35
N ASP A 436 12.24 -23.14 2.90
CA ASP A 436 10.82 -23.35 3.17
C ASP A 436 10.30 -24.69 2.61
N ASP A 437 10.76 -25.13 1.43
CA ASP A 437 10.34 -26.40 0.83
C ASP A 437 10.70 -27.60 1.71
N THR A 438 11.96 -27.69 2.15
CA THR A 438 12.43 -28.78 3.00
C THR A 438 11.83 -28.70 4.40
N LYS A 439 11.55 -27.48 4.89
CA LYS A 439 10.81 -27.28 6.14
C LYS A 439 9.38 -27.81 6.05
N HIS A 440 8.62 -27.44 5.02
CA HIS A 440 7.28 -27.98 4.80
C HIS A 440 7.29 -29.50 4.67
N MET A 441 8.31 -30.06 4.02
CA MET A 441 8.50 -31.52 3.95
C MET A 441 8.73 -32.15 5.33
N LEU A 442 9.64 -31.60 6.14
CA LEU A 442 9.91 -32.07 7.50
C LEU A 442 8.66 -31.99 8.38
N ASP A 443 7.96 -30.86 8.36
CA ASP A 443 6.75 -30.64 9.15
C ASP A 443 5.63 -31.62 8.72
N ALA A 444 5.45 -31.84 7.42
CA ALA A 444 4.46 -32.79 6.90
C ALA A 444 4.77 -34.23 7.30
N VAL A 445 6.03 -34.67 7.16
CA VAL A 445 6.46 -36.02 7.57
C VAL A 445 6.29 -36.23 9.07
N ALA A 446 6.63 -35.23 9.89
CA ALA A 446 6.44 -35.30 11.34
C ALA A 446 4.95 -35.34 11.72
N SER A 447 4.11 -34.52 11.08
CA SER A 447 2.65 -34.49 11.29
C SER A 447 2.02 -35.86 11.00
N LEU A 448 2.42 -36.49 9.89
CA LEU A 448 1.98 -37.82 9.51
C LEU A 448 2.61 -38.97 10.35
N LYS A 449 3.40 -38.65 11.37
CA LYS A 449 4.19 -39.60 12.18
C LYS A 449 5.06 -40.53 11.32
N GLY A 450 5.49 -40.07 10.16
CA GLY A 450 6.40 -40.79 9.28
C GLY A 450 7.82 -40.84 9.83
N ALA A 451 8.24 -39.80 10.57
CA ALA A 451 9.52 -39.79 11.27
C ALA A 451 9.49 -38.92 12.54
N GLU A 452 10.35 -39.28 13.50
CA GLU A 452 10.81 -38.36 14.53
C GLU A 452 11.97 -37.53 13.98
N ILE A 453 11.90 -36.21 14.13
CA ILE A 453 12.88 -35.25 13.58
C ILE A 453 13.54 -34.52 14.74
N SER A 454 14.88 -34.51 14.74
CA SER A 454 15.70 -33.76 15.69
C SER A 454 16.92 -33.18 14.98
N THR A 455 17.71 -32.37 15.67
CA THR A 455 18.88 -31.70 15.10
C THR A 455 20.12 -31.88 15.98
N GLU A 456 21.27 -32.08 15.36
CA GLU A 456 22.62 -32.06 15.96
C GLU A 456 23.41 -30.86 15.38
N ASP A 457 24.59 -30.54 15.92
CA ASP A 457 25.53 -29.54 15.36
C ASP A 457 24.93 -28.14 15.09
N ASN A 458 24.28 -27.50 16.09
CA ASN A 458 23.59 -26.20 15.93
C ASN A 458 22.48 -26.18 14.86
N GLY A 459 22.00 -27.35 14.39
CA GLY A 459 21.00 -27.46 13.33
C GLY A 459 21.55 -27.85 11.96
N GLU A 460 22.88 -27.95 11.79
CA GLU A 460 23.49 -28.33 10.50
C GLU A 460 23.23 -29.80 10.14
N THR A 461 23.11 -30.66 11.14
CA THR A 461 22.79 -32.08 10.95
C THR A 461 21.33 -32.32 11.35
N ILE A 462 20.51 -32.79 10.40
CA ILE A 462 19.14 -33.22 10.68
C ILE A 462 19.14 -34.72 10.95
N VAL A 463 18.64 -35.11 12.12
CA VAL A 463 18.51 -36.52 12.51
C VAL A 463 17.08 -36.96 12.28
N VAL A 464 16.89 -37.87 11.32
CA VAL A 464 15.58 -38.42 10.97
C VAL A 464 15.53 -39.87 11.41
N LYS A 465 14.61 -40.20 12.31
CA LYS A 465 14.29 -41.57 12.70
C LYS A 465 12.99 -41.98 12.02
N GLY A 466 13.12 -42.70 10.92
CA GLY A 466 12.00 -43.14 10.11
C GLY A 466 11.17 -44.23 10.77
N ASN A 467 9.88 -44.26 10.46
CA ASN A 467 8.90 -45.18 11.04
C ASN A 467 8.57 -46.37 10.12
N GLY A 468 9.46 -46.70 9.19
CA GLY A 468 9.33 -47.89 8.34
C GLY A 468 8.09 -47.91 7.44
N GLY A 469 7.55 -46.74 7.07
CA GLY A 469 6.37 -46.59 6.23
C GLY A 469 5.04 -46.59 6.97
N ASN A 470 5.05 -46.64 8.30
CA ASN A 470 3.83 -46.58 9.14
C ASN A 470 3.37 -45.13 9.38
N LEU A 471 2.97 -44.42 8.33
CA LEU A 471 2.40 -43.08 8.45
C LEU A 471 0.92 -43.15 8.85
N VAL A 472 0.44 -42.19 9.66
CA VAL A 472 -0.97 -42.09 10.08
C VAL A 472 -1.50 -40.66 9.98
N THR A 473 -2.80 -40.49 9.78
CA THR A 473 -3.45 -39.17 9.69
C THR A 473 -3.28 -38.35 10.98
N SER A 474 -3.11 -37.03 10.86
CA SER A 474 -2.95 -36.11 12.00
C SER A 474 -4.22 -35.36 12.39
N GLY A 475 -5.21 -35.27 11.49
CA GLY A 475 -6.40 -34.42 11.65
C GLY A 475 -6.20 -32.96 11.26
N GLU A 476 -4.96 -32.55 10.93
CA GLU A 476 -4.64 -31.21 10.43
C GLU A 476 -4.35 -31.25 8.92
N GLU A 477 -4.63 -30.15 8.23
CA GLU A 477 -4.23 -29.98 6.84
C GLU A 477 -2.70 -29.83 6.73
N LEU A 478 -2.10 -30.47 5.72
CA LEU A 478 -0.68 -30.30 5.42
C LEU A 478 -0.49 -29.09 4.51
N TYR A 479 -0.15 -27.96 5.11
CA TYR A 479 0.16 -26.72 4.39
C TYR A 479 1.60 -26.73 3.86
N LEU A 480 1.75 -26.67 2.53
CA LEU A 480 3.03 -26.82 1.83
C LEU A 480 3.54 -25.52 1.19
N GLY A 481 2.95 -24.37 1.51
CA GLY A 481 3.37 -23.09 0.93
C GLY A 481 3.35 -23.12 -0.60
N ASN A 482 4.48 -22.78 -1.24
CA ASN A 482 4.70 -22.92 -2.69
C ASN A 482 5.63 -24.10 -3.05
N ALA A 483 5.82 -25.05 -2.14
CA ALA A 483 6.76 -26.16 -2.28
C ALA A 483 6.28 -27.23 -3.27
N GLY A 484 6.51 -26.99 -4.56
CA GLY A 484 5.96 -27.84 -5.64
C GLY A 484 6.53 -29.26 -5.66
N THR A 485 7.77 -29.45 -5.22
CA THR A 485 8.36 -30.78 -5.08
C THR A 485 7.73 -31.52 -3.91
N ALA A 486 7.52 -30.83 -2.77
CA ALA A 486 6.93 -31.42 -1.60
C ALA A 486 5.47 -31.84 -1.84
N SER A 487 4.65 -30.97 -2.48
CA SER A 487 3.25 -31.29 -2.77
C SER A 487 3.09 -32.50 -3.66
N ARG A 488 3.89 -32.62 -4.72
CA ARG A 488 3.84 -33.79 -5.62
C ARG A 488 4.24 -35.07 -4.90
N PHE A 489 5.35 -35.06 -4.15
CA PHE A 489 5.81 -36.23 -3.42
C PHE A 489 4.85 -36.65 -2.32
N LEU A 490 4.35 -35.69 -1.54
CA LEU A 490 3.41 -35.95 -0.46
C LEU A 490 2.05 -36.43 -0.96
N THR A 491 1.67 -36.14 -2.21
CA THR A 491 0.45 -36.68 -2.83
C THR A 491 0.47 -38.21 -2.89
N THR A 492 1.58 -38.81 -3.33
CA THR A 492 1.70 -40.27 -3.32
C THR A 492 1.94 -40.80 -1.90
N VAL A 493 2.72 -40.11 -1.06
CA VAL A 493 2.92 -40.53 0.34
C VAL A 493 1.59 -40.58 1.09
N ALA A 494 0.70 -39.63 0.87
CA ALA A 494 -0.64 -39.59 1.46
C ALA A 494 -1.48 -40.82 1.10
N SER A 495 -1.29 -41.41 -0.09
CA SER A 495 -1.96 -42.67 -0.45
C SER A 495 -1.53 -43.88 0.38
N LEU A 496 -0.35 -43.81 1.03
CA LEU A 496 0.16 -44.85 1.93
C LEU A 496 -0.26 -44.64 3.39
N VAL A 497 -0.86 -43.49 3.73
CA VAL A 497 -1.18 -43.13 5.12
C VAL A 497 -2.29 -44.03 5.66
N GLY A 498 -2.07 -44.58 6.84
CA GLY A 498 -3.07 -45.33 7.61
C GLY A 498 -4.03 -44.41 8.37
N LYS A 499 -5.21 -44.95 8.71
CA LYS A 499 -6.21 -44.23 9.51
C LYS A 499 -5.74 -44.07 10.95
N SER A 500 -6.00 -42.92 11.54
CA SER A 500 -5.89 -42.66 12.97
C SER A 500 -7.24 -42.26 13.56
N GLN A 501 -7.35 -42.17 14.88
CA GLN A 501 -8.56 -41.66 15.54
C GLN A 501 -8.86 -40.19 15.20
N ALA A 502 -7.91 -39.44 14.64
CA ALA A 502 -8.05 -38.01 14.39
C ALA A 502 -8.77 -37.67 13.07
N SER A 503 -8.58 -38.46 12.02
CA SER A 503 -9.17 -38.23 10.70
C SER A 503 -9.07 -39.48 9.82
N ASP A 504 -10.02 -39.63 8.89
CA ASP A 504 -10.00 -40.66 7.84
C ASP A 504 -9.30 -40.21 6.55
N ASP A 505 -8.90 -38.94 6.47
CA ASP A 505 -8.34 -38.34 5.25
C ASP A 505 -7.10 -37.47 5.56
N VAL A 506 -6.26 -37.29 4.53
CA VAL A 506 -5.16 -36.32 4.50
C VAL A 506 -5.53 -35.20 3.53
N ILE A 507 -5.47 -33.95 3.99
CA ILE A 507 -5.70 -32.77 3.15
C ILE A 507 -4.35 -32.13 2.82
N LEU A 508 -4.02 -32.03 1.53
CA LEU A 508 -2.82 -31.35 1.04
C LEU A 508 -3.19 -29.98 0.47
N THR A 509 -2.59 -28.91 0.97
CA THR A 509 -2.88 -27.54 0.52
C THR A 509 -1.62 -26.68 0.44
N GLY A 510 -1.75 -25.47 -0.10
CA GLY A 510 -0.67 -24.49 -0.23
C GLY A 510 -1.20 -23.09 -0.51
N ASN A 511 -0.30 -22.17 -0.86
CA ASN A 511 -0.70 -20.80 -1.21
C ASN A 511 -1.52 -20.76 -2.52
N ALA A 512 -2.10 -19.59 -2.86
CA ALA A 512 -2.93 -19.44 -4.06
C ALA A 512 -2.23 -19.93 -5.34
N ARG A 513 -0.94 -19.61 -5.50
CA ARG A 513 -0.14 -20.08 -6.65
C ARG A 513 0.03 -21.60 -6.68
N MET A 514 0.17 -22.25 -5.53
CA MET A 514 0.22 -23.73 -5.44
C MET A 514 -1.11 -24.36 -5.88
N GLN A 515 -2.23 -23.71 -5.57
CA GLN A 515 -3.58 -24.16 -5.95
C GLN A 515 -3.90 -23.95 -7.45
N GLU A 516 -2.99 -23.34 -8.21
CA GLU A 516 -3.06 -23.23 -9.67
C GLU A 516 -2.14 -24.21 -10.40
N ARG A 517 -1.19 -24.82 -9.68
CA ARG A 517 -0.18 -25.68 -10.30
C ARG A 517 -0.80 -27.03 -10.64
N PRO A 518 -0.60 -27.51 -11.89
CA PRO A 518 -1.20 -28.77 -12.32
C PRO A 518 -0.63 -29.94 -11.51
N ILE A 519 -1.51 -30.87 -11.14
CA ILE A 519 -1.20 -32.16 -10.51
C ILE A 519 -2.06 -33.32 -11.07
N GLY A 520 -3.05 -33.01 -11.92
CA GLY A 520 -4.02 -33.95 -12.48
C GLY A 520 -3.48 -35.33 -12.88
N PRO A 521 -2.46 -35.40 -13.75
CA PRO A 521 -1.92 -36.68 -14.21
C PRO A 521 -1.37 -37.59 -13.11
N LEU A 522 -0.84 -37.03 -12.02
CA LEU A 522 -0.43 -37.81 -10.86
C LEU A 522 -1.65 -38.37 -10.13
N VAL A 523 -2.68 -37.54 -9.92
CA VAL A 523 -3.94 -37.94 -9.28
C VAL A 523 -4.65 -39.02 -10.09
N ASP A 524 -4.70 -38.88 -11.41
CA ASP A 524 -5.33 -39.86 -12.31
C ASP A 524 -4.62 -41.23 -12.21
N ALA A 525 -3.27 -41.22 -12.21
CA ALA A 525 -2.47 -42.43 -12.04
C ALA A 525 -2.71 -43.09 -10.68
N LEU A 526 -2.75 -42.31 -9.60
CA LEU A 526 -3.04 -42.81 -8.25
C LEU A 526 -4.48 -43.34 -8.11
N GLY A 527 -5.44 -42.64 -8.72
CA GLY A 527 -6.84 -43.05 -8.79
C GLY A 527 -7.02 -44.39 -9.49
N SER A 528 -6.37 -44.56 -10.65
CA SER A 528 -6.36 -45.84 -11.38
C SER A 528 -5.72 -46.98 -10.58
N ASN A 529 -4.86 -46.66 -9.60
CA ASN A 529 -4.22 -47.62 -8.71
C ASN A 529 -4.92 -47.76 -7.34
N GLY A 530 -6.15 -47.28 -7.21
CA GLY A 530 -7.02 -47.49 -6.04
C GLY A 530 -6.95 -46.41 -4.96
N SER A 531 -6.29 -45.28 -5.20
CA SER A 531 -6.36 -44.14 -4.30
C SER A 531 -7.65 -43.36 -4.50
N GLU A 532 -8.33 -42.99 -3.42
CA GLU A 532 -9.51 -42.13 -3.48
C GLU A 532 -9.07 -40.69 -3.18
N ILE A 533 -9.18 -39.81 -4.20
CA ILE A 533 -8.67 -38.45 -4.16
C ILE A 533 -9.74 -37.50 -4.68
N GLU A 534 -10.11 -36.53 -3.85
CA GLU A 534 -11.07 -35.47 -4.17
C GLU A 534 -10.35 -34.12 -4.33
N TYR A 535 -10.71 -33.37 -5.38
CA TYR A 535 -10.30 -31.98 -5.56
C TYR A 535 -11.25 -31.08 -4.77
N LEU A 536 -10.75 -30.36 -3.77
CA LEU A 536 -11.61 -29.50 -2.94
C LEU A 536 -11.94 -28.15 -3.61
N ASN A 537 -11.09 -27.71 -4.55
CA ASN A 537 -11.29 -26.46 -5.31
C ASN A 537 -11.35 -26.74 -6.82
N LYS A 538 -10.34 -26.31 -7.58
CA LYS A 538 -10.29 -26.44 -9.04
C LYS A 538 -9.77 -27.82 -9.43
N GLN A 539 -10.48 -28.49 -10.34
CA GLN A 539 -10.05 -29.77 -10.91
C GLN A 539 -8.60 -29.68 -11.43
N GLY A 540 -7.79 -30.67 -11.06
CA GLY A 540 -6.40 -30.80 -11.51
C GLY A 540 -5.36 -30.01 -10.72
N SER A 541 -5.73 -29.36 -9.60
CA SER A 541 -4.81 -28.60 -8.73
C SER A 541 -5.14 -28.81 -7.24
N LEU A 542 -4.26 -28.39 -6.32
CA LEU A 542 -4.56 -28.42 -4.88
C LEU A 542 -5.71 -27.45 -4.53
N PRO A 543 -6.40 -27.60 -3.39
CA PRO A 543 -6.21 -28.62 -2.36
C PRO A 543 -6.75 -30.01 -2.73
N LEU A 544 -6.07 -31.05 -2.26
CA LEU A 544 -6.48 -32.45 -2.45
C LEU A 544 -6.88 -33.06 -1.11
N LYS A 545 -8.01 -33.76 -1.07
CA LYS A 545 -8.40 -34.62 0.03
C LYS A 545 -8.19 -36.07 -0.39
N ILE A 546 -7.35 -36.79 0.35
CA ILE A 546 -6.89 -38.15 0.01
C ILE A 546 -7.32 -39.08 1.13
N SER A 547 -8.15 -40.09 0.81
CA SER A 547 -8.65 -41.01 1.84
C SER A 547 -7.59 -42.01 2.30
N ALA A 548 -7.43 -42.10 3.62
CA ALA A 548 -6.42 -42.92 4.27
C ALA A 548 -6.85 -44.40 4.37
N GLY A 549 -5.87 -45.29 4.43
CA GLY A 549 -6.05 -46.74 4.63
C GLY A 549 -6.21 -47.56 3.35
N ASN A 550 -6.39 -46.94 2.18
CA ASN A 550 -6.52 -47.67 0.92
C ASN A 550 -5.19 -48.30 0.47
N GLY A 551 -4.07 -47.58 0.64
CA GLY A 551 -2.76 -47.98 0.14
C GLY A 551 -2.68 -48.00 -1.39
N LEU A 552 -1.49 -48.27 -1.94
CA LEU A 552 -1.33 -48.52 -3.37
C LEU A 552 -1.64 -49.99 -3.70
N LYS A 553 -2.51 -50.23 -4.71
CA LYS A 553 -2.79 -51.60 -5.19
C LYS A 553 -1.55 -52.28 -5.74
N GLY A 554 -0.72 -51.53 -6.47
CA GLY A 554 0.41 -52.07 -7.22
C GLY A 554 0.01 -52.61 -8.60
N GLY A 555 0.84 -53.48 -9.19
CA GLY A 555 0.64 -53.95 -10.56
C GLY A 555 1.11 -52.93 -11.59
N ARG A 556 0.47 -52.88 -12.77
CA ARG A 556 0.83 -51.93 -13.84
C ARG A 556 0.22 -50.55 -13.57
N ILE A 557 1.07 -49.53 -13.50
CA ILE A 557 0.68 -48.11 -13.41
C ILE A 557 1.17 -47.42 -14.68
N GLU A 558 0.26 -46.77 -15.39
CA GLU A 558 0.59 -45.98 -16.58
C GLU A 558 0.56 -44.50 -16.24
N LEU A 559 1.65 -43.79 -16.55
CA LEU A 559 1.79 -42.36 -16.27
C LEU A 559 2.30 -41.65 -17.52
N ALA A 560 1.69 -40.52 -17.89
CA ALA A 560 2.11 -39.74 -19.04
C ALA A 560 3.55 -39.23 -18.88
N ALA A 561 4.44 -39.64 -19.80
CA ALA A 561 5.87 -39.33 -19.79
C ALA A 561 6.16 -37.82 -20.04
N THR A 562 5.22 -37.12 -20.66
CA THR A 562 5.38 -35.77 -21.20
C THR A 562 5.07 -34.64 -20.22
N ILE A 563 4.78 -34.92 -18.95
CA ILE A 563 4.26 -33.88 -18.03
C ILE A 563 5.23 -33.52 -16.89
N SER A 564 5.69 -34.48 -16.09
CA SER A 564 6.62 -34.18 -14.98
C SER A 564 7.34 -35.42 -14.44
N SER A 565 8.67 -35.39 -14.43
CA SER A 565 9.52 -36.41 -13.79
C SER A 565 9.30 -36.51 -12.27
N GLN A 566 8.74 -35.48 -11.64
CA GLN A 566 8.42 -35.49 -10.22
C GLN A 566 7.24 -36.40 -9.90
N TYR A 567 6.27 -36.57 -10.82
CA TYR A 567 5.18 -37.54 -10.66
C TYR A 567 5.72 -38.96 -10.70
N VAL A 568 6.61 -39.24 -11.65
CA VAL A 568 7.33 -40.52 -11.75
C VAL A 568 8.11 -40.78 -10.46
N SER A 569 8.89 -39.80 -9.99
CA SER A 569 9.69 -39.93 -8.77
C SER A 569 8.81 -40.19 -7.53
N SER A 570 7.67 -39.52 -7.44
CA SER A 570 6.69 -39.68 -6.36
C SER A 570 6.19 -41.13 -6.28
N ILE A 571 5.76 -41.69 -7.41
CA ILE A 571 5.29 -43.08 -7.48
C ILE A 571 6.44 -44.06 -7.20
N LEU A 572 7.61 -43.85 -7.80
CA LEU A 572 8.78 -44.71 -7.59
C LEU A 572 9.15 -44.85 -6.11
N MET A 573 9.23 -43.73 -5.38
CA MET A 573 9.62 -43.77 -3.97
C MET A 573 8.60 -44.52 -3.10
N CYS A 574 7.31 -44.47 -3.41
CA CYS A 574 6.25 -45.13 -2.63
C CYS A 574 5.93 -46.55 -3.09
N ALA A 575 6.24 -46.90 -4.34
CA ALA A 575 5.92 -48.19 -4.97
C ALA A 575 6.35 -49.44 -4.18
N PRO A 576 7.48 -49.47 -3.42
CA PRO A 576 7.85 -50.65 -2.63
C PRO A 576 6.83 -51.03 -1.54
N TYR A 577 5.98 -50.09 -1.13
CA TYR A 577 4.91 -50.29 -0.13
C TYR A 577 3.56 -50.67 -0.75
N ALA A 578 3.47 -50.83 -2.08
CA ALA A 578 2.26 -51.30 -2.73
C ALA A 578 1.91 -52.76 -2.36
N LYS A 579 0.63 -53.13 -2.49
CA LYS A 579 0.15 -54.49 -2.17
C LYS A 579 0.77 -55.54 -3.10
N GLU A 580 0.98 -55.21 -4.37
CA GLU A 580 1.69 -55.99 -5.38
C GLU A 580 2.94 -55.24 -5.91
N PRO A 581 3.98 -55.93 -6.42
CA PRO A 581 5.09 -55.28 -7.12
C PRO A 581 4.59 -54.36 -8.24
N VAL A 582 5.25 -53.22 -8.43
CA VAL A 582 4.81 -52.20 -9.39
C VAL A 582 5.59 -52.32 -10.68
N THR A 583 4.87 -52.30 -11.81
CA THR A 583 5.44 -52.02 -13.12
C THR A 583 4.97 -50.63 -13.55
N LEU A 584 5.85 -49.64 -13.47
CA LEU A 584 5.55 -48.27 -13.85
C LEU A 584 5.95 -48.06 -15.32
N ALA A 585 4.96 -47.95 -16.20
CA ALA A 585 5.15 -47.71 -17.62
C ALA A 585 4.89 -46.24 -17.95
N LEU A 586 5.88 -45.56 -18.52
CA LEU A 586 5.73 -44.16 -18.93
C LEU A 586 5.19 -44.09 -20.36
N VAL A 587 3.94 -43.66 -20.50
CA VAL A 587 3.22 -43.65 -21.78
C VAL A 587 3.29 -42.28 -22.47
N GLY A 588 3.27 -42.24 -23.80
CA GLY A 588 3.22 -40.99 -24.56
C GLY A 588 4.56 -40.44 -25.07
N GLY A 589 5.65 -41.22 -25.00
CA GLY A 589 6.94 -40.89 -25.63
C GLY A 589 8.11 -40.78 -24.63
N LYS A 590 9.21 -40.13 -25.06
CA LYS A 590 10.40 -39.92 -24.22
C LYS A 590 10.03 -39.13 -22.96
N PRO A 591 10.40 -39.59 -21.76
CA PRO A 591 10.12 -38.88 -20.52
C PRO A 591 10.91 -37.58 -20.43
N ILE A 592 10.26 -36.54 -19.91
CA ILE A 592 10.93 -35.28 -19.57
C ILE A 592 11.96 -35.54 -18.46
N SER A 593 13.23 -35.22 -18.74
CA SER A 593 14.37 -35.25 -17.83
C SER A 593 14.60 -36.62 -17.17
N GLN A 594 14.93 -37.62 -17.97
CA GLN A 594 15.33 -38.99 -17.57
C GLN A 594 16.31 -39.02 -16.38
N LEU A 595 17.21 -38.03 -16.28
CA LEU A 595 18.19 -37.91 -15.19
C LEU A 595 17.54 -37.79 -13.80
N TYR A 596 16.36 -37.20 -13.66
CA TYR A 596 15.64 -37.17 -12.38
C TYR A 596 15.10 -38.54 -11.96
N ILE A 597 14.74 -39.38 -12.94
CA ILE A 597 14.30 -40.75 -12.69
C ILE A 597 15.50 -41.58 -12.25
N ASP A 598 16.62 -41.46 -12.97
CA ASP A 598 17.87 -42.15 -12.64
C ASP A 598 18.39 -41.76 -11.24
N MET A 599 18.34 -40.47 -10.89
CA MET A 599 18.62 -39.96 -9.55
C MET A 599 17.73 -40.64 -8.50
N THR A 600 16.43 -40.73 -8.75
CA THR A 600 15.48 -41.35 -7.80
C THR A 600 15.81 -42.83 -7.60
N CYS A 601 16.06 -43.58 -8.68
CA CYS A 601 16.45 -44.99 -8.59
C CYS A 601 17.79 -45.19 -7.85
N ALA A 602 18.78 -44.32 -8.09
CA ALA A 602 20.06 -44.37 -7.39
C ALA A 602 19.90 -44.09 -5.88
N MET A 603 19.06 -43.11 -5.52
CA MET A 603 18.72 -42.83 -4.13
C MET A 603 17.97 -43.99 -3.48
N MET A 604 16.95 -44.56 -4.14
CA MET A 604 16.25 -45.74 -3.65
C MET A 604 17.20 -46.91 -3.37
N LYS A 605 18.18 -47.13 -4.27
CA LYS A 605 19.22 -48.16 -4.09
C LYS A 605 20.07 -47.92 -2.85
N SER A 606 20.44 -46.66 -2.57
CA SER A 606 21.18 -46.30 -1.35
C SER A 606 20.39 -46.52 -0.04
N PHE A 607 19.06 -46.56 -0.13
CA PHE A 607 18.15 -46.93 0.98
C PHE A 607 17.68 -48.39 0.91
N GLY A 608 18.29 -49.22 0.05
CA GLY A 608 18.11 -50.68 0.02
C GLY A 608 17.07 -51.22 -0.97
N ILE A 609 16.50 -50.40 -1.87
CA ILE A 609 15.57 -50.86 -2.91
C ILE A 609 16.15 -50.65 -4.30
N GLU A 610 16.33 -51.73 -5.06
CA GLU A 610 16.84 -51.67 -6.43
C GLU A 610 15.68 -51.73 -7.45
N VAL A 611 15.55 -50.66 -8.24
CA VAL A 611 14.61 -50.58 -9.37
C VAL A 611 15.30 -51.09 -10.63
N THR A 612 14.67 -52.00 -11.36
CA THR A 612 15.20 -52.53 -12.63
C THR A 612 14.46 -51.90 -13.81
N LYS A 613 15.20 -51.39 -14.81
CA LYS A 613 14.62 -50.96 -16.09
C LYS A 613 14.21 -52.19 -16.89
N SER A 614 13.03 -52.15 -17.51
CA SER A 614 12.56 -53.22 -18.38
C SER A 614 13.48 -53.36 -19.60
N THR A 615 13.79 -54.61 -19.96
CA THR A 615 14.56 -54.94 -21.16
C THR A 615 13.66 -55.16 -22.39
N THR A 616 12.34 -55.24 -22.19
CA THR A 616 11.36 -55.57 -23.25
C THR A 616 10.45 -54.41 -23.61
N GLU A 617 10.31 -53.42 -22.73
CA GLU A 617 9.45 -52.24 -22.93
C GLU A 617 10.24 -50.99 -22.52
N GLU A 618 10.43 -50.07 -23.47
CA GLU A 618 11.15 -48.82 -23.22
C GLU A 618 10.40 -47.95 -22.21
N TYR A 619 11.13 -47.23 -21.35
CA TYR A 619 10.59 -46.36 -20.30
C TYR A 619 9.67 -47.07 -19.27
N THR A 620 9.81 -48.38 -19.13
CA THR A 620 9.15 -49.18 -18.09
C THR A 620 10.13 -49.54 -16.98
N TYR A 621 9.68 -49.42 -15.73
CA TYR A 621 10.45 -49.70 -14.51
C TYR A 621 9.74 -50.76 -13.67
N HIS A 622 10.48 -51.77 -13.22
CA HIS A 622 9.99 -52.78 -12.29
C HIS A 622 10.50 -52.48 -10.88
N ILE A 623 9.56 -52.33 -9.95
CA ILE A 623 9.83 -51.97 -8.55
C ILE A 623 9.39 -53.14 -7.66
N PRO A 624 10.31 -53.78 -6.92
CA PRO A 624 9.96 -54.86 -6.01
C PRO A 624 9.24 -54.32 -4.76
N LYS A 625 8.45 -55.18 -4.12
CA LYS A 625 7.99 -54.90 -2.76
C LYS A 625 9.16 -54.93 -1.79
N GLY A 626 9.16 -54.01 -0.84
CA GLY A 626 10.19 -53.95 0.20
C GLY A 626 10.01 -52.77 1.14
N THR A 627 10.87 -52.73 2.15
CA THR A 627 10.94 -51.64 3.13
C THR A 627 12.32 -51.01 3.03
N TYR A 628 12.39 -49.68 2.93
CA TYR A 628 13.68 -48.99 2.94
C TYR A 628 14.40 -49.19 4.28
N LYS A 629 15.73 -49.27 4.23
CA LYS A 629 16.61 -49.28 5.41
C LYS A 629 17.43 -47.99 5.40
N ASN A 630 17.27 -47.18 6.43
CA ASN A 630 18.00 -45.93 6.55
C ASN A 630 19.50 -46.19 6.72
N PRO A 631 20.37 -45.57 5.90
CA PRO A 631 21.81 -45.58 6.17
C PRO A 631 22.08 -44.77 7.45
N SER A 632 23.20 -45.03 8.13
CA SER A 632 23.54 -44.28 9.36
C SER A 632 23.75 -42.78 9.10
N GLU A 633 24.21 -42.43 7.90
CA GLU A 633 24.47 -41.07 7.45
C GLU A 633 24.14 -40.96 5.96
N TYR A 634 23.62 -39.80 5.56
CA TYR A 634 23.42 -39.43 4.16
C TYR A 634 23.82 -37.97 3.94
N VAL A 635 24.85 -37.74 3.12
CA VAL A 635 25.35 -36.38 2.80
C VAL A 635 24.72 -35.92 1.49
N ILE A 636 23.96 -34.83 1.53
CA ILE A 636 23.33 -34.25 0.35
C ILE A 636 24.40 -33.54 -0.50
N GLU A 637 24.47 -33.82 -1.80
CA GLU A 637 25.33 -33.06 -2.73
C GLU A 637 24.90 -31.59 -2.75
N SER A 638 25.83 -30.66 -3.05
CA SER A 638 25.44 -29.27 -3.32
C SER A 638 24.50 -29.15 -4.51
N ASP A 639 23.68 -28.10 -4.54
CA ASP A 639 22.74 -27.86 -5.62
C ASP A 639 23.50 -27.47 -6.90
N ALA A 640 23.50 -28.37 -7.89
CA ALA A 640 24.24 -28.16 -9.14
C ALA A 640 23.67 -27.00 -9.96
N SER A 641 22.36 -26.79 -9.85
CA SER A 641 21.64 -25.64 -10.41
C SER A 641 22.16 -24.33 -9.80
N SER A 642 22.35 -24.25 -8.48
CA SER A 642 22.91 -23.10 -7.78
C SER A 642 24.41 -22.95 -8.02
N ALA A 643 25.12 -24.05 -8.26
CA ALA A 643 26.53 -24.03 -8.66
C ALA A 643 26.75 -23.30 -9.99
N THR A 644 25.73 -23.16 -10.85
CA THR A 644 25.86 -22.46 -12.12
C THR A 644 26.21 -20.98 -11.95
N TYR A 645 25.71 -20.30 -10.92
CA TYR A 645 25.94 -18.86 -10.73
C TYR A 645 27.41 -18.48 -10.45
N PRO A 646 28.12 -19.11 -9.48
CA PRO A 646 29.54 -18.83 -9.27
C PRO A 646 30.43 -19.27 -10.46
N LEU A 647 30.02 -20.33 -11.19
CA LEU A 647 30.71 -20.75 -12.41
C LEU A 647 30.50 -19.75 -13.57
N ALA A 648 29.29 -19.20 -13.70
CA ALA A 648 28.97 -18.15 -14.66
C ALA A 648 29.66 -16.82 -14.31
N PHE A 649 29.78 -16.49 -13.02
CA PHE A 649 30.59 -15.36 -12.57
C PHE A 649 32.03 -15.47 -13.08
N ALA A 650 32.67 -16.63 -12.93
CA ALA A 650 34.00 -16.89 -13.46
C ALA A 650 34.05 -16.77 -14.99
N ALA A 651 33.06 -17.34 -15.68
CA ALA A 651 32.93 -17.26 -17.15
C ALA A 651 32.83 -15.81 -17.65
N MET A 652 32.05 -14.97 -16.98
CA MET A 652 31.73 -13.59 -17.37
C MET A 652 32.84 -12.59 -17.00
N THR A 653 33.59 -12.85 -15.93
CA THR A 653 34.64 -11.93 -15.42
C THR A 653 36.06 -12.33 -15.84
N GLY A 654 36.25 -13.55 -16.33
CA GLY A 654 37.57 -14.11 -16.66
C GLY A 654 38.38 -14.58 -15.44
N THR A 655 37.74 -14.71 -14.27
CA THR A 655 38.35 -15.32 -13.08
C THR A 655 38.23 -16.85 -13.13
N SER A 656 38.75 -17.51 -12.10
CA SER A 656 38.59 -18.94 -11.86
C SER A 656 37.71 -19.19 -10.62
N CYS A 657 36.79 -20.15 -10.71
CA CYS A 657 35.97 -20.60 -9.59
C CYS A 657 35.89 -22.12 -9.52
N THR A 658 36.13 -22.68 -8.34
CA THR A 658 36.02 -24.11 -8.04
C THR A 658 34.83 -24.40 -7.15
N ILE A 659 34.01 -25.36 -7.56
CA ILE A 659 32.95 -25.97 -6.76
C ILE A 659 33.45 -27.35 -6.30
N PRO A 660 33.80 -27.53 -5.02
CA PRO A 660 34.61 -28.68 -4.59
C PRO A 660 33.85 -29.99 -4.44
N ASN A 661 32.50 -29.95 -4.43
CA ASN A 661 31.62 -31.09 -4.16
C ASN A 661 30.56 -31.33 -5.26
N ILE A 662 30.77 -30.76 -6.44
CA ILE A 662 30.03 -31.09 -7.67
C ILE A 662 31.03 -31.45 -8.76
N GLY A 663 31.01 -32.70 -9.21
CA GLY A 663 31.85 -33.20 -10.30
C GLY A 663 31.09 -34.14 -11.23
N SER A 664 31.81 -34.91 -12.03
CA SER A 664 31.23 -35.78 -13.06
C SER A 664 30.39 -36.95 -12.52
N SER A 665 30.50 -37.28 -11.22
CA SER A 665 29.68 -38.32 -10.58
C SER A 665 28.38 -37.80 -9.96
N SER A 666 28.10 -36.49 -10.04
CA SER A 666 26.88 -35.91 -9.47
C SER A 666 25.64 -36.54 -10.10
N LEU A 667 24.64 -36.81 -9.25
CA LEU A 667 23.34 -37.31 -9.71
C LEU A 667 22.50 -36.24 -10.43
N GLN A 668 22.94 -34.98 -10.42
CA GLN A 668 22.18 -33.83 -10.90
C GLN A 668 22.58 -33.48 -12.33
N GLY A 669 21.59 -33.38 -13.24
CA GLY A 669 21.83 -33.08 -14.65
C GLY A 669 22.53 -31.73 -14.88
N ASP A 670 22.24 -30.73 -14.04
CA ASP A 670 22.87 -29.40 -14.07
C ASP A 670 24.39 -29.44 -13.84
N ALA A 671 24.97 -30.53 -13.30
CA ALA A 671 26.42 -30.68 -13.16
C ALA A 671 27.16 -30.68 -14.51
N LYS A 672 26.43 -30.90 -15.61
CA LYS A 672 26.94 -30.80 -16.98
C LYS A 672 27.06 -29.37 -17.50
N PHE A 673 26.47 -28.37 -16.83
CA PHE A 673 26.47 -26.97 -17.29
C PHE A 673 27.87 -26.45 -17.64
N ALA A 674 28.87 -26.75 -16.83
CA ALA A 674 30.25 -26.34 -17.09
C ALA A 674 30.79 -26.96 -18.40
N VAL A 675 30.57 -28.26 -18.61
CA VAL A 675 31.14 -29.02 -19.74
C VAL A 675 30.37 -28.77 -21.04
N ASP A 676 29.04 -28.71 -20.97
CA ASP A 676 28.17 -28.69 -22.16
C ASP A 676 27.77 -27.26 -22.57
N VAL A 677 27.91 -26.27 -21.68
CA VAL A 677 27.58 -24.86 -21.95
C VAL A 677 28.82 -23.98 -21.88
N LEU A 678 29.45 -23.87 -20.70
CA LEU A 678 30.54 -22.89 -20.50
C LEU A 678 31.81 -23.21 -21.31
N LYS A 679 32.18 -24.49 -21.41
CA LYS A 679 33.35 -24.91 -22.20
C LYS A 679 33.19 -24.59 -23.70
N PRO A 680 32.08 -24.94 -24.37
CA PRO A 680 31.79 -24.49 -25.73
C PRO A 680 31.80 -22.96 -25.91
N MET A 681 31.38 -22.19 -24.88
CA MET A 681 31.44 -20.72 -24.90
C MET A 681 32.87 -20.15 -24.78
N GLY A 682 33.90 -21.01 -24.64
CA GLY A 682 35.31 -20.61 -24.60
C GLY A 682 35.94 -20.63 -23.21
N CYS A 683 35.24 -21.13 -22.18
CA CYS A 683 35.84 -21.30 -20.85
C CYS A 683 36.76 -22.52 -20.78
N LYS A 684 37.79 -22.45 -19.93
CA LYS A 684 38.55 -23.65 -19.54
C LYS A 684 37.79 -24.35 -18.41
N VAL A 685 37.52 -25.65 -18.57
CA VAL A 685 36.76 -26.44 -17.60
C VAL A 685 37.52 -27.68 -17.20
N GLU A 686 37.74 -27.84 -15.90
CA GLU A 686 38.41 -28.97 -15.26
C GLU A 686 37.43 -29.61 -14.28
N GLN A 687 36.79 -30.71 -14.69
CA GLN A 687 35.83 -31.45 -13.86
C GLN A 687 36.44 -32.80 -13.46
N THR A 688 36.64 -32.99 -12.15
CA THR A 688 36.98 -34.28 -11.55
C THR A 688 35.69 -35.05 -11.21
N THR A 689 35.81 -36.21 -10.58
CA THR A 689 34.64 -36.96 -10.07
C THR A 689 33.82 -36.16 -9.07
N THR A 690 34.46 -35.36 -8.21
CA THR A 690 33.81 -34.66 -7.10
C THR A 690 33.84 -33.13 -7.20
N SER A 691 34.65 -32.54 -8.07
CA SER A 691 34.80 -31.08 -8.16
C SER A 691 34.76 -30.56 -9.59
N THR A 692 34.36 -29.31 -9.77
CA THR A 692 34.31 -28.62 -11.07
C THR A 692 34.96 -27.26 -10.93
N THR A 693 35.98 -26.99 -11.74
CA THR A 693 36.63 -25.68 -11.85
C THR A 693 36.39 -25.09 -13.23
N VAL A 694 35.95 -23.82 -13.27
CA VAL A 694 35.79 -23.05 -14.49
C VAL A 694 36.68 -21.82 -14.42
N THR A 695 37.48 -21.60 -15.47
CA THR A 695 38.18 -20.35 -15.70
C THR A 695 37.60 -19.69 -16.96
N GLY A 696 37.05 -18.49 -16.81
CA GLY A 696 36.48 -17.76 -17.93
C GLY A 696 37.54 -17.30 -18.93
N PRO A 697 37.17 -17.06 -20.20
CA PRO A 697 38.04 -16.36 -21.13
C PRO A 697 38.28 -14.91 -20.66
N PRO A 698 39.22 -14.16 -21.25
CA PRO A 698 39.34 -12.73 -20.99
C PRO A 698 37.97 -12.04 -21.08
N ARG A 699 37.64 -11.16 -20.12
CA ARG A 699 36.35 -10.48 -20.05
C ARG A 699 35.94 -9.92 -21.43
N GLY A 700 34.71 -10.19 -21.85
CA GLY A 700 34.18 -9.81 -23.17
C GLY A 700 34.47 -10.79 -24.32
N HIS A 701 35.14 -11.93 -24.07
CA HIS A 701 35.51 -12.90 -25.11
C HIS A 701 34.72 -14.23 -25.04
N LEU A 702 33.54 -14.22 -24.39
CA LEU A 702 32.61 -15.35 -24.43
C LEU A 702 32.06 -15.51 -25.85
N LYS A 703 31.94 -16.76 -26.31
CA LYS A 703 31.42 -17.11 -27.64
C LYS A 703 29.96 -17.51 -27.56
N PRO A 704 29.08 -17.04 -28.47
CA PRO A 704 27.70 -17.50 -28.52
C PRO A 704 27.65 -18.97 -28.96
N LEU A 705 26.60 -19.68 -28.56
CA LEU A 705 26.34 -21.06 -28.98
C LEU A 705 25.19 -21.08 -29.97
N PRO A 706 25.37 -21.46 -31.25
CA PRO A 706 24.28 -21.47 -32.23
C PRO A 706 23.03 -22.22 -31.75
N HIS A 707 23.22 -23.28 -30.97
CA HIS A 707 22.13 -24.03 -30.34
C HIS A 707 22.63 -24.77 -29.10
N VAL A 708 21.83 -24.78 -28.03
CA VAL A 708 22.02 -25.63 -26.86
C VAL A 708 20.68 -26.24 -26.43
N ASP A 709 20.64 -27.56 -26.36
CA ASP A 709 19.52 -28.28 -25.79
C ASP A 709 19.70 -28.36 -24.27
N MET A 710 18.81 -27.69 -23.53
CA MET A 710 18.86 -27.67 -22.06
C MET A 710 17.78 -28.56 -21.43
N GLU A 711 17.13 -29.47 -22.17
CA GLU A 711 16.24 -30.51 -21.61
C GLU A 711 16.87 -31.27 -20.41
N PRO A 712 18.17 -31.61 -20.41
CA PRO A 712 18.82 -32.27 -19.27
C PRO A 712 19.08 -31.37 -18.05
N MET A 713 19.03 -30.05 -18.22
CA MET A 713 19.40 -29.04 -17.22
C MET A 713 18.51 -27.80 -17.29
N THR A 714 17.19 -28.01 -17.40
CA THR A 714 16.23 -26.93 -17.75
C THR A 714 16.28 -25.73 -16.81
N ASP A 715 16.67 -25.93 -15.55
CA ASP A 715 16.73 -24.88 -14.53
C ASP A 715 18.00 -24.00 -14.64
N ALA A 716 19.05 -24.46 -15.32
CA ALA A 716 20.27 -23.70 -15.57
C ALA A 716 20.14 -22.68 -16.72
N PHE A 717 19.02 -22.69 -17.45
CA PHE A 717 18.82 -21.84 -18.63
C PHE A 717 18.83 -20.34 -18.30
N LEU A 718 18.37 -19.95 -17.10
CA LEU A 718 18.38 -18.55 -16.67
C LEU A 718 19.83 -18.04 -16.57
N THR A 719 20.70 -18.85 -15.97
CA THR A 719 22.14 -18.58 -15.91
C THR A 719 22.76 -18.59 -17.31
N ALA A 720 22.43 -19.58 -18.15
CA ALA A 720 22.91 -19.62 -19.53
C ALA A 720 22.51 -18.35 -20.31
N SER A 721 21.30 -17.85 -20.07
CA SER A 721 20.76 -16.69 -20.76
C SER A 721 21.54 -15.41 -20.45
N VAL A 722 21.90 -15.18 -19.19
CA VAL A 722 22.72 -14.01 -18.80
C VAL A 722 24.18 -14.12 -19.24
N VAL A 723 24.72 -15.34 -19.36
CA VAL A 723 26.05 -15.55 -19.96
C VAL A 723 26.00 -15.31 -21.47
N ALA A 724 24.96 -15.80 -22.16
CA ALA A 724 24.74 -15.59 -23.59
C ALA A 724 24.48 -14.12 -23.95
N ALA A 725 23.88 -13.34 -23.05
CA ALA A 725 23.61 -11.91 -23.22
C ALA A 725 24.87 -11.08 -23.52
N VAL A 726 26.04 -11.52 -23.04
CA VAL A 726 27.34 -10.86 -23.23
C VAL A 726 28.31 -11.65 -24.10
N ALA A 727 27.81 -12.68 -24.78
CA ALA A 727 28.58 -13.49 -25.71
C ALA A 727 28.42 -12.93 -27.14
N LYS A 728 29.14 -11.85 -27.43
CA LYS A 728 29.10 -11.17 -28.73
C LYS A 728 29.66 -12.05 -29.85
N GLY A 729 28.90 -12.23 -30.93
CA GLY A 729 29.36 -12.91 -32.14
C GLY A 729 28.40 -12.78 -33.31
N GLY A 730 28.73 -13.39 -34.45
CA GLY A 730 27.91 -13.33 -35.67
C GLY A 730 26.62 -14.16 -35.65
N SER A 731 26.32 -14.85 -34.54
CA SER A 731 25.13 -15.69 -34.36
C SER A 731 24.49 -15.45 -32.99
N SER A 732 23.16 -15.59 -32.91
CA SER A 732 22.43 -15.68 -31.64
C SER A 732 22.73 -16.98 -30.90
N THR A 733 22.37 -17.01 -29.62
CA THR A 733 22.32 -18.25 -28.83
C THR A 733 20.88 -18.73 -28.69
N SER A 734 20.57 -19.88 -29.28
CA SER A 734 19.25 -20.52 -29.15
C SER A 734 19.30 -21.60 -28.07
N ILE A 735 18.46 -21.44 -27.04
CA ILE A 735 18.27 -22.40 -25.96
C ILE A 735 16.91 -23.08 -26.15
N THR A 736 16.87 -24.40 -26.22
CA THR A 736 15.63 -25.20 -26.38
C THR A 736 15.48 -26.25 -25.29
N GLY A 737 14.36 -27.00 -25.28
CA GLY A 737 14.10 -28.05 -24.30
C GLY A 737 13.59 -27.52 -22.95
N ILE A 738 13.10 -26.28 -22.90
CA ILE A 738 12.76 -25.57 -21.64
C ILE A 738 11.31 -25.09 -21.59
N ALA A 739 10.39 -25.58 -22.44
CA ALA A 739 8.98 -25.17 -22.40
C ALA A 739 8.33 -25.28 -21.01
N ASN A 740 8.78 -26.23 -20.18
CA ASN A 740 8.30 -26.42 -18.81
C ASN A 740 8.59 -25.23 -17.87
N GLN A 741 9.49 -24.32 -18.24
CA GLN A 741 9.87 -23.14 -17.44
C GLN A 741 8.79 -22.03 -17.46
N ARG A 742 7.78 -22.16 -18.33
CA ARG A 742 6.64 -21.22 -18.42
C ARG A 742 5.65 -21.34 -17.25
N VAL A 743 5.64 -22.47 -16.55
CA VAL A 743 4.65 -22.84 -15.52
C VAL A 743 5.26 -23.04 -14.12
N LYS A 744 6.36 -22.35 -13.83
CA LYS A 744 7.13 -22.49 -12.57
C LYS A 744 6.66 -21.47 -11.52
N GLU A 745 7.56 -20.79 -10.83
CA GLU A 745 7.24 -19.66 -9.96
C GLU A 745 6.59 -18.54 -10.78
N CYS A 746 7.21 -18.17 -11.90
CA CYS A 746 6.66 -17.29 -12.95
C CYS A 746 6.77 -17.95 -14.35
N ASN A 747 6.37 -17.22 -15.40
CA ASN A 747 6.77 -17.55 -16.76
C ASN A 747 8.23 -17.11 -16.96
N ARG A 748 9.17 -18.00 -16.63
CA ARG A 748 10.60 -17.64 -16.61
C ARG A 748 11.14 -17.24 -17.97
N ILE A 749 10.62 -17.80 -19.07
CA ILE A 749 11.07 -17.46 -20.42
C ILE A 749 10.71 -16.00 -20.74
N GLU A 750 9.45 -15.63 -20.52
CA GLU A 750 8.96 -14.25 -20.67
C GLU A 750 9.70 -13.28 -19.73
N ALA A 751 9.94 -13.69 -18.48
CA ALA A 751 10.72 -12.90 -17.52
C ALA A 751 12.14 -12.64 -18.04
N MET A 752 12.83 -13.67 -18.55
CA MET A 752 14.17 -13.49 -19.12
C MET A 752 14.15 -12.55 -20.34
N VAL A 753 13.19 -12.70 -21.26
CA VAL A 753 13.07 -11.79 -22.43
C VAL A 753 12.84 -10.35 -21.99
N THR A 754 11.90 -10.14 -21.06
CA THR A 754 11.51 -8.82 -20.57
C THR A 754 12.66 -8.12 -19.86
N GLU A 755 13.33 -8.83 -18.95
CA GLU A 755 14.40 -8.24 -18.14
C GLU A 755 15.70 -8.07 -18.94
N LEU A 756 16.05 -8.99 -19.86
CA LEU A 756 17.18 -8.82 -20.80
C LEU A 756 17.01 -7.58 -21.69
N ALA A 757 15.79 -7.29 -22.15
CA ALA A 757 15.51 -6.10 -22.95
C ALA A 757 15.86 -4.80 -22.22
N LYS A 758 15.74 -4.76 -20.87
CA LYS A 758 16.14 -3.59 -20.06
C LYS A 758 17.65 -3.35 -20.07
N PHE A 759 18.44 -4.40 -20.25
CA PHE A 759 19.90 -4.31 -20.45
C PHE A 759 20.28 -3.98 -21.90
N GLY A 760 19.31 -3.79 -22.79
CA GLY A 760 19.53 -3.58 -24.22
C GLY A 760 19.85 -4.86 -24.99
N VAL A 761 19.67 -6.04 -24.39
CA VAL A 761 19.94 -7.35 -25.00
C VAL A 761 18.67 -7.83 -25.70
N PRO A 762 18.64 -7.94 -27.04
CA PRO A 762 17.48 -8.46 -27.74
C PRO A 762 17.33 -9.96 -27.47
N ALA A 763 16.12 -10.39 -27.11
CA ALA A 763 15.79 -11.80 -26.96
C ALA A 763 14.37 -12.06 -27.45
N ASN A 764 14.13 -13.26 -27.98
CA ASN A 764 12.84 -13.68 -28.51
C ASN A 764 12.43 -15.02 -27.88
N GLU A 765 11.14 -15.19 -27.66
CA GLU A 765 10.60 -16.46 -27.22
C GLU A 765 10.56 -17.45 -28.39
N LEU A 766 11.05 -18.66 -28.15
CA LEU A 766 10.84 -19.82 -29.02
C LEU A 766 9.68 -20.67 -28.46
N PRO A 767 9.00 -21.46 -29.29
CA PRO A 767 7.95 -22.38 -28.83
C PRO A 767 8.41 -23.28 -27.67
N ASP A 768 9.67 -23.72 -27.73
CA ASP A 768 10.29 -24.59 -26.71
C ASP A 768 11.53 -23.94 -26.04
N GLY A 769 11.63 -22.60 -26.05
CA GLY A 769 12.74 -21.94 -25.38
C GLY A 769 12.91 -20.45 -25.65
N ILE A 770 14.16 -20.03 -25.77
CA ILE A 770 14.54 -18.61 -25.91
C ILE A 770 15.71 -18.47 -26.88
N GLU A 771 15.67 -17.42 -27.70
CA GLU A 771 16.78 -16.99 -28.54
C GLU A 771 17.33 -15.67 -28.00
N ILE A 772 18.65 -15.57 -27.82
CA ILE A 772 19.32 -14.42 -27.23
C ILE A 772 20.36 -13.89 -28.21
N HIS A 773 20.25 -12.60 -28.55
CA HIS A 773 21.19 -11.90 -29.40
C HIS A 773 22.22 -11.19 -28.51
N GLY A 774 23.27 -11.92 -28.13
CA GLY A 774 24.33 -11.40 -27.28
C GLY A 774 24.99 -10.14 -27.85
N ILE A 775 25.29 -9.18 -26.98
CA ILE A 775 25.90 -7.89 -27.33
C ILE A 775 27.29 -7.73 -26.71
N ASP A 776 27.99 -6.65 -27.06
CA ASP A 776 29.21 -6.29 -26.36
C ASP A 776 28.91 -5.88 -24.91
N ILE A 777 29.81 -6.19 -23.98
CA ILE A 777 29.72 -5.72 -22.59
C ILE A 777 29.69 -4.18 -22.57
N GLU A 778 30.43 -3.54 -23.47
CA GLU A 778 30.45 -2.07 -23.55
C GLU A 778 29.11 -1.44 -23.98
N ASP A 779 28.26 -2.23 -24.65
CA ASP A 779 26.95 -1.83 -25.18
C ASP A 779 25.80 -2.12 -24.19
N LEU A 780 26.07 -2.78 -23.05
CA LEU A 780 25.07 -3.03 -22.01
C LEU A 780 24.49 -1.72 -21.49
N LYS A 781 23.16 -1.66 -21.46
CA LYS A 781 22.42 -0.57 -20.82
C LYS A 781 22.21 -0.89 -19.35
N THR A 782 22.31 0.12 -18.51
CA THR A 782 21.90 0.04 -17.10
C THR A 782 20.38 0.20 -17.02
N PRO A 783 19.62 -0.79 -16.50
CA PRO A 783 18.20 -0.62 -16.25
C PRO A 783 17.93 0.60 -15.35
N GLU A 784 17.06 1.50 -15.80
CA GLU A 784 16.77 2.76 -15.10
C GLU A 784 16.15 2.50 -13.72
N ILE A 785 16.76 3.08 -12.68
CA ILE A 785 16.25 3.04 -11.30
C ILE A 785 14.85 3.67 -11.21
N SER A 786 14.59 4.75 -11.96
CA SER A 786 13.27 5.41 -12.05
C SER A 786 12.17 4.50 -12.62
N LYS A 787 12.55 3.43 -13.34
CA LYS A 787 11.65 2.39 -13.86
C LYS A 787 11.71 1.10 -13.03
N ARG A 788 12.17 1.18 -11.78
CA ARG A 788 12.29 0.08 -10.81
C ARG A 788 13.31 -1.01 -11.16
N GLY A 789 14.29 -0.74 -12.04
CA GLY A 789 15.36 -1.70 -12.33
C GLY A 789 14.86 -3.09 -12.78
N VAL A 790 15.38 -4.15 -12.15
CA VAL A 790 15.11 -5.54 -12.50
C VAL A 790 14.08 -6.18 -11.57
N SER A 791 13.01 -6.76 -12.15
CA SER A 791 11.99 -7.50 -11.41
C SER A 791 12.41 -8.96 -11.21
N SER A 792 12.27 -9.50 -9.99
CA SER A 792 12.57 -10.92 -9.74
C SER A 792 11.37 -11.83 -9.96
N TYR A 793 10.14 -11.29 -9.95
CA TYR A 793 8.88 -12.05 -10.08
C TYR A 793 8.68 -13.10 -8.96
N ASP A 794 9.21 -12.83 -7.77
CA ASP A 794 9.32 -13.81 -6.67
C ASP A 794 10.01 -15.13 -7.10
N ASP A 795 10.94 -15.04 -8.05
CA ASP A 795 11.73 -16.15 -8.55
C ASP A 795 13.22 -15.96 -8.24
N HIS A 796 13.67 -16.69 -7.23
CA HIS A 796 15.07 -16.74 -6.81
C HIS A 796 16.08 -16.93 -7.94
N ARG A 797 15.74 -17.69 -8.98
CA ARG A 797 16.67 -17.94 -10.10
C ARG A 797 16.81 -16.73 -11.00
N VAL A 798 15.74 -15.96 -11.17
CA VAL A 798 15.75 -14.70 -11.91
C VAL A 798 16.64 -13.70 -11.18
N ALA A 799 16.43 -13.52 -9.87
CA ALA A 799 17.25 -12.63 -9.03
C ALA A 799 18.74 -12.97 -9.08
N MET A 800 19.10 -14.24 -8.87
CA MET A 800 20.50 -14.69 -8.89
C MET A 800 21.13 -14.51 -10.29
N SER A 801 20.41 -14.86 -11.36
CA SER A 801 20.94 -14.71 -12.73
C SER A 801 21.18 -13.24 -13.09
N PHE A 802 20.22 -12.36 -12.85
CA PHE A 802 20.38 -10.95 -13.18
C PHE A 802 21.37 -10.22 -12.25
N SER A 803 21.64 -10.73 -11.04
CA SER A 803 22.74 -10.22 -10.20
C SER A 803 24.11 -10.39 -10.84
N LEU A 804 24.29 -11.38 -11.73
CA LEU A 804 25.52 -11.57 -12.49
C LEU A 804 25.65 -10.56 -13.64
N LEU A 805 24.55 -10.34 -14.38
CA LEU A 805 24.55 -9.39 -15.50
C LEU A 805 24.64 -7.94 -15.02
N ALA A 806 23.99 -7.63 -13.89
CA ALA A 806 24.03 -6.34 -13.22
C ALA A 806 25.46 -5.84 -12.99
N GLY A 807 26.35 -6.69 -12.44
CA GLY A 807 27.73 -6.31 -12.20
C GLY A 807 28.61 -6.16 -13.44
N LEU A 808 28.10 -6.45 -14.65
CA LEU A 808 28.80 -6.12 -15.89
C LEU A 808 28.45 -4.73 -16.43
N CYS A 809 27.40 -4.08 -15.91
CA CYS A 809 27.02 -2.72 -16.30
C CYS A 809 28.03 -1.69 -15.80
N LYS A 810 28.00 -0.48 -16.39
CA LYS A 810 28.89 0.64 -16.03
C LYS A 810 28.46 1.36 -14.76
N GLU A 811 27.18 1.26 -14.41
CA GLU A 811 26.56 1.89 -13.24
C GLU A 811 25.85 0.82 -12.40
N PRO A 812 25.57 1.09 -11.10
CA PRO A 812 24.87 0.15 -10.24
C PRO A 812 23.46 -0.18 -10.75
N VAL A 813 23.09 -1.46 -10.70
CA VAL A 813 21.78 -1.94 -11.15
C VAL A 813 20.92 -2.31 -9.95
N LEU A 814 19.70 -1.80 -9.93
CA LEU A 814 18.69 -2.13 -8.93
C LEU A 814 18.06 -3.49 -9.25
N ILE A 815 18.13 -4.42 -8.30
CA ILE A 815 17.40 -5.69 -8.33
C ILE A 815 16.39 -5.69 -7.18
N LEU A 816 15.13 -5.97 -7.52
CA LEU A 816 14.04 -6.05 -6.56
C LEU A 816 14.03 -7.42 -5.85
N GLU A 817 13.44 -7.45 -4.65
CA GLU A 817 13.04 -8.69 -3.95
C GLU A 817 14.19 -9.65 -3.61
N ARG A 818 15.33 -9.15 -3.10
CA ARG A 818 16.52 -9.97 -2.82
C ARG A 818 16.23 -11.18 -1.91
N SER A 819 15.27 -11.05 -1.00
CA SER A 819 14.81 -12.09 -0.08
C SER A 819 14.31 -13.34 -0.79
N THR A 820 13.86 -13.25 -2.05
CA THR A 820 13.38 -14.43 -2.80
C THR A 820 14.48 -15.49 -2.95
N THR A 821 15.76 -15.09 -2.97
CA THR A 821 16.92 -16.00 -3.00
C THR A 821 16.96 -16.97 -1.82
N GLY A 822 16.33 -16.62 -0.69
CA GLY A 822 16.19 -17.47 0.50
C GLY A 822 15.53 -18.83 0.25
N LYS A 823 14.77 -18.99 -0.84
CA LYS A 823 14.15 -20.26 -1.23
C LYS A 823 15.16 -21.37 -1.53
N THR A 824 16.35 -21.03 -2.02
CA THR A 824 17.38 -22.01 -2.42
C THR A 824 18.77 -21.63 -1.97
N TRP A 825 19.12 -20.35 -1.93
CA TRP A 825 20.43 -19.90 -1.48
C TRP A 825 20.37 -18.55 -0.76
N PRO A 826 19.96 -18.54 0.53
CA PRO A 826 19.92 -17.31 1.35
C PRO A 826 21.25 -16.54 1.40
N GLY A 827 22.37 -17.26 1.27
CA GLY A 827 23.72 -16.70 1.30
C GLY A 827 24.26 -16.23 -0.06
N TRP A 828 23.47 -16.21 -1.14
CA TRP A 828 23.96 -15.81 -2.46
C TRP A 828 24.58 -14.40 -2.45
N TRP A 829 23.86 -13.44 -1.87
CA TRP A 829 24.34 -12.06 -1.73
C TRP A 829 25.56 -11.96 -0.81
N ASP A 830 25.62 -12.81 0.21
CA ASP A 830 26.77 -12.90 1.11
C ASP A 830 28.02 -13.38 0.34
N ILE A 831 27.85 -14.29 -0.64
CA ILE A 831 28.94 -14.74 -1.52
C ILE A 831 29.40 -13.63 -2.46
N LEU A 832 28.48 -12.90 -3.09
CA LEU A 832 28.80 -11.74 -3.92
C LEU A 832 29.65 -10.73 -3.13
N HIS A 833 29.22 -10.39 -1.91
CA HIS A 833 29.94 -9.47 -1.05
C HIS A 833 31.26 -10.05 -0.52
N SER A 834 31.21 -11.13 0.26
CA SER A 834 32.35 -11.59 1.07
C SER A 834 33.39 -12.41 0.29
N LYS A 835 32.97 -13.15 -0.74
CA LYS A 835 33.86 -14.00 -1.54
C LYS A 835 34.27 -13.33 -2.84
N PHE A 836 33.30 -12.81 -3.59
CA PHE A 836 33.58 -12.14 -4.85
C PHE A 836 33.99 -10.67 -4.68
N LYS A 837 33.89 -10.10 -3.47
CA LYS A 837 34.28 -8.71 -3.15
C LYS A 837 33.51 -7.67 -3.97
N ILE A 838 32.24 -7.96 -4.24
CA ILE A 838 31.34 -7.06 -4.97
C ILE A 838 30.69 -6.11 -3.97
N GLU A 839 30.72 -4.84 -4.32
CA GLU A 839 30.02 -3.80 -3.57
C GLU A 839 28.50 -3.93 -3.76
N LEU A 840 27.76 -3.95 -2.65
CA LEU A 840 26.30 -4.05 -2.62
C LEU A 840 25.77 -2.93 -1.73
N ASP A 841 24.75 -2.22 -2.20
CA ASP A 841 24.03 -1.22 -1.41
C ASP A 841 22.56 -1.60 -1.26
N GLY A 842 21.97 -1.18 -0.14
CA GLY A 842 20.52 -1.15 0.00
C GLY A 842 19.94 0.02 -0.77
N TYR A 843 18.79 -0.17 -1.40
CA TYR A 843 18.04 0.90 -2.04
C TYR A 843 16.62 0.91 -1.50
N GLU A 844 16.13 2.09 -1.15
CA GLU A 844 14.72 2.28 -0.80
C GLU A 844 14.06 3.05 -1.95
N PRO A 845 13.15 2.43 -2.72
CA PRO A 845 12.42 3.16 -3.75
C PRO A 845 11.61 4.29 -3.10
N PRO A 846 11.50 5.47 -3.73
CA PRO A 846 10.78 6.60 -3.16
C PRO A 846 9.36 6.19 -2.78
N PHE A 847 9.01 6.43 -1.53
CA PHE A 847 7.72 6.06 -0.97
C PHE A 847 6.63 6.93 -1.59
N ASN A 848 5.80 6.37 -2.48
CA ASN A 848 4.63 7.08 -2.97
C ASN A 848 3.52 6.98 -1.91
N THR A 849 3.33 8.02 -1.09
CA THR A 849 2.18 8.12 -0.16
C THR A 849 0.85 8.07 -0.87
N ASP A 850 0.85 8.50 -2.14
CA ASP A 850 -0.11 7.98 -3.08
C ASP A 850 0.34 6.57 -3.46
N LYS A 851 0.00 5.56 -2.64
CA LYS A 851 -0.47 4.31 -3.26
C LYS A 851 -1.63 4.77 -4.11
N HIS A 852 -1.33 5.14 -5.35
CA HIS A 852 -2.34 5.34 -6.33
C HIS A 852 -3.06 3.99 -6.28
N VAL A 853 -4.29 3.96 -5.74
CA VAL A 853 -5.32 3.31 -6.53
C VAL A 853 -5.12 4.00 -7.87
N ASP A 854 -4.36 3.35 -8.75
CA ASP A 854 -4.21 3.77 -10.13
C ASP A 854 -5.62 4.14 -10.58
N LYS A 855 -5.74 5.11 -11.51
CA LYS A 855 -7.00 5.32 -12.25
C LYS A 855 -7.69 3.97 -12.34
N SER A 856 -8.95 3.88 -11.90
CA SER A 856 -9.67 2.61 -11.82
C SER A 856 -9.27 1.82 -13.03
N SER A 857 -8.64 0.65 -12.81
CA SER A 857 -8.07 -0.18 -13.86
C SER A 857 -8.98 -0.17 -15.08
N ASP A 858 -8.49 -0.43 -16.30
CA ASP A 858 -9.32 -0.51 -17.52
C ASP A 858 -10.56 -1.42 -17.39
N LYS A 859 -10.80 -2.10 -16.26
CA LYS A 859 -12.08 -2.69 -15.88
C LYS A 859 -13.29 -1.91 -16.35
N SER A 860 -14.21 -2.66 -16.92
CA SER A 860 -15.49 -2.18 -17.40
C SER A 860 -16.39 -1.71 -16.25
N ILE A 861 -17.37 -0.87 -16.59
CA ILE A 861 -18.38 -0.40 -15.63
C ILE A 861 -19.71 -1.06 -15.97
N ILE A 862 -20.33 -1.71 -14.99
CA ILE A 862 -21.66 -2.34 -15.15
C ILE A 862 -22.71 -1.34 -14.67
N VAL A 863 -23.73 -1.07 -15.49
CA VAL A 863 -24.79 -0.11 -15.20
C VAL A 863 -26.11 -0.84 -15.00
N ILE A 864 -26.68 -0.73 -13.79
CA ILE A 864 -27.95 -1.33 -13.39
C ILE A 864 -28.99 -0.25 -13.02
N GLY A 865 -30.27 -0.59 -13.03
CA GLY A 865 -31.36 0.31 -12.61
C GLY A 865 -32.67 0.04 -13.35
N MET A 866 -33.75 0.68 -12.89
CA MET A 866 -35.09 0.50 -13.47
C MET A 866 -35.18 0.92 -14.94
N ARG A 867 -36.21 0.42 -15.62
CA ARG A 867 -36.55 0.92 -16.96
C ARG A 867 -37.03 2.37 -16.84
N GLY A 868 -36.57 3.26 -17.72
CA GLY A 868 -36.92 4.68 -17.70
C GLY A 868 -35.96 5.59 -16.92
N THR A 869 -34.97 5.04 -16.20
CA THR A 869 -34.00 5.85 -15.42
C THR A 869 -32.90 6.51 -16.27
N GLY A 870 -32.97 6.42 -17.61
CA GLY A 870 -31.98 7.03 -18.50
C GLY A 870 -30.70 6.21 -18.72
N LYS A 871 -30.69 4.90 -18.39
CA LYS A 871 -29.50 4.03 -18.52
C LYS A 871 -28.79 4.13 -19.87
N SER A 872 -29.53 4.05 -20.98
CA SER A 872 -28.92 4.10 -22.32
C SER A 872 -28.18 5.43 -22.53
N THR A 873 -28.83 6.56 -22.26
CA THR A 873 -28.26 7.91 -22.39
C THR A 873 -27.04 8.12 -21.49
N LEU A 874 -27.16 7.79 -20.20
CA LEU A 874 -26.06 7.97 -19.22
C LEU A 874 -24.89 7.00 -19.49
N SER A 875 -25.18 5.79 -19.99
CA SER A 875 -24.14 4.82 -20.38
C SER A 875 -23.38 5.27 -21.62
N GLU A 876 -24.05 5.90 -22.60
CA GLU A 876 -23.39 6.50 -23.77
C GLU A 876 -22.46 7.64 -23.34
N TRP A 877 -22.90 8.49 -22.42
CA TRP A 877 -22.06 9.56 -21.87
C TRP A 877 -20.86 9.01 -21.12
N LEU A 878 -21.08 7.99 -20.29
CA LEU A 878 -20.02 7.31 -19.54
C LEU A 878 -18.98 6.69 -20.48
N ALA A 879 -19.44 5.97 -21.51
CA ALA A 879 -18.57 5.32 -22.50
C ALA A 879 -17.75 6.35 -23.28
N SER A 880 -18.41 7.41 -23.75
CA SER A 880 -17.77 8.52 -24.46
C SER A 880 -16.72 9.23 -23.60
N PHE A 881 -17.05 9.54 -22.34
CA PHE A 881 -16.14 10.22 -21.41
C PHE A 881 -14.90 9.40 -21.09
N LEU A 882 -15.05 8.09 -20.86
CA LEU A 882 -13.95 7.20 -20.51
C LEU A 882 -13.18 6.66 -21.73
N GLY A 883 -13.67 6.88 -22.96
CA GLY A 883 -13.14 6.23 -24.16
C GLY A 883 -13.43 4.72 -24.21
N PHE A 884 -14.47 4.27 -23.51
CA PHE A 884 -14.88 2.87 -23.45
C PHE A 884 -15.90 2.54 -24.55
N LYS A 885 -16.02 1.26 -24.87
CA LYS A 885 -17.05 0.75 -25.78
C LYS A 885 -18.34 0.48 -25.02
N MET A 886 -19.49 0.86 -25.56
CA MET A 886 -20.78 0.52 -24.95
C MET A 886 -21.24 -0.86 -25.43
N LEU A 887 -21.72 -1.70 -24.50
CA LEU A 887 -22.40 -2.95 -24.80
C LEU A 887 -23.73 -2.99 -24.04
N ASP A 888 -24.82 -3.18 -24.79
CA ASP A 888 -26.15 -3.42 -24.24
C ASP A 888 -26.36 -4.93 -24.12
N MET A 889 -26.48 -5.42 -22.89
CA MET A 889 -26.54 -6.85 -22.61
C MET A 889 -27.84 -7.49 -23.12
N ASP A 890 -28.94 -6.74 -23.15
CA ASP A 890 -30.21 -7.23 -23.69
C ASP A 890 -30.07 -7.50 -25.19
N LYS A 891 -29.40 -6.59 -25.93
CA LYS A 891 -29.09 -6.79 -27.37
C LYS A 891 -28.14 -7.96 -27.59
N TYR A 892 -27.09 -8.08 -26.76
CA TYR A 892 -26.14 -9.20 -26.85
C TYR A 892 -26.82 -10.55 -26.61
N LEU A 893 -27.78 -10.61 -25.69
CA LEU A 893 -28.59 -11.80 -25.44
C LEU A 893 -29.51 -12.14 -26.64
N GLU A 894 -30.17 -11.14 -27.23
CA GLU A 894 -31.01 -11.34 -28.44
C GLU A 894 -30.19 -11.87 -29.63
N GLU A 895 -29.00 -11.30 -29.87
CA GLU A 895 -28.08 -11.76 -30.90
C GLU A 895 -27.61 -13.19 -30.66
N LYS A 896 -27.29 -13.54 -29.41
CA LYS A 896 -26.79 -14.87 -29.05
C LYS A 896 -27.87 -15.96 -29.14
N LEU A 897 -29.11 -15.65 -28.77
CA LEU A 897 -30.23 -16.59 -28.82
C LEU A 897 -30.92 -16.62 -30.20
N GLY A 898 -30.67 -15.64 -31.07
CA GLY A 898 -31.32 -15.51 -32.38
C GLY A 898 -32.82 -15.22 -32.29
N THR A 899 -33.33 -14.76 -31.14
CA THR A 899 -34.73 -14.42 -30.92
C THR A 899 -34.85 -13.20 -30.00
N GLY A 900 -35.84 -12.34 -30.26
CA GLY A 900 -36.12 -11.19 -29.39
C GLY A 900 -36.62 -11.62 -28.00
N ILE A 901 -36.31 -10.84 -26.97
CA ILE A 901 -36.63 -11.12 -25.56
C ILE A 901 -38.14 -11.33 -25.36
N LYS A 902 -38.98 -10.52 -26.01
CA LYS A 902 -40.45 -10.67 -25.94
C LYS A 902 -40.93 -12.04 -26.46
N SER A 903 -40.35 -12.49 -27.57
CA SER A 903 -40.68 -13.79 -28.17
C SER A 903 -40.21 -14.94 -27.28
N LEU A 904 -39.03 -14.80 -26.66
CA LEU A 904 -38.49 -15.77 -25.74
C LEU A 904 -39.36 -15.94 -24.48
N ILE A 905 -39.74 -14.82 -23.84
CA ILE A 905 -40.59 -14.84 -22.65
C ILE A 905 -41.96 -15.45 -22.97
N LYS A 906 -42.54 -15.12 -24.13
CA LYS A 906 -43.82 -15.73 -24.57
C LYS A 906 -43.71 -17.25 -24.77
N ALA A 907 -42.56 -17.74 -25.25
CA ALA A 907 -42.35 -19.15 -25.57
C ALA A 907 -41.92 -20.00 -24.35
N LYS A 908 -41.09 -19.46 -23.46
CA LYS A 908 -40.43 -20.23 -22.39
C LYS A 908 -40.60 -19.64 -20.98
N GLY A 909 -41.29 -18.51 -20.85
CA GLY A 909 -41.54 -17.86 -19.56
C GLY A 909 -40.37 -17.03 -19.03
N TRP A 910 -40.63 -16.32 -17.92
CA TRP A 910 -39.66 -15.44 -17.26
C TRP A 910 -38.50 -16.19 -16.58
N GLU A 911 -38.77 -17.35 -15.99
CA GLU A 911 -37.75 -18.13 -15.28
C GLU A 911 -36.63 -18.59 -16.21
N TYR A 912 -36.98 -19.12 -17.39
CA TYR A 912 -36.02 -19.48 -18.42
C TYR A 912 -35.21 -18.26 -18.91
N PHE A 913 -35.87 -17.12 -19.13
CA PHE A 913 -35.17 -15.89 -19.50
C PHE A 913 -34.14 -15.45 -18.46
N ARG A 914 -34.44 -15.57 -17.15
CA ARG A 914 -33.51 -15.21 -16.08
C ARG A 914 -32.30 -16.13 -15.98
N GLN A 915 -32.47 -17.43 -16.29
CA GLN A 915 -31.35 -18.37 -16.38
C GLN A 915 -30.40 -18.01 -17.54
N GLU A 916 -30.93 -17.73 -18.73
CA GLU A 916 -30.13 -17.31 -19.89
C GLU A 916 -29.46 -15.95 -19.66
N GLU A 917 -30.17 -15.01 -19.02
CA GLU A 917 -29.62 -13.70 -18.64
C GLU A 917 -28.43 -13.85 -17.68
N ALA A 918 -28.50 -14.75 -16.69
CA ALA A 918 -27.40 -15.02 -15.77
C ALA A 918 -26.18 -15.68 -16.44
N ILE A 919 -26.40 -16.56 -17.43
CA ILE A 919 -25.33 -17.16 -18.25
C ILE A 919 -24.63 -16.08 -19.07
N VAL A 920 -25.40 -15.20 -19.71
CA VAL A 920 -24.86 -14.09 -20.51
C VAL A 920 -24.15 -13.07 -19.63
N ALA A 921 -24.68 -12.73 -18.45
CA ALA A 921 -24.01 -11.84 -17.51
C ALA A 921 -22.61 -12.36 -17.14
N LYS A 922 -22.48 -13.65 -16.81
CA LYS A 922 -21.19 -14.28 -16.48
C LYS A 922 -20.20 -14.17 -17.63
N GLU A 923 -20.66 -14.46 -18.84
CA GLU A 923 -19.85 -14.34 -20.05
C GLU A 923 -19.41 -12.89 -20.26
N CYS A 924 -20.33 -11.94 -20.21
CA CYS A 924 -20.06 -10.52 -20.46
C CYS A 924 -19.08 -9.94 -19.43
N PHE A 925 -19.28 -10.21 -18.15
CA PHE A 925 -18.41 -9.69 -17.08
C PHE A 925 -17.00 -10.28 -17.14
N THR A 926 -16.82 -11.44 -17.76
CA THR A 926 -15.51 -12.08 -17.97
C THR A 926 -14.85 -11.63 -19.27
N LYS A 927 -15.58 -11.75 -20.39
CA LYS A 927 -15.10 -11.52 -21.76
C LYS A 927 -14.91 -10.04 -22.07
N PHE A 928 -15.80 -9.19 -21.57
CA PHE A 928 -15.75 -7.73 -21.74
C PHE A 928 -15.37 -7.05 -20.43
N SER A 929 -14.46 -7.67 -19.68
CA SER A 929 -14.05 -7.22 -18.35
C SER A 929 -13.25 -5.91 -18.38
N LYS A 930 -12.71 -5.47 -19.53
CA LYS A 930 -11.92 -4.24 -19.69
C LYS A 930 -12.36 -3.38 -20.86
N GLY A 931 -12.50 -2.07 -20.67
CA GLY A 931 -12.70 -1.05 -21.70
C GLY A 931 -14.14 -0.94 -22.18
N TYR A 932 -15.11 -1.43 -21.38
CA TYR A 932 -16.53 -1.40 -21.74
C TYR A 932 -17.41 -0.70 -20.68
N VAL A 933 -18.53 -0.17 -21.14
CA VAL A 933 -19.70 0.14 -20.30
C VAL A 933 -20.78 -0.89 -20.62
N LEU A 934 -21.11 -1.74 -19.65
CA LEU A 934 -22.06 -2.83 -19.78
C LEU A 934 -23.42 -2.39 -19.23
N SER A 935 -24.34 -1.98 -20.11
CA SER A 935 -25.71 -1.60 -19.72
C SER A 935 -26.58 -2.86 -19.62
N THR A 936 -27.18 -3.11 -18.46
CA THR A 936 -28.01 -4.31 -18.23
C THR A 936 -29.50 -4.05 -18.37
N GLY A 937 -30.28 -5.11 -18.60
CA GLY A 937 -31.72 -5.09 -18.42
C GLY A 937 -32.11 -4.74 -16.98
N GLY A 938 -33.26 -4.07 -16.79
CA GLY A 938 -33.72 -3.65 -15.46
C GLY A 938 -34.18 -4.80 -14.54
N GLY A 939 -34.17 -6.04 -15.02
CA GLY A 939 -34.52 -7.22 -14.22
C GLY A 939 -33.32 -8.08 -13.81
N ILE A 940 -32.08 -7.67 -14.15
CA ILE A 940 -30.87 -8.47 -13.90
C ILE A 940 -30.72 -8.87 -12.43
N VAL A 941 -31.19 -8.02 -11.51
CA VAL A 941 -31.11 -8.23 -10.07
C VAL A 941 -32.12 -9.25 -9.53
N GLU A 942 -33.09 -9.71 -10.34
CA GLU A 942 -34.07 -10.71 -9.91
C GLU A 942 -33.48 -12.13 -9.84
N GLY A 943 -32.54 -12.45 -10.73
CA GLY A 943 -31.84 -13.74 -10.75
C GLY A 943 -30.78 -13.83 -9.66
N GLU A 944 -30.80 -14.90 -8.85
CA GLU A 944 -29.82 -15.08 -7.77
C GLU A 944 -28.39 -15.21 -8.28
N ASP A 945 -28.16 -16.02 -9.31
CA ASP A 945 -26.85 -16.18 -9.96
C ASP A 945 -26.31 -14.85 -10.48
N ALA A 946 -27.16 -14.03 -11.10
CA ALA A 946 -26.77 -12.72 -11.60
C ALA A 946 -26.41 -11.76 -10.45
N ARG A 947 -27.15 -11.78 -9.33
CA ARG A 947 -26.78 -11.01 -8.13
C ARG A 947 -25.41 -11.42 -7.59
N GLN A 948 -25.13 -12.72 -7.49
CA GLN A 948 -23.83 -13.21 -7.02
C GLN A 948 -22.68 -12.76 -7.94
N GLN A 949 -22.91 -12.74 -9.26
CA GLN A 949 -21.93 -12.24 -10.23
C GLN A 949 -21.67 -10.74 -10.10
N LEU A 950 -22.73 -9.92 -9.95
CA LEU A 950 -22.60 -8.47 -9.75
C LEU A 950 -21.80 -8.15 -8.47
N LYS A 951 -22.14 -8.82 -7.37
CA LYS A 951 -21.40 -8.69 -6.10
C LYS A 951 -19.95 -9.11 -6.24
N SER A 952 -19.71 -10.29 -6.83
CA SER A 952 -18.35 -10.78 -7.06
C SER A 952 -17.54 -9.82 -7.94
N TYR A 953 -18.15 -9.18 -8.92
CA TYR A 953 -17.50 -8.15 -9.73
C TYR A 953 -17.12 -6.92 -8.89
N ALA A 954 -18.04 -6.43 -8.06
CA ALA A 954 -17.79 -5.31 -7.15
C ALA A 954 -16.72 -5.63 -6.09
N ASP A 955 -16.79 -6.81 -5.47
CA ASP A 955 -15.84 -7.29 -4.45
C ASP A 955 -14.43 -7.46 -5.01
N ASN A 956 -14.31 -7.79 -6.30
CA ASN A 956 -13.04 -7.84 -7.02
C ASN A 956 -12.57 -6.45 -7.52
N GLY A 957 -13.16 -5.35 -7.04
CA GLY A 957 -12.77 -3.97 -7.37
C GLY A 957 -13.30 -3.46 -8.71
N GLY A 958 -14.39 -4.03 -9.23
CA GLY A 958 -15.14 -3.49 -10.37
C GLY A 958 -16.20 -2.47 -9.94
N ILE A 959 -16.67 -1.64 -10.86
CA ILE A 959 -17.74 -0.65 -10.60
C ILE A 959 -19.09 -1.22 -11.09
N VAL A 960 -20.04 -1.34 -10.16
CA VAL A 960 -21.45 -1.60 -10.47
C VAL A 960 -22.24 -0.36 -10.07
N LEU A 961 -22.61 0.43 -11.07
CA LEU A 961 -23.29 1.71 -10.93
C LEU A 961 -24.81 1.53 -11.02
N HIS A 962 -25.51 1.84 -9.93
CA HIS A 962 -26.96 1.95 -9.91
C HIS A 962 -27.38 3.37 -10.34
N LEU A 963 -28.14 3.46 -11.43
CA LEU A 963 -28.79 4.68 -11.88
C LEU A 963 -30.24 4.71 -11.39
N HIS A 964 -30.51 5.62 -10.47
CA HIS A 964 -31.81 5.81 -9.85
C HIS A 964 -32.40 7.18 -10.24
N ARG A 965 -33.72 7.24 -10.24
CA ARG A 965 -34.52 8.42 -10.52
C ARG A 965 -35.76 8.33 -9.64
N ASP A 966 -36.31 9.48 -9.26
CA ASP A 966 -37.58 9.58 -8.56
C ASP A 966 -38.64 8.64 -9.17
N LEU A 967 -39.32 7.88 -8.31
CA LEU A 967 -40.25 6.86 -8.75
C LEU A 967 -41.51 7.46 -9.37
N ASP A 968 -42.07 8.52 -8.77
CA ASP A 968 -43.30 9.16 -9.24
C ASP A 968 -43.08 9.84 -10.59
N GLU A 969 -41.90 10.43 -10.79
CA GLU A 969 -41.47 10.93 -12.10
C GLU A 969 -41.29 9.80 -13.12
N THR A 970 -40.69 8.68 -12.71
CA THR A 970 -40.48 7.52 -13.59
C THR A 970 -41.81 6.93 -14.04
N VAL A 971 -42.80 6.85 -13.14
CA VAL A 971 -44.17 6.44 -13.44
C VAL A 971 -44.82 7.42 -14.42
N THR A 972 -44.69 8.72 -14.19
CA THR A 972 -45.24 9.77 -15.07
C THR A 972 -44.63 9.71 -16.47
N PHE A 973 -43.31 9.55 -16.58
CA PHE A 973 -42.60 9.41 -17.84
C PHE A 973 -43.03 8.14 -18.60
N LEU A 974 -43.16 7.01 -17.91
CA LEU A 974 -43.62 5.75 -18.51
C LEU A 974 -45.10 5.79 -18.91
N ALA A 975 -45.93 6.57 -18.21
CA ALA A 975 -47.34 6.76 -18.54
C ALA A 975 -47.56 7.67 -19.77
N ALA A 976 -46.61 8.59 -20.07
CA ALA A 976 -46.67 9.46 -21.25
C ALA A 976 -46.35 8.74 -22.57
N ASP A 977 -45.73 7.55 -22.53
CA ASP A 977 -45.49 6.71 -23.72
C ASP A 977 -46.79 6.01 -24.16
N THR A 978 -47.48 6.57 -25.16
CA THR A 978 -48.75 6.04 -25.70
C THR A 978 -48.60 4.70 -26.42
N THR A 979 -47.38 4.17 -26.62
CA THR A 979 -47.18 2.90 -27.33
C THR A 979 -47.42 1.66 -26.47
N ARG A 980 -47.59 1.79 -25.15
CA ARG A 980 -47.82 0.65 -24.23
C ARG A 980 -48.72 1.03 -23.05
N PRO A 981 -49.68 0.18 -22.65
CA PRO A 981 -50.52 0.44 -21.48
C PRO A 981 -49.68 0.28 -20.20
N ALA A 982 -49.44 1.38 -19.49
CA ALA A 982 -48.78 1.38 -18.18
C ALA A 982 -49.86 1.37 -17.07
N TYR A 983 -50.07 0.24 -16.40
CA TYR A 983 -50.70 0.26 -15.09
C TYR A 983 -49.65 0.81 -14.10
N SER A 984 -49.88 2.02 -13.58
CA SER A 984 -48.96 2.70 -12.64
C SER A 984 -48.64 1.85 -11.40
N SER A 985 -49.59 1.03 -10.95
CA SER A 985 -49.43 0.13 -9.81
C SER A 985 -48.35 -0.95 -10.01
N GLU A 986 -48.23 -1.52 -11.21
CA GLU A 986 -47.24 -2.57 -11.49
C GLU A 986 -45.80 -2.03 -11.42
N VAL A 987 -45.57 -0.78 -11.84
CA VAL A 987 -44.23 -0.17 -11.83
C VAL A 987 -43.74 0.04 -10.40
N GLN A 988 -44.62 0.52 -9.51
CA GLN A 988 -44.31 0.70 -8.08
C GLN A 988 -44.04 -0.64 -7.40
N GLU A 989 -44.85 -1.68 -7.63
CA GLU A 989 -44.62 -3.02 -7.07
C GLU A 989 -43.29 -3.62 -7.53
N VAL A 990 -42.94 -3.46 -8.80
CA VAL A 990 -41.66 -3.93 -9.35
C VAL A 990 -40.49 -3.16 -8.76
N TRP A 991 -40.62 -1.85 -8.54
CA TRP A 991 -39.60 -1.04 -7.87
C TRP A 991 -39.36 -1.52 -6.43
N LEU A 992 -40.40 -1.56 -5.60
CA LEU A 992 -40.32 -1.96 -4.19
C LEU A 992 -39.72 -3.37 -4.05
N ARG A 993 -39.98 -4.27 -5.01
CA ARG A 993 -39.35 -5.59 -5.04
C ARG A 993 -37.85 -5.55 -5.34
N ARG A 994 -37.42 -4.71 -6.29
CA ARG A 994 -36.04 -4.69 -6.84
C ARG A 994 -35.09 -3.76 -6.10
N GLU A 995 -35.59 -2.72 -5.44
CA GLU A 995 -34.80 -1.68 -4.76
C GLU A 995 -33.69 -2.28 -3.87
N LYS A 996 -34.08 -3.18 -2.96
CA LYS A 996 -33.14 -3.86 -2.06
C LYS A 996 -32.02 -4.59 -2.82
N TRP A 997 -32.32 -5.20 -3.96
CA TRP A 997 -31.34 -5.93 -4.74
C TRP A 997 -30.43 -5.01 -5.57
N TYR A 998 -30.94 -3.88 -6.06
CA TYR A 998 -30.07 -2.85 -6.65
C TYR A 998 -29.06 -2.35 -5.62
N HIS A 999 -29.51 -2.06 -4.39
CA HIS A 999 -28.64 -1.64 -3.30
C HIS A 999 -27.62 -2.72 -2.91
N GLU A 1000 -28.03 -3.99 -2.94
CA GLU A 1000 -27.18 -5.14 -2.61
C GLU A 1000 -26.13 -5.45 -3.68
N CYS A 1001 -26.43 -5.18 -4.96
CA CYS A 1001 -25.56 -5.52 -6.09
C CYS A 1001 -24.65 -4.37 -6.54
N SER A 1002 -24.94 -3.13 -6.13
CA SER A 1002 -24.16 -1.95 -6.51
C SER A 1002 -23.23 -1.47 -5.40
N ASN A 1003 -22.06 -0.98 -5.80
CA ASN A 1003 -21.12 -0.28 -4.94
C ASN A 1003 -21.08 1.24 -5.22
N TYR A 1004 -21.81 1.71 -6.23
CA TYR A 1004 -21.95 3.12 -6.59
C TYR A 1004 -23.38 3.44 -6.99
N HIS A 1005 -23.86 4.62 -6.61
CA HIS A 1005 -25.22 5.07 -6.81
C HIS A 1005 -25.24 6.52 -7.30
N PHE A 1006 -25.93 6.77 -8.41
CA PHE A 1006 -26.17 8.12 -8.92
C PHE A 1006 -27.67 8.40 -9.01
N TYR A 1007 -28.12 9.45 -8.32
CA TYR A 1007 -29.48 9.96 -8.36
C TYR A 1007 -29.60 10.98 -9.50
N SER A 1008 -30.39 10.65 -10.53
CA SER A 1008 -30.62 11.49 -11.70
C SER A 1008 -31.89 12.31 -11.53
N SER A 1009 -31.75 13.62 -11.24
CA SER A 1009 -32.89 14.54 -11.18
C SER A 1009 -33.58 14.72 -12.53
N HIS A 1010 -34.87 15.06 -12.53
CA HIS A 1010 -35.55 15.53 -13.74
C HIS A 1010 -35.00 16.89 -14.19
N CYS A 1011 -34.93 17.03 -15.51
CA CYS A 1011 -34.58 18.27 -16.19
C CYS A 1011 -35.77 18.69 -17.05
N SER A 1012 -36.38 19.81 -16.71
CA SER A 1012 -37.43 20.47 -17.49
C SER A 1012 -36.86 21.45 -18.51
N THR A 1013 -35.61 21.89 -18.33
CA THR A 1013 -34.92 22.81 -19.26
C THR A 1013 -33.61 22.22 -19.78
N GLU A 1014 -33.12 22.76 -20.90
CA GLU A 1014 -31.82 22.39 -21.48
C GLU A 1014 -30.66 22.72 -20.53
N ASP A 1015 -30.78 23.81 -19.76
CA ASP A 1015 -29.76 24.23 -18.78
C ASP A 1015 -29.66 23.26 -17.60
N GLU A 1016 -30.78 22.75 -17.10
CA GLU A 1016 -30.81 21.71 -16.07
C GLU A 1016 -30.18 20.40 -16.58
N PHE A 1017 -30.45 20.05 -17.84
CA PHE A 1017 -29.87 18.86 -18.47
C PHE A 1017 -28.35 18.98 -18.62
N ASN A 1018 -27.86 20.17 -18.97
CA ASN A 1018 -26.43 20.46 -19.03
C ASN A 1018 -25.76 20.45 -17.65
N HIS A 1019 -26.44 20.90 -16.59
CA HIS A 1019 -25.97 20.78 -15.21
C HIS A 1019 -25.90 19.31 -14.77
N LEU A 1020 -26.95 18.52 -15.03
CA LEU A 1020 -26.96 17.09 -14.74
C LEU A 1020 -25.80 16.37 -15.42
N ARG A 1021 -25.54 16.69 -16.69
CA ARG A 1021 -24.42 16.12 -17.45
C ARG A 1021 -23.06 16.46 -16.82
N ARG A 1022 -22.83 17.71 -16.41
CA ARG A 1022 -21.59 18.12 -15.73
C ARG A 1022 -21.42 17.42 -14.38
N SER A 1023 -22.47 17.41 -13.57
CA SER A 1023 -22.50 16.72 -12.28
C SER A 1023 -22.22 15.22 -12.42
N PHE A 1024 -22.83 14.57 -13.42
CA PHE A 1024 -22.56 13.17 -13.72
C PHE A 1024 -21.09 12.95 -14.12
N VAL A 1025 -20.52 13.80 -14.98
CA VAL A 1025 -19.10 13.71 -15.34
C VAL A 1025 -18.19 13.88 -14.11
N ASN A 1026 -18.47 14.84 -13.23
CA ASN A 1026 -17.70 15.06 -12.00
C ASN A 1026 -17.81 13.86 -11.05
N TYR A 1027 -19.01 13.27 -10.92
CA TYR A 1027 -19.23 12.04 -10.19
C TYR A 1027 -18.40 10.87 -10.76
N ILE A 1028 -18.44 10.67 -12.08
CA ILE A 1028 -17.68 9.61 -12.76
C ILE A 1028 -16.17 9.81 -12.58
N LYS A 1029 -15.68 11.03 -12.75
CA LYS A 1029 -14.26 11.37 -12.53
C LYS A 1029 -13.79 10.96 -11.13
N LEU A 1030 -14.62 11.22 -10.13
CA LEU A 1030 -14.33 10.86 -8.75
C LEU A 1030 -14.31 9.34 -8.55
N ILE A 1031 -15.40 8.63 -8.90
CA ILE A 1031 -15.50 7.19 -8.60
C ILE A 1031 -14.54 6.33 -9.42
N THR A 1032 -14.09 6.82 -10.58
CA THR A 1032 -13.06 6.17 -11.41
C THR A 1032 -11.64 6.64 -11.08
N GLY A 1033 -11.49 7.68 -10.26
CA GLY A 1033 -10.19 8.28 -9.96
C GLY A 1033 -9.54 8.97 -11.16
N ALA A 1034 -10.29 9.27 -12.22
CA ALA A 1034 -9.82 10.10 -13.32
C ALA A 1034 -9.46 11.52 -12.83
N GLU A 1035 -10.16 12.01 -11.81
CA GLU A 1035 -9.84 13.23 -11.07
C GLU A 1035 -10.07 12.99 -9.58
N ARG A 1036 -9.05 13.28 -8.76
CA ARG A 1036 -9.17 13.14 -7.29
C ARG A 1036 -9.59 14.48 -6.68
N PRO A 1037 -10.37 14.47 -5.58
CA PRO A 1037 -10.59 15.68 -4.79
C PRO A 1037 -9.23 16.24 -4.38
N VAL A 1038 -9.03 17.55 -4.55
CA VAL A 1038 -7.79 18.22 -4.17
C VAL A 1038 -8.01 18.86 -2.80
N VAL A 1039 -7.13 18.54 -1.84
CA VAL A 1039 -7.09 19.27 -0.56
C VAL A 1039 -6.50 20.65 -0.83
N PRO A 1040 -7.21 21.74 -0.50
CA PRO A 1040 -6.70 23.08 -0.77
C PRO A 1040 -5.36 23.35 -0.07
N ALA A 1041 -4.39 23.86 -0.82
CA ALA A 1041 -3.08 24.25 -0.28
C ALA A 1041 -3.09 25.63 0.41
N GLY A 1042 -4.10 26.45 0.14
CA GLY A 1042 -4.29 27.79 0.70
C GLY A 1042 -5.59 27.93 1.48
N ARG A 1043 -5.86 29.16 1.95
CA ARG A 1043 -7.10 29.53 2.64
C ARG A 1043 -8.31 29.04 1.84
N SER A 1044 -9.14 28.24 2.49
CA SER A 1044 -10.36 27.70 1.90
C SER A 1044 -11.49 27.67 2.92
N ALA A 1045 -12.73 27.77 2.43
CA ALA A 1045 -13.93 27.76 3.25
C ALA A 1045 -14.88 26.65 2.84
N ALA A 1046 -15.65 26.12 3.80
CA ALA A 1046 -16.71 25.17 3.55
C ALA A 1046 -18.02 25.70 4.16
N VAL A 1047 -19.05 25.93 3.33
CA VAL A 1047 -20.34 26.37 3.85
C VAL A 1047 -21.07 25.20 4.49
N VAL A 1048 -21.49 25.36 5.74
CA VAL A 1048 -22.18 24.31 6.50
C VAL A 1048 -23.68 24.39 6.22
N LEU A 1049 -24.23 23.41 5.52
CA LEU A 1049 -25.66 23.34 5.23
C LEU A 1049 -26.39 22.70 6.41
N THR A 1050 -27.06 23.52 7.21
CA THR A 1050 -27.78 23.12 8.43
C THR A 1050 -29.28 22.86 8.22
N SER A 1051 -29.80 23.12 7.02
CA SER A 1051 -31.23 22.95 6.72
C SER A 1051 -31.66 21.48 6.85
N PRO A 1052 -32.78 21.17 7.54
CA PRO A 1052 -33.34 19.81 7.59
C PRO A 1052 -33.79 19.25 6.24
N ASP A 1053 -34.09 20.13 5.28
CA ASP A 1053 -34.39 19.82 3.88
C ASP A 1053 -33.86 20.95 2.98
N LEU A 1054 -33.00 20.63 2.01
CA LEU A 1054 -32.41 21.62 1.11
C LEU A 1054 -33.42 22.19 0.10
N ASN A 1055 -34.56 21.53 -0.12
CA ASN A 1055 -35.63 22.10 -0.94
C ASN A 1055 -36.17 23.42 -0.37
N GLU A 1056 -36.03 23.66 0.94
CA GLU A 1056 -36.46 24.90 1.60
C GLU A 1056 -35.56 26.09 1.23
N VAL A 1057 -34.31 25.85 0.84
CA VAL A 1057 -33.30 26.88 0.51
C VAL A 1057 -32.78 26.76 -0.92
N VAL A 1058 -33.40 25.92 -1.76
CA VAL A 1058 -32.90 25.55 -3.09
C VAL A 1058 -32.68 26.76 -4.01
N GLY A 1059 -33.58 27.75 -3.97
CA GLY A 1059 -33.48 28.97 -4.76
C GLY A 1059 -32.36 29.91 -4.33
N ASP A 1060 -31.82 29.73 -3.11
CA ASP A 1060 -30.77 30.56 -2.53
C ASP A 1060 -29.40 29.86 -2.50
N LEU A 1061 -29.31 28.59 -2.91
CA LEU A 1061 -28.08 27.78 -2.80
C LEU A 1061 -26.87 28.40 -3.51
N GLU A 1062 -27.08 29.02 -4.68
CA GLU A 1062 -26.01 29.73 -5.40
C GLU A 1062 -25.49 30.92 -4.60
N SER A 1063 -26.37 31.65 -3.91
CA SER A 1063 -25.99 32.76 -3.03
C SER A 1063 -25.33 32.28 -1.74
N ILE A 1064 -25.84 31.19 -1.15
CA ILE A 1064 -25.32 30.59 0.07
C ILE A 1064 -23.88 30.08 -0.11
N THR A 1065 -23.56 29.58 -1.30
CA THR A 1065 -22.26 28.97 -1.62
C THR A 1065 -21.20 29.96 -2.11
N ILE A 1066 -21.52 31.26 -2.19
CA ILE A 1066 -20.57 32.29 -2.66
C ILE A 1066 -19.28 32.26 -1.83
N GLY A 1067 -18.14 32.17 -2.53
CA GLY A 1067 -16.80 32.22 -1.92
C GLY A 1067 -16.40 30.95 -1.15
N ALA A 1068 -17.27 29.93 -1.10
CA ALA A 1068 -16.93 28.63 -0.54
C ALA A 1068 -16.17 27.76 -1.55
N ASP A 1069 -15.30 26.89 -1.04
CA ASP A 1069 -14.54 25.90 -1.80
C ASP A 1069 -15.13 24.48 -1.66
N ALA A 1070 -16.05 24.30 -0.72
CA ALA A 1070 -16.78 23.06 -0.48
C ALA A 1070 -18.12 23.35 0.21
N VAL A 1071 -19.01 22.36 0.21
CA VAL A 1071 -20.24 22.35 1.02
C VAL A 1071 -20.15 21.24 2.06
N GLU A 1072 -20.33 21.56 3.34
CA GLU A 1072 -20.46 20.56 4.41
C GLU A 1072 -21.94 20.21 4.58
N LEU A 1073 -22.29 18.98 4.20
CA LEU A 1073 -23.64 18.44 4.31
C LEU A 1073 -23.80 17.75 5.67
N ARG A 1074 -24.63 18.32 6.55
CA ARG A 1074 -24.95 17.76 7.87
C ARG A 1074 -26.13 16.81 7.80
N VAL A 1075 -25.86 15.57 7.43
CA VAL A 1075 -26.87 14.51 7.27
C VAL A 1075 -27.54 14.17 8.59
N ASP A 1076 -26.82 14.31 9.71
CA ASP A 1076 -27.41 14.14 11.04
C ASP A 1076 -28.49 15.19 11.39
N LEU A 1077 -28.57 16.30 10.65
CA LEU A 1077 -29.58 17.35 10.86
C LEU A 1077 -30.80 17.20 9.96
N PHE A 1078 -30.79 16.27 9.01
CA PHE A 1078 -31.93 16.02 8.12
C PHE A 1078 -33.15 15.52 8.88
N LYS A 1079 -34.32 15.83 8.33
CA LYS A 1079 -35.60 15.32 8.84
C LYS A 1079 -35.78 13.80 8.65
N ASP A 1080 -35.04 13.22 7.72
CA ASP A 1080 -35.03 11.79 7.39
C ASP A 1080 -33.60 11.38 6.98
N THR A 1081 -33.15 10.21 7.43
CA THR A 1081 -31.84 9.62 7.11
C THR A 1081 -31.95 8.47 6.11
N SER A 1082 -33.14 8.21 5.55
CA SER A 1082 -33.34 7.19 4.53
C SER A 1082 -32.41 7.40 3.32
N ALA A 1083 -31.96 6.30 2.72
CA ALA A 1083 -31.00 6.37 1.63
C ALA A 1083 -31.53 7.13 0.40
N GLU A 1084 -32.84 7.03 0.17
CA GLU A 1084 -33.54 7.77 -0.88
C GLU A 1084 -33.56 9.27 -0.61
N PHE A 1085 -33.96 9.68 0.61
CA PHE A 1085 -33.99 11.09 0.99
C PHE A 1085 -32.60 11.72 0.89
N VAL A 1086 -31.58 11.10 1.49
CA VAL A 1086 -30.19 11.60 1.44
C VAL A 1086 -29.67 11.72 0.01
N ALA A 1087 -29.98 10.75 -0.86
CA ALA A 1087 -29.58 10.79 -2.26
C ALA A 1087 -30.25 11.95 -3.01
N ALA A 1088 -31.53 12.21 -2.75
CA ALA A 1088 -32.26 13.36 -3.30
C ALA A 1088 -31.64 14.69 -2.85
N GLN A 1089 -31.24 14.82 -1.57
CA GLN A 1089 -30.58 16.03 -1.06
C GLN A 1089 -29.23 16.30 -1.75
N ILE A 1090 -28.42 15.28 -1.98
CA ILE A 1090 -27.18 15.42 -2.76
C ILE A 1090 -27.46 15.83 -4.21
N ALA A 1091 -28.55 15.34 -4.80
CA ALA A 1091 -28.96 15.73 -6.14
C ALA A 1091 -29.34 17.22 -6.20
N VAL A 1092 -29.99 17.77 -5.16
CA VAL A 1092 -30.29 19.20 -5.03
C VAL A 1092 -29.02 20.05 -5.05
N ILE A 1093 -27.99 19.67 -4.27
CA ILE A 1093 -26.69 20.36 -4.27
C ILE A 1093 -26.08 20.32 -5.68
N ARG A 1094 -25.99 19.13 -6.27
CA ARG A 1094 -25.39 18.92 -7.60
C ARG A 1094 -26.08 19.68 -8.73
N LYS A 1095 -27.35 20.03 -8.56
CA LYS A 1095 -28.12 20.82 -9.52
C LYS A 1095 -27.80 22.32 -9.44
N HIS A 1096 -27.42 22.83 -8.27
CA HIS A 1096 -27.27 24.28 -8.01
C HIS A 1096 -25.85 24.71 -7.59
N ALA A 1097 -24.96 23.77 -7.25
CA ALA A 1097 -23.61 24.06 -6.82
C ALA A 1097 -22.62 23.04 -7.39
N ASP A 1098 -21.55 23.53 -8.02
CA ASP A 1098 -20.44 22.73 -8.55
C ASP A 1098 -19.26 22.70 -7.55
N LEU A 1099 -19.58 22.43 -6.28
CA LEU A 1099 -18.60 22.38 -5.19
C LEU A 1099 -18.43 20.95 -4.65
N PRO A 1100 -17.21 20.57 -4.24
CA PRO A 1100 -16.97 19.34 -3.48
C PRO A 1100 -17.86 19.25 -2.23
N ILE A 1101 -18.43 18.06 -2.01
CA ILE A 1101 -19.29 17.77 -0.85
C ILE A 1101 -18.44 17.14 0.26
N ILE A 1102 -18.48 17.73 1.46
CA ILE A 1102 -18.04 17.15 2.73
C ILE A 1102 -19.25 16.53 3.42
N TYR A 1103 -19.33 15.20 3.41
CA TYR A 1103 -20.46 14.44 3.93
C TYR A 1103 -20.26 14.13 5.41
N THR A 1104 -21.13 14.65 6.27
CA THR A 1104 -20.98 14.57 7.72
C THR A 1104 -22.21 13.92 8.38
N VAL A 1105 -21.96 12.86 9.15
CA VAL A 1105 -22.93 12.27 10.10
C VAL A 1105 -22.33 12.39 11.49
N ARG A 1106 -22.74 13.42 12.24
CA ARG A 1106 -22.16 13.74 13.55
C ARG A 1106 -23.00 13.16 14.70
N THR A 1107 -22.37 12.48 15.65
CA THR A 1107 -23.07 11.89 16.78
C THR A 1107 -23.29 12.89 17.92
N VAL A 1108 -24.20 12.57 18.85
CA VAL A 1108 -24.53 13.41 20.01
C VAL A 1108 -23.29 13.72 20.86
N SER A 1109 -22.46 12.72 21.18
CA SER A 1109 -21.22 12.93 21.95
C SER A 1109 -20.18 13.80 21.24
N GLN A 1110 -20.34 14.03 19.94
CA GLN A 1110 -19.49 14.88 19.11
C GLN A 1110 -20.21 16.16 18.64
N GLY A 1111 -21.35 16.53 19.24
CA GLY A 1111 -22.06 17.78 18.98
C GLY A 1111 -23.04 17.75 17.80
N GLY A 1112 -23.43 16.56 17.35
CA GLY A 1112 -24.46 16.34 16.34
C GLY A 1112 -25.79 15.85 16.92
N LYS A 1113 -26.66 15.33 16.05
CA LYS A 1113 -27.95 14.75 16.45
C LYS A 1113 -28.03 13.23 16.29
N PHE A 1114 -27.02 12.59 15.70
CA PHE A 1114 -27.07 11.14 15.46
C PHE A 1114 -26.77 10.34 16.75
N PRO A 1115 -27.55 9.31 17.13
CA PRO A 1115 -27.29 8.54 18.36
C PRO A 1115 -25.95 7.81 18.32
N ASP A 1116 -25.17 7.88 19.41
CA ASP A 1116 -23.83 7.25 19.49
C ASP A 1116 -23.89 5.71 19.45
N GLU A 1117 -24.97 5.14 19.98
CA GLU A 1117 -25.22 3.70 20.05
C GLU A 1117 -25.58 3.05 18.70
N ASN A 1118 -26.01 3.84 17.70
CA ASN A 1118 -26.48 3.34 16.40
C ASN A 1118 -25.32 3.09 15.40
N VAL A 1119 -24.30 2.33 15.80
CA VAL A 1119 -23.08 2.12 15.01
C VAL A 1119 -23.35 1.51 13.62
N ASP A 1120 -24.29 0.57 13.51
CA ASP A 1120 -24.60 -0.09 12.22
C ASP A 1120 -25.34 0.83 11.23
N GLU A 1121 -26.18 1.72 11.74
CA GLU A 1121 -26.85 2.73 10.92
C GLU A 1121 -25.85 3.82 10.50
N LEU A 1122 -25.00 4.28 11.42
CA LEU A 1122 -23.89 5.20 11.13
C LEU A 1122 -23.01 4.64 10.01
N LYS A 1123 -22.62 3.37 10.11
CA LYS A 1123 -21.88 2.64 9.08
C LYS A 1123 -22.58 2.70 7.73
N SER A 1124 -23.87 2.41 7.71
CA SER A 1124 -24.68 2.37 6.50
C SER A 1124 -24.77 3.75 5.83
N LEU A 1125 -24.90 4.82 6.62
CA LEU A 1125 -24.92 6.21 6.12
C LEU A 1125 -23.56 6.67 5.60
N LEU A 1126 -22.46 6.35 6.29
CA LEU A 1126 -21.11 6.69 5.82
C LEU A 1126 -20.79 5.97 4.49
N LEU A 1127 -21.16 4.68 4.38
CA LEU A 1127 -21.03 3.94 3.13
C LEU A 1127 -21.94 4.49 2.03
N LEU A 1128 -23.14 4.98 2.36
CA LEU A 1128 -24.02 5.66 1.42
C LEU A 1128 -23.36 6.92 0.84
N GLY A 1129 -22.73 7.75 1.68
CA GLY A 1129 -21.99 8.93 1.21
C GLY A 1129 -20.91 8.55 0.17
N ILE A 1130 -20.14 7.50 0.43
CA ILE A 1130 -19.13 6.98 -0.51
C ILE A 1130 -19.79 6.49 -1.81
N ARG A 1131 -20.87 5.70 -1.71
CA ARG A 1131 -21.62 5.19 -2.88
C ARG A 1131 -22.17 6.34 -3.75
N LEU A 1132 -22.62 7.41 -3.11
CA LEU A 1132 -23.10 8.63 -3.75
C LEU A 1132 -21.98 9.48 -4.35
N GLY A 1133 -20.71 9.13 -4.14
CA GLY A 1133 -19.55 9.80 -4.74
C GLY A 1133 -19.36 11.21 -4.20
N VAL A 1134 -19.28 11.33 -2.87
CA VAL A 1134 -18.90 12.58 -2.21
C VAL A 1134 -17.38 12.74 -2.20
N ALA A 1135 -16.90 13.99 -2.24
CA ALA A 1135 -15.47 14.28 -2.29
C ALA A 1135 -14.79 13.94 -0.96
N TYR A 1136 -15.46 14.26 0.16
CA TYR A 1136 -14.97 14.02 1.50
C TYR A 1136 -16.05 13.35 2.36
N VAL A 1137 -15.64 12.41 3.21
CA VAL A 1137 -16.47 11.85 4.28
C VAL A 1137 -15.85 12.21 5.64
N ASP A 1138 -16.65 12.76 6.55
CA ASP A 1138 -16.26 13.05 7.93
C ASP A 1138 -16.44 11.79 8.79
N LEU A 1139 -15.32 11.23 9.25
CA LEU A 1139 -15.25 10.00 10.04
C LEU A 1139 -14.70 10.31 11.43
N GLN A 1140 -15.52 10.09 12.46
CA GLN A 1140 -15.17 10.43 13.83
C GLN A 1140 -14.09 9.49 14.39
N LEU A 1141 -13.07 10.05 15.05
CA LEU A 1141 -11.99 9.30 15.71
C LEU A 1141 -12.49 8.50 16.94
N THR A 1142 -13.70 8.78 17.42
CA THR A 1142 -14.37 8.02 18.49
C THR A 1142 -15.10 6.79 17.96
N ALA A 1143 -15.24 6.64 16.65
CA ALA A 1143 -15.87 5.47 16.04
C ALA A 1143 -15.13 4.17 16.41
N PRO A 1144 -15.84 3.04 16.55
CA PRO A 1144 -15.20 1.74 16.73
C PRO A 1144 -14.21 1.43 15.60
N ASN A 1145 -13.08 0.79 15.94
CA ASN A 1145 -12.03 0.47 14.96
C ASN A 1145 -12.57 -0.37 13.78
N GLU A 1146 -13.50 -1.29 14.03
CA GLU A 1146 -14.14 -2.10 12.98
C GLU A 1146 -14.85 -1.23 11.93
N LEU A 1147 -15.53 -0.17 12.39
CA LEU A 1147 -16.17 0.80 11.50
C LEU A 1147 -15.13 1.60 10.72
N ILE A 1148 -14.07 2.07 11.39
CA ILE A 1148 -12.99 2.82 10.74
C ILE A 1148 -12.32 1.99 9.64
N GLU A 1149 -12.01 0.73 9.93
CA GLU A 1149 -11.41 -0.21 8.98
C GLU A 1149 -12.34 -0.47 7.79
N GLU A 1150 -13.63 -0.68 8.04
CA GLU A 1150 -14.60 -0.94 6.98
C GLU A 1150 -14.76 0.27 6.04
N ILE A 1151 -14.91 1.48 6.57
CA ILE A 1151 -14.96 2.71 5.76
C ILE A 1151 -13.65 2.91 4.99
N SER A 1152 -12.51 2.73 5.66
CA SER A 1152 -11.20 2.88 5.03
C SER A 1152 -10.97 1.89 3.89
N SER A 1153 -11.49 0.66 4.02
CA SER A 1153 -11.39 -0.37 2.97
C SER A 1153 -12.30 -0.10 1.76
N LYS A 1154 -13.43 0.59 1.97
CA LYS A 1154 -14.46 0.84 0.94
C LYS A 1154 -14.45 2.27 0.39
N LYS A 1155 -13.61 3.19 0.90
CA LYS A 1155 -13.62 4.62 0.54
C LYS A 1155 -13.37 4.92 -0.95
N GLY A 1156 -12.72 4.02 -1.69
CA GLY A 1156 -12.32 4.27 -3.07
C GLY A 1156 -11.48 5.55 -3.19
N PHE A 1157 -11.99 6.52 -3.97
CA PHE A 1157 -11.36 7.83 -4.16
C PHE A 1157 -11.96 8.96 -3.30
N THR A 1158 -12.98 8.67 -2.48
CA THR A 1158 -13.47 9.61 -1.48
C THR A 1158 -12.39 9.81 -0.42
N ARG A 1159 -12.11 11.08 -0.10
CA ARG A 1159 -11.14 11.44 0.95
C ARG A 1159 -11.80 11.38 2.33
N VAL A 1160 -11.02 11.02 3.34
CA VAL A 1160 -11.49 10.89 4.73
C VAL A 1160 -11.01 12.07 5.55
N ILE A 1161 -11.92 12.73 6.25
CA ILE A 1161 -11.63 13.71 7.30
C ILE A 1161 -11.77 13.01 8.65
N GLY A 1162 -10.67 12.81 9.37
CA GLY A 1162 -10.68 12.18 10.70
C GLY A 1162 -10.99 13.22 11.78
N THR A 1163 -12.18 13.16 12.38
CA THR A 1163 -12.70 14.25 13.22
C THR A 1163 -12.79 13.89 14.70
N TYR A 1164 -12.44 14.82 15.58
CA TYR A 1164 -12.74 14.74 17.00
C TYR A 1164 -13.14 16.12 17.55
N GLN A 1165 -14.18 16.14 18.39
CA GLN A 1165 -14.68 17.35 19.03
C GLN A 1165 -14.73 17.19 20.54
N ASP A 1166 -14.15 18.17 21.24
CA ASP A 1166 -14.33 18.38 22.68
C ASP A 1166 -15.37 19.48 22.89
N ILE A 1167 -16.64 19.07 22.88
CA ILE A 1167 -17.81 19.97 22.98
C ILE A 1167 -17.93 20.63 24.38
N ASN A 1168 -17.38 19.98 25.40
CA ASN A 1168 -17.44 20.46 26.78
C ASN A 1168 -16.31 21.44 27.10
N GLY A 1169 -15.22 21.43 26.34
CA GLY A 1169 -14.03 22.24 26.60
C GLY A 1169 -13.23 21.74 27.80
N GLU A 1170 -13.19 20.41 27.99
CA GLU A 1170 -12.47 19.74 29.07
C GLU A 1170 -10.96 19.63 28.79
N LEU A 1171 -10.56 19.65 27.52
CA LEU A 1171 -9.19 19.45 27.07
C LEU A 1171 -8.54 20.76 26.62
N LYS A 1172 -7.58 21.24 27.40
CA LYS A 1172 -6.67 22.32 26.95
C LYS A 1172 -5.78 21.84 25.81
N TRP A 1173 -5.43 22.72 24.86
CA TRP A 1173 -4.62 22.37 23.67
C TRP A 1173 -3.19 21.89 23.97
N ASN A 1174 -2.68 22.17 25.17
CA ASN A 1174 -1.40 21.63 25.65
C ASN A 1174 -1.50 20.20 26.24
N ASN A 1175 -2.72 19.63 26.31
CA ASN A 1175 -2.94 18.26 26.74
C ASN A 1175 -2.47 17.27 25.66
N VAL A 1176 -1.74 16.23 26.06
CA VAL A 1176 -1.24 15.18 25.18
C VAL A 1176 -2.35 14.45 24.42
N GLU A 1177 -3.58 14.44 24.94
CA GLU A 1177 -4.73 13.84 24.27
C GLU A 1177 -4.98 14.43 22.88
N TRP A 1178 -4.79 15.74 22.67
CA TRP A 1178 -4.89 16.32 21.33
C TRP A 1178 -3.88 15.73 20.36
N LYS A 1179 -2.64 15.51 20.83
CA LYS A 1179 -1.60 14.87 20.03
C LYS A 1179 -1.93 13.39 19.77
N ASN A 1180 -2.51 12.71 20.74
CA ASN A 1180 -2.99 11.34 20.56
C ASN A 1180 -4.10 11.28 19.50
N LYS A 1181 -5.07 12.21 19.52
CA LYS A 1181 -6.13 12.32 18.49
C LYS A 1181 -5.57 12.68 17.12
N TYR A 1182 -4.63 13.61 17.04
CA TYR A 1182 -3.95 13.91 15.79
C TYR A 1182 -3.25 12.68 15.22
N ASN A 1183 -2.45 12.00 16.04
CA ASN A 1183 -1.76 10.78 15.65
C ASN A 1183 -2.75 9.67 15.30
N GLN A 1184 -3.91 9.58 15.96
CA GLN A 1184 -4.97 8.64 15.59
C GLN A 1184 -5.48 8.90 14.18
N GLY A 1185 -5.74 10.16 13.83
CA GLY A 1185 -6.10 10.59 12.46
C GLY A 1185 -5.01 10.27 11.43
N VAL A 1186 -3.75 10.46 11.78
CA VAL A 1186 -2.60 10.07 10.94
C VAL A 1186 -2.55 8.55 10.77
N SER A 1187 -2.73 7.79 11.86
CA SER A 1187 -2.62 6.33 11.90
C SER A 1187 -3.80 5.63 11.21
N MET A 1188 -4.99 6.24 11.15
CA MET A 1188 -6.09 5.73 10.29
C MET A 1188 -5.92 6.13 8.81
N ASN A 1189 -4.82 6.81 8.46
CA ASN A 1189 -4.57 7.38 7.14
C ASN A 1189 -5.69 8.32 6.65
N ALA A 1190 -6.20 9.17 7.55
CA ALA A 1190 -7.08 10.24 7.13
C ALA A 1190 -6.35 11.16 6.13
N ASP A 1191 -7.09 11.71 5.17
CA ASP A 1191 -6.58 12.66 4.19
C ASP A 1191 -6.46 14.06 4.81
N ILE A 1192 -7.33 14.37 5.78
CA ILE A 1192 -7.33 15.59 6.61
C ILE A 1192 -7.67 15.17 8.05
N VAL A 1193 -7.07 15.82 9.05
CA VAL A 1193 -7.49 15.67 10.45
C VAL A 1193 -8.27 16.92 10.87
N ARG A 1194 -9.42 16.74 11.52
CA ARG A 1194 -10.26 17.83 12.05
C ARG A 1194 -10.37 17.74 13.57
N LEU A 1195 -9.80 18.71 14.29
CA LEU A 1195 -9.83 18.75 15.76
C LEU A 1195 -10.52 20.03 16.23
N VAL A 1196 -11.64 19.89 16.91
CA VAL A 1196 -12.49 21.01 17.33
C VAL A 1196 -12.52 21.08 18.85
N GLY A 1197 -11.98 22.15 19.42
CA GLY A 1197 -12.04 22.43 20.85
C GLY A 1197 -13.16 23.43 21.19
N LYS A 1198 -13.25 23.82 22.45
CA LYS A 1198 -14.09 24.94 22.90
C LYS A 1198 -13.24 25.93 23.67
N ALA A 1199 -13.21 27.19 23.21
CA ALA A 1199 -12.41 28.22 23.86
C ALA A 1199 -13.13 28.73 25.10
N ASN A 1200 -12.47 28.65 26.24
CA ASN A 1200 -12.87 29.29 27.49
C ASN A 1200 -12.16 30.65 27.67
N SER A 1201 -11.09 30.89 26.91
CA SER A 1201 -10.31 32.12 26.91
C SER A 1201 -9.67 32.37 25.54
N ILE A 1202 -9.18 33.59 25.30
CA ILE A 1202 -8.43 33.91 24.08
C ILE A 1202 -7.14 33.09 23.96
N GLN A 1203 -6.52 32.70 25.09
CA GLN A 1203 -5.29 31.92 25.14
C GLN A 1203 -5.45 30.54 24.50
N ASP A 1204 -6.65 29.93 24.60
CA ASP A 1204 -6.93 28.62 24.00
C ASP A 1204 -6.74 28.64 22.47
N ASN A 1205 -6.93 29.80 21.83
CA ASN A 1205 -6.67 29.96 20.40
C ASN A 1205 -5.17 30.00 20.09
N LEU A 1206 -4.36 30.65 20.94
CA LEU A 1206 -2.91 30.72 20.77
C LEU A 1206 -2.24 29.37 21.02
N ASP A 1207 -2.72 28.63 22.03
CA ASP A 1207 -2.26 27.28 22.33
C ASP A 1207 -2.59 26.32 21.17
N LEU A 1208 -3.75 26.48 20.55
CA LEU A 1208 -4.11 25.78 19.32
C LEU A 1208 -3.16 26.11 18.15
N GLU A 1209 -2.78 27.37 17.95
CA GLU A 1209 -1.83 27.71 16.87
C GLU A 1209 -0.43 27.11 17.13
N ASN A 1210 -0.01 27.02 18.39
CA ASN A 1210 1.20 26.28 18.76
C ASN A 1210 1.04 24.78 18.49
N PHE A 1211 -0.13 24.21 18.78
CA PHE A 1211 -0.43 22.82 18.46
C PHE A 1211 -0.36 22.55 16.95
N LYS A 1212 -0.96 23.40 16.10
CA LYS A 1212 -0.88 23.27 14.63
C LYS A 1212 0.56 23.28 14.12
N LYS A 1213 1.41 24.21 14.62
CA LYS A 1213 2.83 24.29 14.24
C LYS A 1213 3.62 23.03 14.57
N GLN A 1214 3.21 22.28 15.59
CA GLN A 1214 3.86 21.04 16.02
C GLN A 1214 3.34 19.79 15.28
N ASN A 1215 2.23 19.89 14.55
CA ASN A 1215 1.50 18.75 13.99
C ASN A 1215 1.15 18.99 12.50
N THR A 1216 2.13 18.74 11.62
CA THR A 1216 2.07 19.07 10.17
C THR A 1216 2.08 17.87 9.23
N LEU A 1217 2.05 16.63 9.75
CA LEU A 1217 2.10 15.39 8.96
C LEU A 1217 0.91 15.22 8.00
N LYS A 1218 -0.26 15.73 8.41
CA LYS A 1218 -1.51 15.76 7.64
C LYS A 1218 -2.10 17.17 7.70
N PRO A 1219 -2.80 17.62 6.65
CA PRO A 1219 -3.61 18.84 6.70
C PRO A 1219 -4.52 18.83 7.93
N LEU A 1220 -4.53 19.93 8.68
CA LEU A 1220 -5.19 20.03 9.97
C LEU A 1220 -6.22 21.16 9.96
N ILE A 1221 -7.50 20.79 10.00
CA ILE A 1221 -8.61 21.71 10.30
C ILE A 1221 -8.72 21.77 11.81
N ALA A 1222 -8.38 22.91 12.42
CA ALA A 1222 -8.53 23.03 13.86
C ALA A 1222 -8.93 24.42 14.28
N PHE A 1223 -9.96 24.49 15.12
CA PHE A 1223 -10.56 25.71 15.63
C PHE A 1223 -11.31 25.41 16.93
N ASN A 1224 -11.69 26.48 17.62
CA ASN A 1224 -12.45 26.44 18.84
C ASN A 1224 -13.88 26.94 18.59
N LEU A 1225 -14.85 26.29 19.24
CA LEU A 1225 -16.25 26.71 19.30
C LEU A 1225 -16.46 27.85 20.30
N GLY A 1226 -17.60 28.51 20.18
CA GLY A 1226 -18.04 29.60 21.05
C GLY A 1226 -17.49 30.98 20.66
N SER A 1227 -18.01 32.03 21.29
CA SER A 1227 -17.65 33.42 20.99
C SER A 1227 -16.17 33.74 21.17
N GLN A 1228 -15.52 33.11 22.17
CA GLN A 1228 -14.07 33.22 22.41
C GLN A 1228 -13.23 32.44 21.39
N GLY A 1229 -13.84 31.53 20.63
CA GLY A 1229 -13.17 30.69 19.63
C GLY A 1229 -13.03 31.33 18.25
N LYS A 1230 -13.73 32.44 17.99
CA LYS A 1230 -13.78 33.11 16.67
C LYS A 1230 -12.41 33.41 16.08
N LEU A 1231 -11.41 33.77 16.89
CA LEU A 1231 -10.04 34.00 16.41
C LEU A 1231 -9.45 32.75 15.73
N SER A 1232 -9.60 31.57 16.31
CA SER A 1232 -9.09 30.33 15.72
C SER A 1232 -9.84 29.92 14.45
N GLN A 1233 -11.14 30.26 14.33
CA GLN A 1233 -11.89 30.08 13.08
C GLN A 1233 -11.31 30.97 11.98
N VAL A 1234 -11.00 32.23 12.30
CA VAL A 1234 -10.36 33.19 11.37
C VAL A 1234 -8.97 32.74 10.94
N LEU A 1235 -8.18 32.19 11.85
CA LEU A 1235 -6.82 31.70 11.57
C LEU A 1235 -6.78 30.34 10.88
N ASN A 1236 -7.86 29.54 10.94
CA ASN A 1236 -7.92 28.27 10.23
C ASN A 1236 -7.81 28.49 8.70
N GLY A 1237 -6.94 27.69 8.07
CA GLY A 1237 -6.57 27.86 6.66
C GLY A 1237 -7.17 26.83 5.72
N THR A 1238 -7.83 25.78 6.21
CA THR A 1238 -8.33 24.70 5.36
C THR A 1238 -9.78 24.40 5.68
N PHE A 1239 -10.66 24.46 4.68
CA PHE A 1239 -12.10 24.23 4.81
C PHE A 1239 -12.69 24.85 6.09
N THR A 1240 -12.38 26.12 6.34
CA THR A 1240 -12.93 26.85 7.47
C THR A 1240 -14.46 26.82 7.38
N PRO A 1241 -15.16 26.26 8.38
CA PRO A 1241 -16.61 26.23 8.37
C PRO A 1241 -17.15 27.66 8.38
N ILE A 1242 -18.05 27.96 7.45
CA ILE A 1242 -18.74 29.24 7.35
C ILE A 1242 -20.25 29.04 7.31
N SER A 1243 -20.98 30.05 7.77
CA SER A 1243 -22.44 30.14 7.67
C SER A 1243 -22.83 31.16 6.59
N HIS A 1244 -24.13 31.25 6.30
CA HIS A 1244 -24.71 32.27 5.44
C HIS A 1244 -26.00 32.81 6.08
N LYS A 1245 -26.32 34.09 5.87
CA LYS A 1245 -27.49 34.75 6.48
C LYS A 1245 -28.84 34.15 6.08
N LEU A 1246 -28.87 33.42 4.96
CA LEU A 1246 -30.06 32.73 4.44
C LEU A 1246 -30.22 31.31 5.03
N LEU A 1247 -29.23 30.81 5.76
CA LEU A 1247 -29.32 29.53 6.45
C LEU A 1247 -29.96 29.71 7.84
N PRO A 1248 -30.77 28.73 8.31
CA PRO A 1248 -31.39 28.80 9.62
C PRO A 1248 -30.36 28.69 10.75
N ASN A 1249 -30.51 29.57 11.76
CA ASN A 1249 -29.95 29.45 13.11
C ASN A 1249 -28.48 28.99 13.20
N ASP A 1250 -27.55 29.75 12.64
CA ASP A 1250 -26.13 29.47 12.88
C ASP A 1250 -25.35 30.75 13.22
N GLU A 1251 -25.35 31.10 14.51
CA GLU A 1251 -24.44 32.09 15.10
C GLU A 1251 -23.05 31.49 15.45
N GLU A 1252 -22.84 30.19 15.21
CA GLU A 1252 -21.62 29.47 15.59
C GLU A 1252 -20.44 29.82 14.66
N PHE A 1253 -20.72 30.00 13.37
CA PHE A 1253 -19.73 30.31 12.34
C PHE A 1253 -19.92 31.68 11.70
N LEU A 1254 -18.80 32.30 11.31
CA LEU A 1254 -18.79 33.55 10.56
C LEU A 1254 -19.24 33.33 9.11
N THR A 1255 -19.81 34.36 8.49
CA THR A 1255 -19.98 34.41 7.04
C THR A 1255 -18.64 34.62 6.33
N ILE A 1256 -18.52 34.28 5.05
CA ILE A 1256 -17.28 34.48 4.28
C ILE A 1256 -16.81 35.94 4.29
N GLY A 1257 -17.74 36.90 4.23
CA GLY A 1257 -17.42 38.32 4.28
C GLY A 1257 -16.92 38.78 5.64
N GLU A 1258 -17.47 38.24 6.74
CA GLU A 1258 -16.98 38.52 8.10
C GLU A 1258 -15.62 37.86 8.35
N LEU A 1259 -15.42 36.64 7.84
CA LEU A 1259 -14.17 35.91 7.91
C LEU A 1259 -13.04 36.70 7.23
N ASN A 1260 -13.28 37.17 5.99
CA ASN A 1260 -12.30 37.92 5.22
C ASN A 1260 -12.01 39.29 5.83
N GLN A 1261 -13.04 40.01 6.29
CA GLN A 1261 -12.87 41.29 6.96
C GLN A 1261 -12.06 41.13 8.25
N THR A 1262 -12.43 40.17 9.11
CA THR A 1262 -11.72 39.95 10.37
C THR A 1262 -10.27 39.52 10.12
N TYR A 1263 -10.04 38.68 9.10
CA TYR A 1263 -8.68 38.27 8.74
C TYR A 1263 -7.84 39.45 8.26
N PHE A 1264 -8.42 40.38 7.49
CA PHE A 1264 -7.77 41.64 7.13
C PHE A 1264 -7.48 42.51 8.36
N ASP A 1265 -8.45 42.67 9.26
CA ASP A 1265 -8.31 43.52 10.46
C ASP A 1265 -7.19 43.06 11.40
N ILE A 1266 -6.90 41.75 11.43
CA ILE A 1266 -5.77 41.17 12.19
C ILE A 1266 -4.46 41.07 11.40
N GLY A 1267 -4.39 41.67 10.21
CA GLY A 1267 -3.19 41.71 9.36
C GLY A 1267 -2.93 40.45 8.53
N GLY A 1268 -3.93 39.57 8.39
CA GLY A 1268 -3.85 38.37 7.55
C GLY A 1268 -3.87 38.66 6.05
N PHE A 1269 -4.52 39.75 5.64
CA PHE A 1269 -4.44 40.28 4.27
C PHE A 1269 -3.71 41.62 4.26
N THR A 1270 -3.03 41.90 3.16
CA THR A 1270 -2.51 43.23 2.83
C THR A 1270 -3.38 43.84 1.75
N ALA A 1271 -3.67 45.14 1.85
CA ALA A 1271 -4.38 45.84 0.79
C ALA A 1271 -3.53 45.80 -0.49
N LYS A 1272 -4.13 45.37 -1.60
CA LYS A 1272 -3.45 45.19 -2.90
C LYS A 1272 -4.20 45.91 -4.01
N LYS A 1273 -3.43 46.39 -4.98
CA LYS A 1273 -3.95 47.02 -6.19
C LYS A 1273 -3.70 46.14 -7.41
N PHE A 1274 -4.75 45.92 -8.16
CA PHE A 1274 -4.76 45.20 -9.42
C PHE A 1274 -5.09 46.18 -10.54
N TRP A 1275 -4.60 45.92 -11.75
CA TRP A 1275 -4.74 46.87 -12.84
C TRP A 1275 -5.04 46.17 -14.16
N VAL A 1276 -5.87 46.78 -15.00
CA VAL A 1276 -5.83 46.51 -16.43
C VAL A 1276 -4.86 47.49 -17.09
N ILE A 1277 -3.95 46.97 -17.91
CA ILE A 1277 -2.93 47.75 -18.62
C ILE A 1277 -2.98 47.56 -20.13
N GLY A 1278 -2.65 48.61 -20.87
CA GLY A 1278 -2.61 48.65 -22.32
C GLY A 1278 -3.06 50.00 -22.86
N SER A 1279 -3.33 50.09 -24.17
CA SER A 1279 -3.87 51.29 -24.80
C SER A 1279 -4.62 50.96 -26.10
N PRO A 1280 -5.85 51.45 -26.32
CA PRO A 1280 -6.71 52.17 -25.37
C PRO A 1280 -7.41 51.24 -24.36
N ILE A 1281 -7.50 51.62 -23.07
CA ILE A 1281 -8.19 50.81 -22.03
C ILE A 1281 -9.36 51.51 -21.33
N GLU A 1282 -9.69 52.74 -21.71
CA GLU A 1282 -10.81 53.51 -21.14
C GLU A 1282 -12.12 52.70 -21.12
N HIS A 1283 -12.38 51.94 -22.19
CA HIS A 1283 -13.59 51.13 -22.37
C HIS A 1283 -13.52 49.73 -21.71
N SER A 1284 -12.45 49.39 -20.99
CA SER A 1284 -12.33 48.08 -20.35
C SER A 1284 -13.37 47.91 -19.24
N ARG A 1285 -14.10 46.79 -19.25
CA ARG A 1285 -15.10 46.42 -18.23
C ARG A 1285 -14.49 45.66 -17.03
N SER A 1286 -13.22 45.25 -17.11
CA SER A 1286 -12.55 44.46 -16.07
C SER A 1286 -12.60 45.11 -14.67
N PRO A 1287 -12.43 46.44 -14.51
CA PRO A 1287 -12.53 47.06 -13.19
C PRO A 1287 -13.88 46.86 -12.50
N ASN A 1288 -14.99 46.90 -13.25
CA ASN A 1288 -16.32 46.72 -12.66
C ASN A 1288 -16.55 45.26 -12.27
N LEU A 1289 -16.14 44.32 -13.14
CA LEU A 1289 -16.12 42.89 -12.89
C LEU A 1289 -15.39 42.57 -11.57
N HIS A 1290 -14.12 42.96 -11.45
CA HIS A 1290 -13.30 42.61 -10.30
C HIS A 1290 -13.73 43.33 -9.02
N ASN A 1291 -14.02 44.63 -9.07
CA ASN A 1291 -14.44 45.38 -7.88
C ASN A 1291 -15.80 44.91 -7.34
N ALA A 1292 -16.72 44.47 -8.20
CA ALA A 1292 -17.98 43.86 -7.76
C ALA A 1292 -17.73 42.56 -6.98
N GLY A 1293 -16.83 41.70 -7.48
CA GLY A 1293 -16.42 40.48 -6.77
C GLY A 1293 -15.70 40.77 -5.45
N TYR A 1294 -14.78 41.75 -5.41
CA TYR A 1294 -14.09 42.14 -4.17
C TYR A 1294 -15.07 42.64 -3.10
N LYS A 1295 -16.05 43.46 -3.50
CA LYS A 1295 -17.10 43.97 -2.62
C LYS A 1295 -17.98 42.85 -2.06
N ALA A 1296 -18.37 41.88 -2.90
CA ALA A 1296 -19.21 40.76 -2.47
C ALA A 1296 -18.52 39.84 -1.45
N LEU A 1297 -17.20 39.71 -1.54
CA LEU A 1297 -16.39 38.86 -0.65
C LEU A 1297 -15.71 39.63 0.50
N ASN A 1298 -15.93 40.94 0.65
CA ASN A 1298 -15.20 41.84 1.57
C ASN A 1298 -13.66 41.70 1.46
N LEU A 1299 -13.14 41.65 0.24
CA LEU A 1299 -11.69 41.62 0.01
C LEU A 1299 -11.13 43.05 -0.02
N PRO A 1300 -9.99 43.33 0.65
CA PRO A 1300 -9.40 44.67 0.76
C PRO A 1300 -8.60 45.06 -0.51
N TYR A 1301 -9.17 44.79 -1.68
CA TYR A 1301 -8.50 44.93 -2.98
C TYR A 1301 -9.20 45.96 -3.86
N GLN A 1302 -8.43 46.60 -4.74
CA GLN A 1302 -8.95 47.54 -5.71
C GLN A 1302 -8.45 47.20 -7.11
N PHE A 1303 -9.34 47.21 -8.09
CA PHE A 1303 -9.00 47.03 -9.50
C PHE A 1303 -9.11 48.36 -10.25
N GLY A 1304 -8.00 48.83 -10.84
CA GLY A 1304 -7.90 50.10 -11.56
C GLY A 1304 -7.59 49.94 -13.05
N ARG A 1305 -7.43 51.09 -13.73
CA ARG A 1305 -6.99 51.22 -15.13
C ARG A 1305 -5.66 51.97 -15.15
N PHE A 1306 -4.70 51.51 -15.94
CA PHE A 1306 -3.45 52.23 -16.19
C PHE A 1306 -3.07 52.18 -17.67
N GLU A 1307 -3.22 53.31 -18.34
CA GLU A 1307 -2.96 53.45 -19.77
C GLU A 1307 -1.44 53.46 -20.02
N ALA A 1308 -0.94 52.51 -20.81
CA ALA A 1308 0.47 52.39 -21.12
C ALA A 1308 0.73 51.64 -22.43
N THR A 1309 1.78 52.04 -23.14
CA THR A 1309 2.30 51.38 -24.34
C THR A 1309 3.71 50.83 -24.16
N ASP A 1310 4.32 51.07 -23.00
CA ASP A 1310 5.65 50.59 -22.62
C ASP A 1310 5.57 49.79 -21.31
N VAL A 1311 6.14 48.59 -21.30
CA VAL A 1311 6.16 47.69 -20.15
C VAL A 1311 7.13 48.15 -19.05
N ASP A 1312 8.15 48.95 -19.38
CA ASP A 1312 9.09 49.47 -18.38
C ASP A 1312 8.41 50.55 -17.53
N VAL A 1313 7.56 51.39 -18.16
CA VAL A 1313 6.67 52.33 -17.44
C VAL A 1313 5.72 51.59 -16.50
N VAL A 1314 5.17 50.46 -16.95
CA VAL A 1314 4.31 49.59 -16.12
C VAL A 1314 5.09 49.03 -14.95
N TYR A 1315 6.33 48.59 -15.18
CA TYR A 1315 7.17 48.05 -14.12
C TYR A 1315 7.45 49.09 -13.02
N ASP A 1316 7.86 50.29 -13.44
CA ASP A 1316 8.27 51.37 -12.54
C ASP A 1316 7.12 51.97 -11.72
N ASN A 1317 5.91 51.97 -12.30
CA ASN A 1317 4.74 52.58 -11.69
C ASN A 1317 3.85 51.58 -10.96
N LEU A 1318 3.83 50.31 -11.37
CA LEU A 1318 2.91 49.30 -10.83
C LEU A 1318 3.61 48.07 -10.26
N ILE A 1319 4.41 47.35 -11.05
CA ILE A 1319 4.92 46.01 -10.67
C ILE A 1319 5.92 46.09 -9.51
N ASN A 1320 6.74 47.14 -9.45
CA ASN A 1320 7.73 47.33 -8.39
C ASN A 1320 7.15 47.88 -7.08
N LYS A 1321 5.83 48.14 -7.01
CA LYS A 1321 5.19 48.71 -5.83
C LYS A 1321 4.89 47.64 -4.78
N PRO A 1322 5.02 47.95 -3.48
CA PRO A 1322 4.77 46.98 -2.41
C PRO A 1322 3.30 46.52 -2.33
N ASP A 1323 2.36 47.32 -2.82
CA ASP A 1323 0.92 47.01 -2.89
C ASP A 1323 0.49 46.34 -4.21
N PHE A 1324 1.45 45.94 -5.05
CA PHE A 1324 1.15 45.27 -6.32
C PHE A 1324 0.47 43.90 -6.11
N GLY A 1325 -0.74 43.75 -6.64
CA GLY A 1325 -1.50 42.51 -6.59
C GLY A 1325 -1.43 41.67 -7.87
N GLY A 1326 -1.43 42.31 -9.04
CA GLY A 1326 -1.43 41.64 -10.33
C GLY A 1326 -1.94 42.51 -11.48
N LEU A 1327 -1.82 42.01 -12.71
CA LEU A 1327 -2.21 42.70 -13.94
C LEU A 1327 -3.13 41.84 -14.80
N ALA A 1328 -4.19 42.46 -15.32
CA ALA A 1328 -4.81 42.04 -16.58
C ALA A 1328 -4.19 42.85 -17.73
N ILE A 1329 -3.70 42.17 -18.76
CA ILE A 1329 -2.88 42.81 -19.80
C ILE A 1329 -3.61 42.74 -21.13
N THR A 1330 -3.75 43.89 -21.79
CA THR A 1330 -4.26 43.97 -23.16
C THR A 1330 -3.21 44.54 -24.12
N MET A 1331 -3.56 44.67 -25.40
CA MET A 1331 -2.70 45.25 -26.43
C MET A 1331 -2.19 46.64 -26.02
N PRO A 1332 -0.94 47.02 -26.36
CA PRO A 1332 0.08 46.25 -27.09
C PRO A 1332 1.01 45.37 -26.22
N LEU A 1333 0.78 45.28 -24.90
CA LEU A 1333 1.81 44.83 -23.94
C LEU A 1333 1.92 43.32 -23.72
N LYS A 1334 1.00 42.51 -24.26
CA LYS A 1334 0.90 41.06 -23.96
C LYS A 1334 2.18 40.24 -24.28
N LEU A 1335 2.98 40.69 -25.25
CA LEU A 1335 4.25 40.06 -25.63
C LEU A 1335 5.39 40.57 -24.76
N ASP A 1336 5.56 41.90 -24.69
CA ASP A 1336 6.71 42.52 -24.04
C ASP A 1336 6.73 42.29 -22.52
N ILE A 1337 5.56 42.10 -21.90
CA ILE A 1337 5.44 41.88 -20.45
C ILE A 1337 6.04 40.52 -20.02
N MET A 1338 6.16 39.57 -20.96
CA MET A 1338 6.70 38.24 -20.69
C MET A 1338 8.12 38.30 -20.12
N LYS A 1339 8.88 39.35 -20.44
CA LYS A 1339 10.25 39.55 -19.91
C LYS A 1339 10.31 39.66 -18.38
N PHE A 1340 9.20 39.97 -17.71
CA PHE A 1340 9.11 40.04 -16.25
C PHE A 1340 8.59 38.76 -15.60
N ALA A 1341 8.03 37.82 -16.38
CA ALA A 1341 7.54 36.56 -15.84
C ALA A 1341 8.73 35.60 -15.60
N THR A 1342 8.95 35.25 -14.34
CA THR A 1342 9.97 34.27 -13.93
C THR A 1342 9.52 32.85 -14.26
N LYS A 1343 8.20 32.62 -14.28
CA LYS A 1343 7.57 31.36 -14.67
C LYS A 1343 6.36 31.63 -15.57
N LEU A 1344 6.21 30.84 -16.62
CA LEU A 1344 5.06 30.86 -17.51
C LEU A 1344 4.19 29.62 -17.32
N SER A 1345 2.89 29.74 -17.61
CA SER A 1345 2.04 28.58 -17.83
C SER A 1345 2.28 27.97 -19.22
N ASP A 1346 2.02 26.68 -19.39
CA ASP A 1346 2.08 26.00 -20.69
C ASP A 1346 1.20 26.71 -21.74
N ALA A 1347 0.07 27.25 -21.30
CA ALA A 1347 -0.81 28.04 -22.14
C ALA A 1347 -0.14 29.34 -22.59
N ALA A 1348 0.49 30.09 -21.69
CA ALA A 1348 1.20 31.33 -22.03
C ALA A 1348 2.39 31.09 -22.96
N GLU A 1349 3.14 30.01 -22.73
CA GLU A 1349 4.28 29.61 -23.57
C GLU A 1349 3.83 29.20 -24.97
N THR A 1350 2.81 28.33 -25.07
CA THR A 1350 2.30 27.84 -26.36
C THR A 1350 1.59 28.95 -27.16
N ILE A 1351 0.78 29.77 -26.49
CA ILE A 1351 0.10 30.91 -27.14
C ILE A 1351 1.15 31.97 -27.54
N GLY A 1352 2.22 32.13 -26.75
CA GLY A 1352 3.26 33.13 -26.95
C GLY A 1352 2.82 34.53 -26.51
N ALA A 1353 2.00 34.62 -25.46
CA ALA A 1353 1.51 35.90 -24.93
C ALA A 1353 1.00 35.75 -23.49
N VAL A 1354 1.24 36.74 -22.65
CA VAL A 1354 0.73 36.82 -21.27
C VAL A 1354 -0.36 37.87 -21.18
N ASN A 1355 -1.55 37.48 -20.70
CA ASN A 1355 -2.66 38.41 -20.42
C ASN A 1355 -2.92 38.57 -18.90
N THR A 1356 -2.22 37.80 -18.07
CA THR A 1356 -2.38 37.80 -16.61
C THR A 1356 -1.03 37.62 -15.94
N LEU A 1357 -0.65 38.55 -15.07
CA LEU A 1357 0.60 38.51 -14.33
C LEU A 1357 0.33 38.64 -12.84
N ILE A 1358 0.88 37.74 -12.02
CA ILE A 1358 0.75 37.78 -10.55
C ILE A 1358 2.11 37.62 -9.87
N PRO A 1359 2.31 38.21 -8.67
CA PRO A 1359 3.48 37.95 -7.86
C PRO A 1359 3.45 36.53 -7.30
N ILE A 1360 4.60 35.86 -7.31
CA ILE A 1360 4.87 34.57 -6.66
C ILE A 1360 6.11 34.70 -5.78
N GLU A 1361 6.41 33.70 -4.95
CA GLU A 1361 7.65 33.70 -4.18
C GLU A 1361 8.87 33.75 -5.12
N GLY A 1362 9.71 34.76 -4.96
CA GLY A 1362 10.93 34.95 -5.76
C GLY A 1362 10.73 35.52 -7.17
N GLY A 1363 9.52 35.91 -7.59
CA GLY A 1363 9.31 36.45 -8.94
C GLY A 1363 7.86 36.65 -9.34
N TYR A 1364 7.57 36.45 -10.63
CA TYR A 1364 6.23 36.64 -11.20
C TYR A 1364 5.80 35.45 -12.06
N PHE A 1365 4.52 35.10 -11.97
CA PHE A 1365 3.89 34.07 -12.80
C PHE A 1365 3.06 34.73 -13.90
N GLY A 1366 3.36 34.38 -15.15
CA GLY A 1366 2.62 34.82 -16.34
C GLY A 1366 1.72 33.72 -16.87
N ASP A 1367 0.43 34.02 -17.01
CA ASP A 1367 -0.58 33.13 -17.59
C ASP A 1367 -1.30 33.81 -18.78
N ASN A 1368 -1.95 32.99 -19.59
CA ASN A 1368 -2.90 33.42 -20.59
C ASN A 1368 -4.28 32.83 -20.27
N THR A 1369 -5.22 33.66 -19.84
CA THR A 1369 -6.58 33.26 -19.46
C THR A 1369 -7.60 33.43 -20.59
N ASP A 1370 -7.21 33.96 -21.76
CA ASP A 1370 -8.14 34.17 -22.89
C ASP A 1370 -8.73 32.82 -23.36
N TRP A 1371 -7.92 31.75 -23.39
CA TRP A 1371 -8.37 30.42 -23.80
C TRP A 1371 -9.38 29.82 -22.82
N VAL A 1372 -9.26 30.14 -21.51
CA VAL A 1372 -10.23 29.74 -20.48
C VAL A 1372 -11.55 30.49 -20.67
N GLY A 1373 -11.46 31.78 -21.02
CA GLY A 1373 -12.63 32.56 -21.41
C GLY A 1373 -13.40 31.90 -22.56
N ILE A 1374 -12.70 31.38 -23.57
CA ILE A 1374 -13.30 30.69 -24.71
C ILE A 1374 -13.88 29.33 -24.32
N SER A 1375 -13.09 28.46 -23.69
CA SER A 1375 -13.51 27.10 -23.37
C SER A 1375 -14.69 27.08 -22.38
N ASN A 1376 -14.63 27.91 -21.33
CA ASN A 1376 -15.70 27.96 -20.33
C ASN A 1376 -16.98 28.59 -20.89
N SER A 1377 -16.87 29.52 -21.84
CA SER A 1377 -18.03 30.04 -22.56
C SER A 1377 -18.74 28.94 -23.36
N PHE A 1378 -17.98 28.10 -24.09
CA PHE A 1378 -18.56 26.94 -24.77
C PHE A 1378 -19.20 25.96 -23.78
N ILE A 1379 -18.51 25.63 -22.68
CA ILE A 1379 -19.01 24.68 -21.67
C ILE A 1379 -20.31 25.19 -21.05
N ARG A 1380 -20.38 26.47 -20.66
CA ARG A 1380 -21.60 27.09 -20.14
C ARG A 1380 -22.72 27.12 -21.17
N ALA A 1381 -22.40 27.22 -22.46
CA ALA A 1381 -23.36 27.12 -23.55
C ALA A 1381 -23.81 25.67 -23.85
N GLY A 1382 -23.37 24.66 -23.10
CA GLY A 1382 -23.78 23.26 -23.24
C GLY A 1382 -22.85 22.40 -24.10
N VAL A 1383 -21.69 22.92 -24.52
CA VAL A 1383 -20.69 22.12 -25.24
C VAL A 1383 -19.96 21.20 -24.25
N PRO A 1384 -19.76 19.92 -24.57
CA PRO A 1384 -18.97 19.02 -23.73
C PRO A 1384 -17.53 19.53 -23.56
N PRO A 1385 -16.90 19.39 -22.37
CA PRO A 1385 -15.51 19.82 -22.15
C PRO A 1385 -14.48 19.13 -23.06
N LYS A 1386 -14.79 17.92 -23.56
CA LYS A 1386 -14.03 17.20 -24.58
C LYS A 1386 -14.96 16.82 -25.73
N SER A 1387 -14.58 17.14 -26.96
CA SER A 1387 -15.33 16.86 -28.18
C SER A 1387 -14.36 16.53 -29.30
N SER A 1388 -14.50 15.36 -29.93
CA SER A 1388 -13.76 14.97 -31.13
C SER A 1388 -14.24 15.68 -32.41
N SER A 1389 -15.04 16.74 -32.29
CA SER A 1389 -15.51 17.56 -33.42
C SER A 1389 -14.37 18.37 -34.05
N ASN A 1390 -14.58 18.88 -35.25
CA ASN A 1390 -13.64 19.82 -35.85
C ASN A 1390 -13.98 21.26 -35.43
N GLY A 1391 -12.94 22.08 -35.28
CA GLY A 1391 -13.03 23.48 -34.91
C GLY A 1391 -12.76 24.43 -36.10
N LEU A 1392 -13.21 25.68 -35.99
CA LEU A 1392 -12.90 26.79 -36.90
C LEU A 1392 -12.43 28.01 -36.11
N VAL A 1393 -11.34 28.64 -36.53
CA VAL A 1393 -10.90 29.95 -36.01
C VAL A 1393 -10.87 30.96 -37.15
N VAL A 1394 -11.59 32.07 -36.99
CA VAL A 1394 -11.63 33.18 -37.97
C VAL A 1394 -10.76 34.33 -37.45
N GLY A 1395 -9.64 34.58 -38.12
CA GLY A 1395 -8.65 35.59 -37.77
C GLY A 1395 -7.26 34.99 -37.56
N ALA A 1396 -6.25 35.87 -37.43
CA ALA A 1396 -4.86 35.50 -37.20
C ALA A 1396 -4.20 36.35 -36.11
N GLY A 1397 -4.99 36.85 -35.15
CA GLY A 1397 -4.52 37.73 -34.07
C GLY A 1397 -4.14 36.97 -32.79
N GLY A 1398 -3.81 37.71 -31.73
CA GLY A 1398 -3.51 37.12 -30.41
C GLY A 1398 -4.66 36.27 -29.86
N THR A 1399 -5.91 36.73 -30.01
CA THR A 1399 -7.10 35.96 -29.62
C THR A 1399 -7.25 34.66 -30.42
N SER A 1400 -6.82 34.63 -31.69
CA SER A 1400 -6.83 33.42 -32.52
C SER A 1400 -5.87 32.35 -31.99
N ARG A 1401 -4.71 32.74 -31.44
CA ARG A 1401 -3.78 31.82 -30.77
C ARG A 1401 -4.43 31.18 -29.54
N ALA A 1402 -5.10 31.98 -28.71
CA ALA A 1402 -5.85 31.48 -27.55
C ALA A 1402 -7.03 30.57 -27.97
N ALA A 1403 -7.72 30.89 -29.07
CA ALA A 1403 -8.80 30.06 -29.61
C ALA A 1403 -8.29 28.69 -30.10
N ILE A 1404 -7.15 28.66 -30.80
CA ILE A 1404 -6.49 27.41 -31.21
C ILE A 1404 -6.18 26.56 -29.97
N TYR A 1405 -5.55 27.17 -28.96
CA TYR A 1405 -5.24 26.49 -27.71
C TYR A 1405 -6.51 25.95 -27.02
N ALA A 1406 -7.56 26.76 -26.91
CA ALA A 1406 -8.84 26.36 -26.31
C ALA A 1406 -9.48 25.16 -27.04
N LEU A 1407 -9.60 25.22 -28.36
CA LEU A 1407 -10.23 24.17 -29.16
C LEU A 1407 -9.42 22.86 -29.10
N HIS A 1408 -8.10 22.94 -29.10
CA HIS A 1408 -7.25 21.77 -28.90
C HIS A 1408 -7.42 21.17 -27.50
N GLN A 1409 -7.46 22.01 -26.45
CA GLN A 1409 -7.74 21.55 -25.08
C GLN A 1409 -9.13 20.93 -24.95
N MET A 1410 -10.11 21.42 -25.72
CA MET A 1410 -11.44 20.83 -25.85
C MET A 1410 -11.47 19.55 -26.71
N GLY A 1411 -10.33 19.08 -27.24
CA GLY A 1411 -10.22 17.81 -27.94
C GLY A 1411 -10.58 17.83 -29.42
N CYS A 1412 -10.66 19.01 -30.04
CA CYS A 1412 -10.98 19.10 -31.46
C CYS A 1412 -9.98 18.30 -32.31
N ALA A 1413 -10.49 17.42 -33.17
CA ALA A 1413 -9.65 16.51 -33.96
C ALA A 1413 -8.84 17.25 -35.04
N LYS A 1414 -9.40 18.32 -35.59
CA LYS A 1414 -8.78 19.22 -36.57
C LYS A 1414 -9.32 20.64 -36.38
N ILE A 1415 -8.47 21.65 -36.57
CA ILE A 1415 -8.85 23.06 -36.45
C ILE A 1415 -8.57 23.78 -37.77
N TYR A 1416 -9.63 24.26 -38.42
CA TYR A 1416 -9.54 25.06 -39.64
C TYR A 1416 -9.30 26.53 -39.32
N LEU A 1417 -8.46 27.20 -40.12
CA LEU A 1417 -8.10 28.59 -39.95
C LEU A 1417 -8.51 29.41 -41.19
N VAL A 1418 -9.24 30.50 -40.97
CA VAL A 1418 -9.67 31.43 -42.03
C VAL A 1418 -9.23 32.84 -41.67
N ASN A 1419 -8.59 33.55 -42.59
CA ASN A 1419 -8.20 34.95 -42.41
C ASN A 1419 -8.12 35.65 -43.77
N ARG A 1420 -8.11 36.99 -43.77
CA ARG A 1420 -7.91 37.79 -44.98
C ARG A 1420 -6.53 37.59 -45.62
N THR A 1421 -5.50 37.35 -44.80
CA THR A 1421 -4.11 37.20 -45.27
C THR A 1421 -3.60 35.81 -44.92
N ALA A 1422 -3.37 34.97 -45.94
CA ALA A 1422 -2.88 33.60 -45.79
C ALA A 1422 -1.50 33.52 -45.11
N ALA A 1423 -0.57 34.41 -45.48
CA ALA A 1423 0.78 34.46 -44.89
C ALA A 1423 0.79 34.58 -43.35
N LYS A 1424 -0.18 35.30 -42.76
CA LYS A 1424 -0.31 35.40 -41.29
C LYS A 1424 -0.77 34.09 -40.65
N LEU A 1425 -1.55 33.28 -41.36
CA LEU A 1425 -1.96 31.96 -40.89
C LEU A 1425 -0.83 30.95 -41.02
N GLU A 1426 -0.01 31.02 -42.06
CA GLU A 1426 1.17 30.15 -42.19
C GLU A 1426 2.15 30.36 -41.03
N GLU A 1427 2.41 31.61 -40.64
CA GLU A 1427 3.22 31.95 -39.48
C GLU A 1427 2.60 31.44 -38.18
N LEU A 1428 1.28 31.58 -38.04
CA LEU A 1428 0.53 31.07 -36.91
C LEU A 1428 0.67 29.54 -36.79
N VAL A 1429 0.43 28.80 -37.87
CA VAL A 1429 0.55 27.33 -37.92
C VAL A 1429 1.96 26.87 -37.57
N LYS A 1430 3.00 27.56 -38.09
CA LYS A 1430 4.40 27.23 -37.78
C LYS A 1430 4.75 27.41 -36.29
N SER A 1431 4.04 28.28 -35.58
CA SER A 1431 4.30 28.54 -34.16
C SER A 1431 3.65 27.55 -33.20
N PHE A 1432 2.76 26.67 -33.68
CA PHE A 1432 2.13 25.63 -32.86
C PHE A 1432 2.74 24.24 -33.11
N PRO A 1433 2.70 23.34 -32.11
CA PRO A 1433 3.04 21.94 -32.29
C PRO A 1433 2.22 21.24 -33.40
N LYS A 1434 2.81 20.27 -34.10
CA LYS A 1434 2.18 19.61 -35.27
C LYS A 1434 0.93 18.80 -34.92
N ASP A 1435 0.84 18.30 -33.69
CA ASP A 1435 -0.28 17.52 -33.16
C ASP A 1435 -1.56 18.34 -32.94
N TYR A 1436 -1.50 19.68 -33.05
CA TYR A 1436 -2.69 20.53 -33.06
C TYR A 1436 -3.56 20.40 -34.32
N ASN A 1437 -3.03 19.75 -35.38
CA ASN A 1437 -3.75 19.47 -36.63
C ASN A 1437 -4.46 20.70 -37.22
N LEU A 1438 -3.67 21.75 -37.47
CA LEU A 1438 -4.15 23.03 -38.01
C LEU A 1438 -4.15 23.02 -39.54
N GLU A 1439 -5.25 23.46 -40.16
CA GLU A 1439 -5.39 23.50 -41.62
C GLU A 1439 -5.89 24.88 -42.10
N ILE A 1440 -5.17 25.49 -43.05
CA ILE A 1440 -5.51 26.82 -43.59
C ILE A 1440 -6.53 26.66 -44.71
N VAL A 1441 -7.63 27.41 -44.65
CA VAL A 1441 -8.65 27.48 -45.70
C VAL A 1441 -8.48 28.80 -46.47
N GLU A 1442 -7.79 28.74 -47.60
CA GLU A 1442 -7.50 29.89 -48.44
C GLU A 1442 -8.58 30.13 -49.48
N THR A 1443 -9.13 29.06 -50.03
CA THR A 1443 -10.07 29.07 -51.16
C THR A 1443 -11.45 28.53 -50.79
N GLU A 1444 -12.45 28.94 -51.56
CA GLU A 1444 -13.81 28.43 -51.50
C GLU A 1444 -13.88 26.89 -51.72
N GLN A 1445 -13.02 26.33 -52.59
CA GLN A 1445 -12.96 24.88 -52.82
C GLN A 1445 -12.39 24.10 -51.61
N GLN A 1446 -11.46 24.68 -50.86
CA GLN A 1446 -10.98 24.07 -49.61
C GLN A 1446 -12.07 24.12 -48.53
N ALA A 1447 -12.86 25.19 -48.49
CA ALA A 1447 -14.00 25.29 -47.56
C ALA A 1447 -15.05 24.20 -47.81
N ASP A 1448 -15.35 23.88 -49.08
CA ASP A 1448 -16.28 22.79 -49.43
C ASP A 1448 -15.74 21.41 -49.03
N LYS A 1449 -14.43 21.21 -49.09
CA LYS A 1449 -13.75 19.96 -48.74
C LYS A 1449 -13.51 19.79 -47.24
N ALA A 1450 -13.73 20.84 -46.45
CA ALA A 1450 -13.54 20.79 -45.00
C ALA A 1450 -14.52 19.78 -44.38
N SER A 1451 -13.98 18.94 -43.50
CA SER A 1451 -14.79 18.05 -42.67
C SER A 1451 -15.75 18.85 -41.77
N LYS A 1452 -16.87 18.24 -41.37
CA LYS A 1452 -17.92 18.92 -40.57
C LYS A 1452 -17.35 19.59 -39.32
N VAL A 1453 -17.59 20.89 -39.20
CA VAL A 1453 -17.20 21.72 -38.05
C VAL A 1453 -18.40 21.88 -37.11
N SER A 1454 -18.15 21.87 -35.80
CA SER A 1454 -19.21 22.06 -34.79
C SER A 1454 -18.89 23.16 -33.78
N LEU A 1455 -17.63 23.60 -33.72
CA LEU A 1455 -17.18 24.70 -32.87
C LEU A 1455 -16.47 25.75 -33.71
N ALA A 1456 -16.85 27.02 -33.56
CA ALA A 1456 -16.23 28.12 -34.29
C ALA A 1456 -15.91 29.29 -33.34
N VAL A 1457 -14.77 29.94 -33.53
CA VAL A 1457 -14.39 31.17 -32.80
C VAL A 1457 -14.06 32.28 -33.78
N SER A 1458 -14.88 33.33 -33.79
CA SER A 1458 -14.62 34.56 -34.53
C SER A 1458 -13.72 35.49 -33.71
N CYS A 1459 -12.54 35.81 -34.24
CA CYS A 1459 -11.52 36.65 -33.59
C CYS A 1459 -11.24 37.94 -34.37
N ILE A 1460 -12.07 38.28 -35.37
CA ILE A 1460 -11.89 39.49 -36.17
C ILE A 1460 -12.56 40.70 -35.49
N PRO A 1461 -12.00 41.91 -35.64
CA PRO A 1461 -12.65 43.12 -35.16
C PRO A 1461 -14.00 43.33 -35.86
N ALA A 1462 -15.06 43.51 -35.08
CA ALA A 1462 -16.42 43.68 -35.59
C ALA A 1462 -16.79 45.14 -35.92
N ASP A 1463 -15.88 46.08 -35.71
CA ASP A 1463 -16.00 47.51 -36.06
C ASP A 1463 -15.68 47.82 -37.52
N LYS A 1464 -15.11 46.85 -38.26
CA LYS A 1464 -14.74 46.99 -39.67
C LYS A 1464 -15.68 46.19 -40.58
N PRO A 1465 -15.93 46.65 -41.82
CA PRO A 1465 -16.67 45.86 -42.80
C PRO A 1465 -16.01 44.49 -43.01
N LEU A 1466 -16.82 43.44 -42.99
CA LEU A 1466 -16.37 42.07 -43.27
C LEU A 1466 -15.89 41.94 -44.71
N ASP A 1467 -14.74 41.31 -44.88
CA ASP A 1467 -14.19 40.98 -46.19
C ASP A 1467 -15.08 39.92 -46.88
N GLY A 1468 -15.51 40.20 -48.11
CA GLY A 1468 -16.45 39.35 -48.83
C GLY A 1468 -15.91 37.96 -49.15
N GLU A 1469 -14.60 37.80 -49.36
CA GLU A 1469 -14.00 36.47 -49.59
C GLU A 1469 -13.91 35.67 -48.30
N VAL A 1470 -13.58 36.33 -47.18
CA VAL A 1470 -13.59 35.70 -45.85
C VAL A 1470 -15.01 35.23 -45.48
N LEU A 1471 -16.02 36.07 -45.72
CA LEU A 1471 -17.41 35.76 -45.44
C LEU A 1471 -17.89 34.51 -46.21
N LYS A 1472 -17.62 34.42 -47.51
CA LYS A 1472 -17.98 33.24 -48.33
C LYS A 1472 -17.35 31.95 -47.82
N LYS A 1473 -16.09 32.00 -47.35
CA LYS A 1473 -15.41 30.84 -46.76
C LYS A 1473 -16.07 30.41 -45.45
N ILE A 1474 -16.44 31.36 -44.60
CA ILE A 1474 -17.16 31.09 -43.34
C ILE A 1474 -18.52 30.46 -43.63
N GLU A 1475 -19.31 31.05 -44.55
CA GLU A 1475 -20.63 30.54 -44.96
C GLU A 1475 -20.59 29.07 -45.42
N ARG A 1476 -19.59 28.71 -46.25
CA ARG A 1476 -19.40 27.34 -46.73
C ARG A 1476 -19.10 26.36 -45.60
N ILE A 1477 -18.21 26.73 -44.67
CA ILE A 1477 -17.88 25.88 -43.51
C ILE A 1477 -19.08 25.76 -42.55
N LEU A 1478 -19.80 26.86 -42.28
CA LEU A 1478 -20.98 26.86 -41.41
C LEU A 1478 -22.11 25.99 -41.96
N SER A 1479 -22.27 25.95 -43.30
CA SER A 1479 -23.28 25.12 -43.97
C SER A 1479 -23.08 23.60 -43.75
N ASN A 1480 -21.86 23.17 -43.43
CA ASN A 1480 -21.52 21.78 -43.16
C ASN A 1480 -21.77 21.35 -41.69
N GLY A 1481 -22.15 22.27 -40.80
CA GLY A 1481 -22.45 21.95 -39.39
C GLY A 1481 -23.79 21.25 -39.20
N SER A 1482 -23.82 20.12 -38.49
CA SER A 1482 -25.07 19.44 -38.12
C SER A 1482 -25.03 18.84 -36.70
N GLU A 1483 -26.10 19.03 -35.93
CA GLU A 1483 -26.29 18.49 -34.56
C GLU A 1483 -25.97 16.99 -34.45
N GLN A 1484 -26.39 16.20 -35.44
CA GLN A 1484 -26.25 14.74 -35.46
C GLN A 1484 -24.81 14.25 -35.33
N SER A 1485 -23.80 15.07 -35.63
CA SER A 1485 -22.39 14.64 -35.65
C SER A 1485 -21.67 14.80 -34.30
N ALA A 1486 -22.07 15.76 -33.47
CA ALA A 1486 -21.35 16.13 -32.26
C ALA A 1486 -22.16 15.93 -30.96
N GLY A 1487 -23.48 15.72 -31.07
CA GLY A 1487 -24.37 15.55 -29.91
C GLY A 1487 -24.71 16.85 -29.17
N PHE A 1488 -24.44 17.99 -29.80
CA PHE A 1488 -24.82 19.33 -29.35
C PHE A 1488 -25.04 20.24 -30.57
N LYS A 1489 -25.77 21.34 -30.37
CA LYS A 1489 -25.99 22.35 -31.41
C LYS A 1489 -24.66 22.99 -31.83
N PRO A 1490 -24.29 22.98 -33.12
CA PRO A 1490 -23.09 23.68 -33.58
C PRO A 1490 -23.06 25.12 -33.04
N THR A 1491 -21.93 25.52 -32.47
CA THR A 1491 -21.84 26.72 -31.65
C THR A 1491 -20.69 27.62 -32.13
N LEU A 1492 -20.98 28.91 -32.31
CA LEU A 1492 -20.01 29.94 -32.63
C LEU A 1492 -19.84 30.90 -31.44
N LEU A 1493 -18.59 31.14 -31.03
CA LEU A 1493 -18.22 32.19 -30.10
C LEU A 1493 -17.68 33.39 -30.87
N GLU A 1494 -18.23 34.57 -30.63
CA GLU A 1494 -17.70 35.83 -31.12
C GLU A 1494 -16.82 36.45 -30.04
N ALA A 1495 -15.54 36.68 -30.32
CA ALA A 1495 -14.62 37.28 -29.34
C ALA A 1495 -14.84 38.79 -29.20
N SER A 1496 -15.39 39.45 -30.23
CA SER A 1496 -15.74 40.88 -30.16
C SER A 1496 -17.01 41.09 -29.33
N TYR A 1497 -16.96 41.94 -28.30
CA TYR A 1497 -18.13 42.33 -27.52
C TYR A 1497 -18.74 43.68 -27.96
N LYS A 1498 -18.13 44.35 -28.95
CA LYS A 1498 -18.64 45.60 -29.54
C LYS A 1498 -18.60 45.51 -31.08
N PRO A 1499 -19.74 45.66 -31.80
CA PRO A 1499 -21.10 45.78 -31.27
C PRO A 1499 -21.59 44.51 -30.56
N ARG A 1500 -22.69 44.61 -29.79
CA ARG A 1500 -23.27 43.48 -29.03
C ARG A 1500 -23.69 42.30 -29.92
N VAL A 1501 -24.14 42.58 -31.15
CA VAL A 1501 -24.46 41.58 -32.16
C VAL A 1501 -23.65 41.91 -33.40
N THR A 1502 -22.74 41.02 -33.79
CA THR A 1502 -21.90 41.21 -34.98
C THR A 1502 -22.58 40.63 -36.23
N PRO A 1503 -22.17 41.03 -37.44
CA PRO A 1503 -22.73 40.44 -38.66
C PRO A 1503 -22.50 38.93 -38.77
N ILE A 1504 -21.36 38.42 -38.28
CA ILE A 1504 -21.11 36.95 -38.22
C ILE A 1504 -22.11 36.29 -37.28
N MET A 1505 -22.35 36.84 -36.09
CA MET A 1505 -23.33 36.30 -35.15
C MET A 1505 -24.71 36.19 -35.80
N LYS A 1506 -25.19 37.29 -36.39
CA LYS A 1506 -26.50 37.35 -37.03
C LYS A 1506 -26.63 36.33 -38.18
N LEU A 1507 -25.61 36.27 -39.05
CA LEU A 1507 -25.53 35.29 -40.13
C LEU A 1507 -25.59 33.84 -39.59
N THR A 1508 -24.81 33.55 -38.56
CA THR A 1508 -24.64 32.22 -37.99
C THR A 1508 -25.94 31.72 -37.32
N GLU A 1509 -26.62 32.61 -36.60
CA GLU A 1509 -27.89 32.31 -35.93
C GLU A 1509 -29.07 32.25 -36.90
N GLU A 1510 -29.25 33.26 -37.75
CA GLU A 1510 -30.43 33.38 -38.62
C GLU A 1510 -30.39 32.42 -39.82
N GLN A 1511 -29.23 32.28 -40.48
CA GLN A 1511 -29.12 31.51 -41.72
C GLN A 1511 -28.74 30.05 -41.49
N TYR A 1512 -27.83 29.79 -40.56
CA TYR A 1512 -27.32 28.43 -40.30
C TYR A 1512 -27.93 27.77 -39.06
N LYS A 1513 -28.71 28.52 -38.27
CA LYS A 1513 -29.31 28.04 -37.01
C LYS A 1513 -28.29 27.48 -36.02
N TRP A 1514 -27.07 27.99 -36.01
CA TRP A 1514 -26.07 27.66 -34.98
C TRP A 1514 -26.41 28.40 -33.68
N LYS A 1515 -25.92 27.90 -32.54
CA LYS A 1515 -25.95 28.66 -31.28
C LYS A 1515 -24.83 29.71 -31.34
N VAL A 1516 -25.10 30.90 -30.81
CA VAL A 1516 -24.11 31.99 -30.81
C VAL A 1516 -23.85 32.44 -29.39
N ILE A 1517 -22.56 32.59 -29.05
CA ILE A 1517 -22.09 33.08 -27.77
C ILE A 1517 -21.49 34.49 -27.97
N PRO A 1518 -22.04 35.53 -27.32
CA PRO A 1518 -21.51 36.89 -27.43
C PRO A 1518 -20.18 37.03 -26.67
N GLY A 1519 -19.31 37.95 -27.13
CA GLY A 1519 -17.97 38.14 -26.54
C GLY A 1519 -17.95 38.61 -25.10
N VAL A 1520 -19.07 39.10 -24.57
CA VAL A 1520 -19.21 39.41 -23.14
C VAL A 1520 -19.03 38.16 -22.27
N GLU A 1521 -19.49 36.99 -22.73
CA GLU A 1521 -19.30 35.73 -22.00
C GLU A 1521 -17.82 35.34 -21.93
N MET A 1522 -17.09 35.53 -23.03
CA MET A 1522 -15.64 35.30 -23.05
C MET A 1522 -14.92 36.22 -22.04
N LEU A 1523 -15.29 37.49 -22.00
CA LEU A 1523 -14.72 38.47 -21.08
C LEU A 1523 -15.00 38.11 -19.61
N VAL A 1524 -16.23 37.72 -19.28
CA VAL A 1524 -16.61 37.35 -17.91
C VAL A 1524 -15.89 36.06 -17.49
N ASN A 1525 -15.89 35.02 -18.34
CA ASN A 1525 -15.22 33.75 -18.02
C ASN A 1525 -13.69 33.88 -17.93
N GLN A 1526 -13.08 34.75 -18.74
CA GLN A 1526 -11.69 35.12 -18.58
C GLN A 1526 -11.45 35.85 -17.25
N GLY A 1527 -12.30 36.84 -16.94
CA GLY A 1527 -12.23 37.63 -15.71
C GLY A 1527 -12.42 36.80 -14.44
N ASP A 1528 -13.28 35.77 -14.48
CA ASP A 1528 -13.46 34.79 -13.40
C ASP A 1528 -12.15 34.04 -13.11
N ARG A 1529 -11.48 33.53 -14.16
CA ARG A 1529 -10.17 32.88 -14.01
C ARG A 1529 -9.11 33.86 -13.47
N GLN A 1530 -9.09 35.09 -13.97
CA GLN A 1530 -8.18 36.13 -13.48
C GLN A 1530 -8.43 36.45 -12.02
N PHE A 1531 -9.69 36.59 -11.61
CA PHE A 1531 -10.08 36.85 -10.22
C PHE A 1531 -9.53 35.76 -9.30
N LYS A 1532 -9.64 34.49 -9.70
CA LYS A 1532 -9.09 33.36 -8.95
C LYS A 1532 -7.57 33.38 -8.86
N LEU A 1533 -6.86 33.68 -9.94
CA LEU A 1533 -5.40 33.81 -9.92
C LEU A 1533 -4.94 35.00 -9.08
N HIS A 1534 -5.66 36.12 -9.14
CA HIS A 1534 -5.34 37.37 -8.43
C HIS A 1534 -5.55 37.26 -6.92
N THR A 1535 -6.61 36.57 -6.49
CA THR A 1535 -7.07 36.61 -5.10
C THR A 1535 -7.00 35.28 -4.37
N GLY A 1536 -6.96 34.16 -5.10
CA GLY A 1536 -7.16 32.82 -4.56
C GLY A 1536 -8.64 32.42 -4.42
N PHE A 1537 -9.59 33.34 -4.56
CA PHE A 1537 -11.02 33.07 -4.39
C PHE A 1537 -11.73 32.81 -5.72
N THR A 1538 -12.76 31.98 -5.73
CA THR A 1538 -13.67 31.88 -6.89
C THR A 1538 -14.58 33.11 -6.94
N ALA A 1539 -14.74 33.73 -8.12
CA ALA A 1539 -15.56 34.93 -8.23
C ALA A 1539 -17.05 34.58 -8.10
N PRO A 1540 -17.88 35.45 -7.49
CA PRO A 1540 -19.33 35.29 -7.52
C PRO A 1540 -19.83 35.55 -8.95
N TYR A 1541 -19.94 34.48 -9.77
CA TYR A 1541 -20.13 34.56 -11.22
C TYR A 1541 -21.31 35.45 -11.61
N GLU A 1542 -22.49 35.28 -10.99
CA GLU A 1542 -23.67 36.10 -11.31
C GLU A 1542 -23.45 37.59 -11.02
N ILE A 1543 -22.76 37.92 -9.92
CA ILE A 1543 -22.48 39.30 -9.52
C ILE A 1543 -21.51 39.94 -10.52
N ILE A 1544 -20.45 39.23 -10.89
CA ILE A 1544 -19.45 39.76 -11.82
C ILE A 1544 -19.97 39.82 -13.26
N HIS A 1545 -20.83 38.88 -13.67
CA HIS A 1545 -21.48 38.87 -14.98
C HIS A 1545 -22.45 40.05 -15.10
N ARG A 1546 -23.30 40.24 -14.09
CA ARG A 1546 -24.23 41.36 -14.01
C ARG A 1546 -23.51 42.71 -14.05
N ALA A 1547 -22.40 42.85 -13.31
CA ALA A 1547 -21.58 44.06 -13.32
C ALA A 1547 -20.99 44.41 -14.70
N VAL A 1548 -20.85 43.45 -15.60
CA VAL A 1548 -20.41 43.67 -16.98
C VAL A 1548 -21.58 43.91 -17.92
N VAL A 1549 -22.71 43.21 -17.74
CA VAL A 1549 -23.88 43.30 -18.63
C VAL A 1549 -24.75 44.54 -18.39
N GLU A 1550 -24.82 45.04 -17.14
CA GLU A 1550 -25.56 46.27 -16.80
C GLU A 1550 -24.93 47.55 -17.39
N GLU A 1551 -23.66 47.49 -17.80
CA GLU A 1551 -22.90 48.60 -18.37
C GLU A 1551 -22.89 48.60 -19.90
#